data_AF-Q4DAQ4-F1
#
_entry.id   AF-Q4DAQ4-F1
#
_cell.length_a   1.000
_cell.length_b   1.000
_cell.length_c   1.000
_cell.angle_alpha   90.00
_cell.angle_beta   90.00
_cell.angle_gamma   90.00
#
_symmetry.space_group_name_H-M   'P 1'
#
loop_
_entity.id
_entity.type
_entity.pdbx_description
1 polymer ?
#
loop_
_entity_poly.entity_id
_entity_poly.type
_entity_poly.pdbx_seq_one_letter_code
_entity_poly.pdbx_strand_id
1 'polypeptide(L)'
;MQRPSPVNSTSKKVVRLTRVRRSVDMGDSGNISASTGTSSLHDQPVEMPCASNVNPPMDGTAASASSTPDVTQVVNSLEEGNALVKRLRQLENENASLATALTKVCDDNANLAKHVVKQEAKCVALSTSPISATSVLRSLFEPEKVGWFGGSKTAARENLEKMMEELQNEFLEYQASHASSNDEVQALIGELQSAHMNAQQLSIILHEQQEVISRGPLSVAVRIFPLETAAERVSLVDLRHELERRSERENEFRQELSRAREELQVKMVENARLQRDLQALRLEGNHSNEVERQYMTDEISRLKTEVTQLRKALATEEQLHRLKVGENAALSQRLSETESRLHASNAEMRAQPSEAPCDRCGELQRECDVANERLQTVTREMQQLGMRLSELKQVNEQEVSELQREKSELEQKLNHSVARDTLVAAESQNKHLLQELEFTSARVKELEKLIEREREKTTSDAVKSSDEGRGTLKDSEILEALERNRERIARVEFQRDQLIEEAKQLRAVAVTKEEELVRLTRASQEDKQRINFLLKRCVTLTGDLNNSIAAKDALNEEYENAQLKLKKLLREGEEIVRLQQQVTDLKKENDALQDRLSNVEVLENNLVKAKETIAYMELAKSQTINMSQYAELQSKTSKLENTLEPIKKQLEEARKELGRIKNENESLHAVLTRQQNTIKSHEEQMEALQANDAKMRDKTNQLTSENTRLRDVNETLEAQMNNMQDGIKEMAVKLEQERTRAQVAAEATHKEEIAQLRRKLESANATLATMQSTQENFVPEAIHKAALAEKGHVSEELRQKTFDLDRLKSEILIYRQTINDLETENEEHVRQIESLQESHKRDLTAAADRLSAETKKVTEANEALEGLQMQINEFQQREEQLLSRQKEMEEAAQKHRRAFEDKCRQEEKLLQTVTATNQEMETQNEELTKVKSALLEYQRQNAQLESELKSGAAQGPRQQEEMESELEKLRGEIQRVNAEKATLEMELGKLRRTTKNGSWDGNGGGGVENSGSNNNTDNNSNNSNSNNTAMRGKGVGDHGGHVNMETGMSSDAAVQYARAEQLQMSLIQAQRQLEEQRKVSAEAAETFDRALDKADAEAEALRERIQQLESDLHRMSQESDETRSLSSAHPKKQKKKKAVKKSLSTMANIDDLQETDVLAVAAADEGVRQQQQQQLEQQRESLEKLEQELSTLRDENVRLKENIATLTQELLGAHDDLELARKGADSKTAELRGQIQLLEAQLRNRLPNTDGGTELHRLAEENRQLQSEVSLLSDSMNATTGNPDATVQRLKAELQALAKELVPTKNKLVEYMAMADRLGIHYPFSPDMEGVAVLRLKAMHFDTVTGRVRACSAPRQPYASSFDKNALSSSGAKKKKRVKKRQPQGSHVDELSDLR
;
A
#
# COMPACT_ATOMS: atom_id res chain seq x y z
N MET A 1 2.82 -24.31 -68.11
CA MET A 1 4.22 -24.77 -68.27
C MET A 1 4.97 -24.50 -66.97
N GLN A 2 6.12 -25.16 -66.76
CA GLN A 2 7.32 -24.78 -65.97
C GLN A 2 7.18 -23.57 -64.99
N ARG A 3 7.29 -23.75 -63.65
CA ARG A 3 8.50 -23.98 -62.78
C ARG A 3 9.23 -22.66 -62.38
N PRO A 4 10.02 -22.60 -61.28
CA PRO A 4 10.04 -23.41 -60.03
C PRO A 4 10.28 -22.59 -58.71
N SER A 5 10.28 -23.27 -57.55
CA SER A 5 10.87 -22.80 -56.27
C SER A 5 12.29 -23.35 -56.04
N PRO A 6 13.11 -22.77 -55.13
CA PRO A 6 13.65 -23.54 -53.97
C PRO A 6 13.82 -22.70 -52.66
N VAL A 7 13.44 -23.18 -51.46
CA VAL A 7 14.10 -24.11 -50.49
C VAL A 7 15.26 -23.51 -49.66
N ASN A 8 15.06 -23.44 -48.32
CA ASN A 8 16.01 -23.79 -47.24
C ASN A 8 15.37 -23.56 -45.84
N SER A 9 15.77 -24.22 -44.73
CA SER A 9 16.11 -25.64 -44.46
C SER A 9 16.31 -25.85 -42.95
N THR A 10 16.24 -27.11 -42.47
CA THR A 10 16.22 -27.52 -41.04
C THR A 10 14.93 -27.08 -40.30
N SER A 11 14.63 -27.39 -39.02
CA SER A 11 15.36 -28.11 -37.96
C SER A 11 14.41 -28.96 -37.08
N LYS A 12 14.83 -29.44 -35.90
CA LYS A 12 14.03 -30.22 -34.94
C LYS A 12 14.43 -29.99 -33.48
N LYS A 13 13.45 -29.92 -32.56
CA LYS A 13 13.53 -30.57 -31.24
C LYS A 13 12.14 -30.78 -30.63
N VAL A 14 11.75 -32.05 -30.45
CA VAL A 14 10.57 -32.45 -29.68
C VAL A 14 11.01 -32.64 -28.24
N VAL A 15 10.36 -31.96 -27.29
CA VAL A 15 10.54 -32.21 -25.85
C VAL A 15 9.20 -32.62 -25.25
N ARG A 16 9.21 -33.78 -24.59
CA ARG A 16 8.03 -34.49 -24.07
C ARG A 16 7.99 -34.29 -22.55
N LEU A 17 7.29 -33.24 -22.08
CA LEU A 17 7.13 -33.00 -20.64
C LEU A 17 5.90 -33.76 -20.10
N THR A 18 6.18 -34.79 -19.32
CA THR A 18 5.16 -35.64 -18.68
C THR A 18 4.51 -34.96 -17.48
N ARG A 19 3.17 -34.94 -17.46
CA ARG A 19 2.35 -34.46 -16.35
C ARG A 19 2.41 -35.44 -15.17
N VAL A 20 3.45 -35.33 -14.34
CA VAL A 20 3.62 -36.18 -13.15
C VAL A 20 2.72 -35.69 -12.02
N ARG A 21 1.64 -36.43 -11.75
CA ARG A 21 1.08 -36.50 -10.39
C ARG A 21 2.04 -37.32 -9.54
N ARG A 22 2.37 -36.85 -8.34
CA ARG A 22 2.98 -37.68 -7.29
C ARG A 22 2.10 -37.65 -6.05
N SER A 23 1.42 -38.77 -5.84
CA SER A 23 0.66 -39.09 -4.65
C SER A 23 1.23 -40.37 -4.06
N VAL A 24 1.68 -40.29 -2.81
CA VAL A 24 1.84 -41.43 -1.87
C VAL A 24 2.92 -42.47 -2.24
N ASP A 25 3.37 -43.19 -1.20
CA ASP A 25 4.34 -44.30 -1.16
C ASP A 25 5.76 -44.07 -1.71
N MET A 26 6.73 -44.08 -0.79
CA MET A 26 7.63 -45.23 -0.63
C MET A 26 8.33 -45.13 0.74
N GLY A 27 7.94 -45.99 1.68
CA GLY A 27 8.68 -46.22 2.91
C GLY A 27 8.94 -47.72 3.05
N ASP A 28 10.18 -48.16 2.85
CA ASP A 28 10.63 -49.49 3.25
C ASP A 28 12.16 -49.54 3.41
N SER A 29 12.63 -49.84 4.63
CA SER A 29 14.01 -50.21 5.00
C SER A 29 14.14 -50.41 6.52
N GLY A 30 14.02 -51.64 7.03
CA GLY A 30 14.71 -52.02 8.28
C GLY A 30 13.95 -52.73 9.41
N ASN A 31 13.55 -53.99 9.15
CA ASN A 31 13.69 -55.14 10.08
C ASN A 31 12.85 -55.30 11.39
N ILE A 32 12.48 -56.57 11.67
CA ILE A 32 12.10 -57.19 12.98
C ILE A 32 10.70 -56.77 13.51
N SER A 33 9.62 -57.57 13.36
CA SER A 33 9.23 -58.79 14.12
C SER A 33 8.73 -58.53 15.57
N ALA A 34 7.62 -59.10 16.10
CA ALA A 34 6.69 -60.11 15.57
C ALA A 34 5.28 -60.18 16.28
N SER A 35 4.31 -60.81 15.60
CA SER A 35 3.28 -61.78 16.07
C SER A 35 2.24 -61.51 17.20
N THR A 36 0.95 -61.70 16.85
CA THR A 36 -0.17 -62.39 17.58
C THR A 36 -0.63 -61.95 19.00
N GLY A 37 -1.92 -61.97 19.39
CA GLY A 37 -3.18 -62.21 18.66
C GLY A 37 -4.39 -62.66 19.54
N THR A 38 -5.63 -62.46 19.03
CA THR A 38 -6.91 -63.20 19.30
C THR A 38 -7.66 -63.17 20.68
N SER A 39 -8.99 -62.95 20.61
CA SER A 39 -10.10 -63.49 21.46
C SER A 39 -10.35 -62.92 22.90
N SER A 40 -11.54 -63.04 23.55
CA SER A 40 -12.98 -63.09 23.12
C SER A 40 -13.99 -63.18 24.31
N LEU A 41 -15.18 -62.54 24.19
CA LEU A 41 -16.52 -62.89 24.80
C LEU A 41 -16.82 -62.80 26.33
N HIS A 42 -18.08 -62.40 26.63
CA HIS A 42 -18.89 -62.52 27.89
C HIS A 42 -18.42 -61.68 29.13
N ASP A 43 -19.27 -61.27 30.10
CA ASP A 43 -20.70 -61.58 30.39
C ASP A 43 -21.48 -60.42 31.12
N GLN A 44 -22.77 -60.61 31.43
CA GLN A 44 -23.73 -59.69 32.16
C GLN A 44 -23.77 -59.94 33.72
N PRO A 45 -24.67 -59.40 34.63
CA PRO A 45 -26.00 -58.71 34.50
C PRO A 45 -26.34 -57.49 35.46
N VAL A 46 -27.35 -56.60 35.19
CA VAL A 46 -28.76 -56.40 35.76
C VAL A 46 -28.86 -56.04 37.29
N GLU A 47 -29.73 -55.19 37.89
CA GLU A 47 -31.03 -54.46 37.63
C GLU A 47 -30.88 -52.88 37.53
N MET A 48 -31.84 -51.93 37.44
CA MET A 48 -33.33 -51.77 37.70
C MET A 48 -33.77 -51.54 39.19
N PRO A 49 -35.02 -51.07 39.58
CA PRO A 49 -36.25 -50.77 38.81
C PRO A 49 -37.08 -49.46 39.12
N CYS A 50 -37.94 -49.06 38.15
CA CYS A 50 -39.36 -48.55 38.18
C CYS A 50 -40.00 -47.67 39.30
N ALA A 51 -41.10 -46.88 39.10
CA ALA A 51 -41.81 -46.32 37.91
C ALA A 51 -43.02 -45.39 38.30
N SER A 52 -43.63 -44.73 37.28
CA SER A 52 -45.02 -44.14 37.17
C SER A 52 -45.23 -42.62 37.36
N ASN A 53 -46.24 -41.92 36.79
CA ASN A 53 -46.95 -41.91 35.48
C ASN A 53 -47.94 -40.69 35.43
N VAL A 54 -48.50 -40.30 34.26
CA VAL A 54 -49.71 -39.44 34.01
C VAL A 54 -49.59 -37.87 33.92
N ASN A 55 -49.64 -37.38 32.67
CA ASN A 55 -50.27 -36.15 32.08
C ASN A 55 -49.76 -34.68 32.31
N PRO A 56 -49.65 -33.86 31.21
CA PRO A 56 -49.28 -32.41 31.22
C PRO A 56 -50.33 -31.45 30.57
N PRO A 57 -50.04 -30.13 30.55
CA PRO A 57 -50.08 -29.27 29.33
C PRO A 57 -48.68 -28.64 29.03
N MET A 58 -48.24 -28.45 27.78
CA MET A 58 -48.44 -27.28 26.88
C MET A 58 -48.19 -25.92 27.57
N ASP A 59 -47.28 -25.01 27.15
CA ASP A 59 -46.36 -24.92 25.98
C ASP A 59 -44.99 -24.33 26.46
N GLY A 60 -43.86 -24.31 25.71
CA GLY A 60 -43.54 -24.85 24.39
C GLY A 60 -42.04 -24.67 24.05
N THR A 61 -41.43 -25.68 23.42
CA THR A 61 -40.08 -25.66 22.78
C THR A 61 -38.92 -24.94 23.50
N ALA A 62 -38.33 -25.63 24.49
CA ALA A 62 -36.88 -25.52 24.72
C ALA A 62 -36.16 -26.59 23.88
N ALA A 63 -35.33 -26.18 22.92
CA ALA A 63 -34.50 -27.08 22.10
C ALA A 63 -33.09 -26.50 21.97
N SER A 64 -32.08 -27.28 22.38
CA SER A 64 -30.70 -26.81 22.50
C SER A 64 -30.03 -26.61 21.13
N ALA A 65 -30.08 -25.40 20.60
CA ALA A 65 -29.19 -24.97 19.52
C ALA A 65 -27.80 -24.66 20.10
N SER A 66 -26.75 -25.09 19.39
CA SER A 66 -25.37 -25.00 19.86
C SER A 66 -24.90 -23.55 20.04
N SER A 67 -24.45 -23.21 21.24
CA SER A 67 -23.54 -22.07 21.43
C SER A 67 -22.25 -22.35 20.66
N THR A 68 -22.03 -21.64 19.56
CA THR A 68 -20.72 -21.63 18.89
C THR A 68 -19.72 -20.96 19.83
N PRO A 69 -18.70 -21.66 20.36
CA PRO A 69 -17.66 -21.00 21.13
C PRO A 69 -16.88 -20.07 20.19
N ASP A 70 -16.58 -18.87 20.65
CA ASP A 70 -15.66 -17.97 19.97
C ASP A 70 -14.24 -18.51 20.21
N VAL A 71 -13.73 -19.33 19.26
CA VAL A 71 -12.55 -20.20 19.45
C VAL A 71 -11.26 -19.39 19.50
N THR A 72 -11.04 -18.78 20.65
CA THR A 72 -9.76 -18.20 21.07
C THR A 72 -8.75 -19.31 21.29
N GLN A 73 -8.04 -19.69 20.22
CA GLN A 73 -6.99 -20.68 20.28
C GLN A 73 -5.78 -20.13 21.05
N VAL A 74 -5.75 -20.39 22.37
CA VAL A 74 -4.63 -20.01 23.24
C VAL A 74 -3.42 -20.87 22.89
N VAL A 75 -2.45 -20.23 22.22
CA VAL A 75 -1.14 -20.80 21.90
C VAL A 75 -0.29 -20.82 23.17
N ASN A 76 0.01 -22.01 23.69
CA ASN A 76 0.73 -22.17 24.96
C ASN A 76 2.25 -22.36 24.76
N SER A 77 2.68 -22.69 23.55
CA SER A 77 4.09 -22.94 23.21
C SER A 77 4.60 -22.12 22.03
N LEU A 78 5.91 -21.87 22.02
CA LEU A 78 6.60 -21.22 20.91
C LEU A 78 6.55 -22.04 19.62
N GLU A 79 6.41 -23.37 19.70
CA GLU A 79 6.31 -24.25 18.53
C GLU A 79 4.93 -24.14 17.86
N GLU A 80 3.85 -24.17 18.64
CA GLU A 80 2.49 -23.86 18.15
C GLU A 80 2.42 -22.46 17.54
N GLY A 81 3.05 -21.46 18.18
CA GLY A 81 3.12 -20.09 17.64
C GLY A 81 3.86 -20.03 16.30
N ASN A 82 4.99 -20.71 16.18
CA ASN A 82 5.72 -20.81 14.91
C ASN A 82 4.95 -21.60 13.84
N ALA A 83 4.17 -22.61 14.22
CA ALA A 83 3.28 -23.32 13.31
C ALA A 83 2.12 -22.43 12.82
N LEU A 84 1.50 -21.66 13.72
CA LEU A 84 0.46 -20.70 13.41
C LEU A 84 0.98 -19.59 12.49
N VAL A 85 2.16 -19.00 12.76
CA VAL A 85 2.79 -18.00 11.88
C VAL A 85 3.12 -18.57 10.50
N LYS A 86 3.58 -19.82 10.41
CA LYS A 86 3.76 -20.51 9.11
C LYS A 86 2.43 -20.70 8.37
N ARG A 87 1.34 -21.04 9.07
CA ARG A 87 0.01 -21.22 8.46
C ARG A 87 -0.62 -19.89 8.05
N LEU A 88 -0.44 -18.83 8.83
CA LEU A 88 -0.84 -17.45 8.47
C LEU A 88 -0.10 -17.00 7.21
N ARG A 89 1.24 -17.14 7.15
CA ARG A 89 2.01 -16.85 5.93
C ARG A 89 1.60 -17.70 4.73
N GLN A 90 1.17 -18.94 4.94
CA GLN A 90 0.63 -19.74 3.85
C GLN A 90 -0.71 -19.15 3.34
N LEU A 91 -1.62 -18.80 4.26
CA LEU A 91 -2.92 -18.18 3.93
C LEU A 91 -2.75 -16.79 3.29
N GLU A 92 -1.77 -16.00 3.71
CA GLU A 92 -1.39 -14.73 3.07
C GLU A 92 -0.96 -14.93 1.62
N ASN A 93 -0.12 -15.94 1.33
CA ASN A 93 0.29 -16.28 -0.04
C ASN A 93 -0.88 -16.86 -0.87
N GLU A 94 -1.74 -17.68 -0.27
CA GLU A 94 -2.96 -18.21 -0.91
C GLU A 94 -3.93 -17.06 -1.24
N ASN A 95 -4.08 -16.07 -0.35
CA ASN A 95 -4.89 -14.86 -0.58
C ASN A 95 -4.27 -13.91 -1.62
N ALA A 96 -2.95 -13.73 -1.64
CA ALA A 96 -2.28 -12.94 -2.68
C ALA A 96 -2.44 -13.58 -4.07
N SER A 97 -2.38 -14.92 -4.15
CA SER A 97 -2.68 -15.65 -5.39
C SER A 97 -4.16 -15.55 -5.77
N LEU A 98 -5.09 -15.56 -4.80
CA LEU A 98 -6.52 -15.35 -5.03
C LEU A 98 -6.80 -13.95 -5.57
N ALA A 99 -6.24 -12.92 -4.94
CA ALA A 99 -6.39 -11.52 -5.36
C ALA A 99 -5.85 -11.31 -6.78
N THR A 100 -4.65 -11.84 -7.09
CA THR A 100 -4.06 -11.78 -8.44
C THR A 100 -4.94 -12.47 -9.49
N ALA A 101 -5.57 -13.60 -9.14
CA ALA A 101 -6.53 -14.26 -10.01
C ALA A 101 -7.82 -13.46 -10.20
N LEU A 102 -8.37 -12.88 -9.12
CA LEU A 102 -9.57 -12.02 -9.17
C LEU A 102 -9.34 -10.78 -10.05
N THR A 103 -8.25 -10.04 -9.84
CA THR A 103 -7.89 -8.86 -10.65
C THR A 103 -7.86 -9.21 -12.14
N LYS A 104 -7.20 -10.32 -12.50
CA LYS A 104 -7.15 -10.76 -13.90
C LYS A 104 -8.54 -11.04 -14.50
N VAL A 105 -9.46 -11.64 -13.73
CA VAL A 105 -10.83 -11.88 -14.24
C VAL A 105 -11.63 -10.57 -14.31
N CYS A 106 -11.38 -9.61 -13.42
CA CYS A 106 -11.92 -8.25 -13.56
C CYS A 106 -11.40 -7.58 -14.84
N ASP A 107 -10.11 -7.69 -15.17
CA ASP A 107 -9.52 -7.17 -16.40
C ASP A 107 -10.09 -7.83 -17.66
N ASP A 108 -10.14 -9.18 -17.69
CA ASP A 108 -10.71 -9.95 -18.80
C ASP A 108 -12.20 -9.59 -19.01
N ASN A 109 -12.98 -9.44 -17.92
CA ASN A 109 -14.37 -9.01 -17.97
C ASN A 109 -14.52 -7.55 -18.42
N ALA A 110 -13.65 -6.64 -17.97
CA ALA A 110 -13.66 -5.24 -18.40
C ALA A 110 -13.31 -5.10 -19.89
N ASN A 111 -12.45 -5.96 -20.43
CA ASN A 111 -12.13 -5.99 -21.85
C ASN A 111 -13.29 -6.58 -22.68
N LEU A 112 -13.92 -7.66 -22.22
CA LEU A 112 -15.16 -8.18 -22.82
C LEU A 112 -16.28 -7.12 -22.80
N ALA A 113 -16.43 -6.37 -21.70
CA ALA A 113 -17.40 -5.28 -21.59
C ALA A 113 -17.12 -4.15 -22.60
N LYS A 114 -15.85 -3.73 -22.79
CA LYS A 114 -15.46 -2.76 -23.84
C LYS A 114 -15.82 -3.28 -25.25
N HIS A 115 -15.64 -4.57 -25.51
CA HIS A 115 -15.96 -5.18 -26.80
C HIS A 115 -17.47 -5.29 -27.03
N VAL A 116 -18.25 -5.63 -26.00
CA VAL A 116 -19.73 -5.60 -26.04
C VAL A 116 -20.22 -4.18 -26.26
N VAL A 117 -19.79 -3.19 -25.47
CA VAL A 117 -20.18 -1.78 -25.62
C VAL A 117 -19.81 -1.23 -27.01
N LYS A 118 -18.68 -1.65 -27.60
CA LYS A 118 -18.31 -1.28 -28.98
C LYS A 118 -19.27 -1.86 -30.03
N GLN A 119 -19.71 -3.11 -29.87
CA GLN A 119 -20.70 -3.72 -30.76
C GLN A 119 -22.12 -3.18 -30.51
N GLU A 120 -22.49 -2.88 -29.26
CA GLU A 120 -23.74 -2.20 -28.93
C GLU A 120 -23.78 -0.78 -29.53
N ALA A 121 -22.70 0.00 -29.41
CA ALA A 121 -22.59 1.31 -30.05
C ALA A 121 -22.68 1.22 -31.59
N LYS A 122 -22.09 0.18 -32.21
CA LYS A 122 -22.27 -0.14 -33.63
C LYS A 122 -23.76 -0.35 -33.91
N CYS A 123 -24.41 -1.32 -33.26
CA CYS A 123 -25.83 -1.65 -33.44
C CYS A 123 -26.78 -0.47 -33.16
N VAL A 124 -26.52 0.34 -32.12
CA VAL A 124 -27.28 1.55 -31.81
C VAL A 124 -27.18 2.53 -32.97
N ALA A 125 -25.97 2.85 -33.45
CA ALA A 125 -25.79 3.75 -34.61
C ALA A 125 -26.52 3.25 -35.87
N LEU A 126 -26.50 1.93 -36.13
CA LEU A 126 -27.24 1.31 -37.25
C LEU A 126 -28.76 1.40 -37.07
N SER A 127 -29.27 1.37 -35.82
CA SER A 127 -30.71 1.41 -35.54
C SER A 127 -31.30 2.82 -35.45
N THR A 128 -30.59 3.76 -34.81
CA THR A 128 -31.00 5.17 -34.69
C THR A 128 -30.86 5.92 -36.00
N SER A 129 -29.90 5.51 -36.84
CA SER A 129 -29.60 6.23 -38.08
C SER A 129 -28.97 5.29 -39.14
N PRO A 130 -29.70 4.28 -39.63
CA PRO A 130 -29.19 3.34 -40.63
C PRO A 130 -28.65 4.04 -41.88
N ILE A 131 -29.25 5.18 -42.24
CA ILE A 131 -28.90 5.95 -43.44
C ILE A 131 -27.87 7.07 -43.13
N SER A 132 -27.11 6.96 -42.02
CA SER A 132 -26.21 8.03 -41.56
C SER A 132 -24.87 8.09 -42.30
N ALA A 133 -24.25 6.93 -42.55
CA ALA A 133 -23.03 6.80 -43.35
C ALA A 133 -23.29 6.93 -44.85
N THR A 134 -24.53 6.71 -45.29
CA THR A 134 -24.91 6.55 -46.70
C THR A 134 -25.51 7.84 -47.28
N SER A 135 -24.63 8.65 -47.87
CA SER A 135 -24.90 9.93 -48.53
C SER A 135 -25.89 9.89 -49.70
N VAL A 136 -25.87 8.84 -50.53
CA VAL A 136 -26.71 8.69 -51.74
C VAL A 136 -28.11 8.22 -51.34
N LEU A 137 -28.21 7.25 -50.43
CA LEU A 137 -29.49 6.89 -49.82
C LEU A 137 -30.10 8.09 -49.08
N ARG A 138 -29.32 8.84 -48.28
CA ARG A 138 -29.83 10.04 -47.59
C ARG A 138 -30.34 11.09 -48.58
N SER A 139 -29.66 11.31 -49.71
CA SER A 139 -30.09 12.27 -50.75
C SER A 139 -31.20 11.77 -51.68
N LEU A 140 -31.50 10.46 -51.67
CA LEU A 140 -32.75 9.89 -52.21
C LEU A 140 -33.94 10.11 -51.27
N PHE A 141 -33.73 10.06 -49.95
CA PHE A 141 -34.78 10.29 -48.95
C PHE A 141 -34.98 11.77 -48.55
N GLU A 142 -34.06 12.68 -48.91
CA GLU A 142 -34.21 14.15 -48.81
C GLU A 142 -34.39 14.83 -50.19
N PRO A 143 -35.50 14.61 -50.92
CA PRO A 143 -35.67 15.07 -52.30
C PRO A 143 -35.76 16.60 -52.46
N GLU A 144 -36.05 17.36 -51.41
CA GLU A 144 -36.26 18.82 -51.49
C GLU A 144 -34.97 19.65 -51.65
N LYS A 145 -33.80 19.08 -51.33
CA LYS A 145 -32.51 19.81 -51.32
C LYS A 145 -31.64 19.57 -52.55
N VAL A 146 -31.90 18.50 -53.30
CA VAL A 146 -31.03 18.04 -54.39
C VAL A 146 -31.79 18.08 -55.70
N GLY A 147 -31.35 18.94 -56.63
CA GLY A 147 -32.03 19.24 -57.89
C GLY A 147 -31.95 18.14 -58.95
N TRP A 148 -32.18 16.87 -58.58
CA TRP A 148 -32.02 15.66 -59.41
C TRP A 148 -32.62 15.75 -60.82
N PHE A 149 -33.72 16.50 -60.98
CA PHE A 149 -34.47 16.64 -62.23
C PHE A 149 -34.31 18.02 -62.91
N GLY A 150 -33.44 18.90 -62.37
CA GLY A 150 -33.15 20.22 -62.92
C GLY A 150 -32.02 20.19 -63.95
N GLY A 151 -32.31 19.86 -65.20
CA GLY A 151 -31.29 19.86 -66.25
C GLY A 151 -31.79 19.45 -67.64
N SER A 152 -30.87 19.40 -68.60
CA SER A 152 -31.16 18.85 -69.94
C SER A 152 -31.46 17.35 -69.86
N LYS A 153 -32.11 16.79 -70.90
CA LYS A 153 -32.47 15.37 -70.96
C LYS A 153 -31.26 14.41 -71.05
N THR A 154 -30.06 14.94 -71.28
CA THR A 154 -28.79 14.21 -71.14
C THR A 154 -28.25 14.33 -69.72
N ALA A 155 -28.12 15.54 -69.17
CA ALA A 155 -27.64 15.78 -67.81
C ALA A 155 -28.47 15.04 -66.74
N ALA A 156 -29.80 15.03 -66.89
CA ALA A 156 -30.71 14.29 -66.01
C ALA A 156 -30.57 12.74 -66.12
N ARG A 157 -29.92 12.24 -67.18
CA ARG A 157 -29.56 10.83 -67.35
C ARG A 157 -28.18 10.55 -66.73
N GLU A 158 -27.23 11.42 -67.04
CA GLU A 158 -25.84 11.40 -66.57
C GLU A 158 -25.78 11.37 -65.04
N ASN A 159 -26.53 12.27 -64.38
CA ASN A 159 -26.69 12.29 -62.93
C ASN A 159 -27.34 11.01 -62.37
N LEU A 160 -28.25 10.36 -63.11
CA LEU A 160 -29.06 9.25 -62.63
C LEU A 160 -28.30 7.91 -62.66
N GLU A 161 -27.40 7.65 -63.62
CA GLU A 161 -26.49 6.50 -63.46
C GLU A 161 -25.31 6.81 -62.52
N LYS A 162 -24.82 8.04 -62.45
CA LYS A 162 -23.83 8.41 -61.41
C LYS A 162 -24.40 8.10 -60.01
N MET A 163 -25.63 8.52 -59.75
CA MET A 163 -26.39 8.11 -58.56
C MET A 163 -26.50 6.59 -58.42
N MET A 164 -26.79 5.81 -59.48
CA MET A 164 -26.86 4.34 -59.36
C MET A 164 -25.51 3.69 -59.04
N GLU A 165 -24.39 4.21 -59.54
CA GLU A 165 -23.05 3.68 -59.24
C GLU A 165 -22.62 4.06 -57.83
N GLU A 166 -22.84 5.30 -57.43
CA GLU A 166 -22.61 5.77 -56.06
C GLU A 166 -23.48 4.97 -55.07
N LEU A 167 -24.76 4.77 -55.37
CA LEU A 167 -25.68 3.93 -54.60
C LEU A 167 -25.23 2.45 -54.53
N GLN A 168 -24.66 1.91 -55.61
CA GLN A 168 -24.21 0.52 -55.62
C GLN A 168 -22.92 0.32 -54.81
N ASN A 169 -21.99 1.29 -54.86
CA ASN A 169 -20.79 1.29 -54.01
C ASN A 169 -21.18 1.48 -52.54
N GLU A 170 -22.02 2.47 -52.26
CA GLU A 170 -22.53 2.79 -50.93
C GLU A 170 -23.34 1.63 -50.33
N PHE A 171 -24.08 0.86 -51.14
CA PHE A 171 -24.73 -0.38 -50.70
C PHE A 171 -23.73 -1.49 -50.32
N LEU A 172 -22.59 -1.58 -50.98
CA LEU A 172 -21.53 -2.55 -50.64
C LEU A 172 -20.78 -2.13 -49.38
N GLU A 173 -20.50 -0.84 -49.21
CA GLU A 173 -19.90 -0.27 -47.99
C GLU A 173 -20.88 -0.35 -46.81
N TYR A 174 -22.17 -0.13 -47.05
CA TYR A 174 -23.26 -0.42 -46.10
C TYR A 174 -23.26 -1.91 -45.71
N GLN A 175 -23.26 -2.83 -46.67
CA GLN A 175 -23.25 -4.27 -46.39
C GLN A 175 -22.00 -4.71 -45.61
N ALA A 176 -20.83 -4.13 -45.89
CA ALA A 176 -19.59 -4.42 -45.17
C ALA A 176 -19.54 -3.84 -43.75
N SER A 177 -20.12 -2.66 -43.53
CA SER A 177 -20.17 -2.00 -42.21
C SER A 177 -21.30 -2.51 -41.31
N HIS A 178 -22.42 -2.95 -41.90
CA HIS A 178 -23.62 -3.41 -41.19
C HIS A 178 -23.65 -4.93 -40.95
N ALA A 179 -22.69 -5.68 -41.50
CA ALA A 179 -22.43 -7.05 -41.10
C ALA A 179 -21.34 -7.09 -40.01
N SER A 180 -21.55 -7.86 -38.94
CA SER A 180 -20.45 -8.35 -38.12
C SER A 180 -19.63 -9.35 -38.94
N SER A 181 -18.31 -9.17 -39.04
CA SER A 181 -17.50 -10.17 -39.73
C SER A 181 -17.50 -11.51 -38.97
N ASN A 182 -17.26 -12.61 -39.67
CA ASN A 182 -17.15 -13.92 -39.02
C ASN A 182 -16.01 -13.92 -37.98
N ASP A 183 -15.00 -13.08 -38.17
CA ASP A 183 -13.84 -12.93 -37.30
C ASP A 183 -14.16 -12.04 -36.08
N GLU A 184 -14.96 -10.97 -36.23
CA GLU A 184 -15.52 -10.19 -35.10
C GLU A 184 -16.35 -11.12 -34.18
N VAL A 185 -17.19 -11.98 -34.78
CA VAL A 185 -18.04 -12.92 -34.03
C VAL A 185 -17.22 -14.02 -33.37
N GLN A 186 -16.21 -14.58 -34.06
CA GLN A 186 -15.34 -15.61 -33.47
C GLN A 186 -14.41 -15.05 -32.39
N ALA A 187 -13.93 -13.82 -32.50
CA ALA A 187 -13.18 -13.14 -31.44
C ALA A 187 -14.05 -12.99 -30.19
N LEU A 188 -15.25 -12.43 -30.32
CA LEU A 188 -16.17 -12.23 -29.19
C LEU A 188 -16.65 -13.56 -28.57
N ILE A 189 -16.81 -14.62 -29.38
CA ILE A 189 -17.04 -15.99 -28.86
C ILE A 189 -15.81 -16.53 -28.11
N GLY A 190 -14.60 -16.27 -28.58
CA GLY A 190 -13.36 -16.70 -27.93
C GLY A 190 -13.12 -15.98 -26.60
N GLU A 191 -13.34 -14.67 -26.56
CA GLU A 191 -13.30 -13.84 -25.35
C GLU A 191 -14.35 -14.30 -24.33
N LEU A 192 -15.60 -14.53 -24.76
CA LEU A 192 -16.68 -15.06 -23.92
C LEU A 192 -16.35 -16.46 -23.39
N GLN A 193 -15.72 -17.34 -24.18
CA GLN A 193 -15.25 -18.65 -23.72
C GLN A 193 -14.11 -18.53 -22.71
N SER A 194 -13.18 -17.59 -22.90
CA SER A 194 -12.10 -17.31 -21.94
C SER A 194 -12.66 -16.81 -20.60
N ALA A 195 -13.51 -15.77 -20.64
CA ALA A 195 -14.18 -15.23 -19.46
C ALA A 195 -15.01 -16.30 -18.73
N HIS A 196 -15.73 -17.15 -19.46
CA HIS A 196 -16.49 -18.25 -18.87
C HIS A 196 -15.61 -19.33 -18.24
N MET A 197 -14.49 -19.71 -18.86
CA MET A 197 -13.52 -20.65 -18.28
C MET A 197 -12.83 -20.08 -17.04
N ASN A 198 -12.59 -18.77 -17.01
CA ASN A 198 -12.01 -18.07 -15.86
C ASN A 198 -13.03 -17.94 -14.71
N ALA A 199 -14.31 -17.66 -15.03
CA ALA A 199 -15.40 -17.67 -14.05
C ALA A 199 -15.65 -19.08 -13.47
N GLN A 200 -15.50 -20.15 -14.25
CA GLN A 200 -15.53 -21.52 -13.72
C GLN A 200 -14.34 -21.80 -12.78
N GLN A 201 -13.13 -21.33 -13.11
CA GLN A 201 -11.97 -21.48 -12.23
C GLN A 201 -12.14 -20.70 -10.92
N LEU A 202 -12.61 -19.44 -10.98
CA LEU A 202 -12.96 -18.69 -9.77
C LEU A 202 -14.09 -19.36 -8.98
N SER A 203 -15.11 -19.92 -9.62
CA SER A 203 -16.17 -20.65 -8.92
C SER A 203 -15.63 -21.89 -8.18
N ILE A 204 -14.65 -22.59 -8.74
CA ILE A 204 -13.96 -23.70 -8.05
C ILE A 204 -13.15 -23.17 -6.88
N ILE A 205 -12.28 -22.17 -7.08
CA ILE A 205 -11.41 -21.63 -6.03
C ILE A 205 -12.24 -20.98 -4.90
N LEU A 206 -13.33 -20.27 -5.23
CA LEU A 206 -14.27 -19.73 -4.26
C LEU A 206 -15.06 -20.82 -3.53
N HIS A 207 -15.37 -21.96 -4.17
CA HIS A 207 -15.94 -23.10 -3.46
C HIS A 207 -14.92 -23.78 -2.54
N GLU A 208 -13.67 -23.96 -2.96
CA GLU A 208 -12.59 -24.51 -2.13
C GLU A 208 -12.30 -23.57 -0.94
N GLN A 209 -12.22 -22.26 -1.17
CA GLN A 209 -12.13 -21.22 -0.13
C GLN A 209 -13.35 -21.24 0.80
N GLN A 210 -14.58 -21.30 0.28
CA GLN A 210 -15.80 -21.41 1.10
C GLN A 210 -15.82 -22.71 1.91
N GLU A 211 -15.28 -23.82 1.39
CA GLU A 211 -15.18 -25.11 2.08
C GLU A 211 -14.06 -25.10 3.16
N VAL A 212 -13.02 -24.28 3.00
CA VAL A 212 -12.02 -24.00 4.04
C VAL A 212 -12.58 -23.05 5.11
N ILE A 213 -13.22 -21.94 4.71
CA ILE A 213 -13.81 -20.94 5.60
C ILE A 213 -14.95 -21.54 6.43
N SER A 214 -15.79 -22.41 5.86
CA SER A 214 -16.84 -23.13 6.60
C SER A 214 -16.33 -24.30 7.46
N ARG A 215 -15.02 -24.60 7.43
CA ARG A 215 -14.33 -25.57 8.30
C ARG A 215 -13.42 -24.93 9.35
N GLY A 216 -13.13 -23.63 9.24
CA GLY A 216 -12.27 -22.90 10.17
C GLY A 216 -13.05 -21.86 10.99
N PRO A 217 -12.50 -21.40 12.12
CA PRO A 217 -13.04 -20.21 12.79
C PRO A 217 -12.84 -18.98 11.89
N LEU A 218 -13.89 -18.15 11.77
CA LEU A 218 -13.91 -16.96 10.92
C LEU A 218 -12.98 -15.83 11.39
N SER A 219 -12.44 -15.94 12.60
CA SER A 219 -11.43 -15.06 13.18
C SER A 219 -10.51 -15.89 14.10
N VAL A 220 -9.26 -15.45 14.28
CA VAL A 220 -8.32 -16.03 15.25
C VAL A 220 -7.75 -14.91 16.10
N ALA A 221 -8.35 -14.70 17.28
CA ALA A 221 -7.93 -13.67 18.21
C ALA A 221 -6.72 -14.14 19.04
N VAL A 222 -5.51 -13.85 18.56
CA VAL A 222 -4.25 -14.19 19.25
C VAL A 222 -4.00 -13.22 20.41
N ARG A 223 -4.35 -13.63 21.64
CA ARG A 223 -3.96 -12.91 22.86
C ARG A 223 -2.56 -13.32 23.32
N ILE A 224 -1.55 -12.58 22.88
CA ILE A 224 -0.26 -12.56 23.58
C ILE A 224 -0.47 -11.80 24.88
N PHE A 225 -0.35 -12.46 26.03
CA PHE A 225 -0.39 -11.79 27.33
C PHE A 225 0.99 -11.18 27.66
N PRO A 226 1.14 -9.84 27.74
CA PRO A 226 2.30 -9.25 28.37
C PRO A 226 2.20 -9.48 29.87
N LEU A 227 3.09 -10.31 30.42
CA LEU A 227 3.35 -10.30 31.86
C LEU A 227 4.11 -9.01 32.17
N GLU A 228 3.46 -8.03 32.79
CA GLU A 228 4.02 -6.69 33.03
C GLU A 228 5.36 -6.71 33.79
N THR A 229 5.62 -7.75 34.59
CA THR A 229 6.94 -7.98 35.22
C THR A 229 8.07 -8.31 34.24
N ALA A 230 7.83 -8.43 32.93
CA ALA A 230 8.85 -8.77 31.93
C ALA A 230 9.87 -7.64 31.73
N ALA A 231 9.42 -6.38 31.62
CA ALA A 231 10.31 -5.24 31.41
C ALA A 231 11.27 -5.02 32.59
N GLU A 232 10.75 -5.08 33.83
CA GLU A 232 11.58 -5.01 35.05
C GLU A 232 12.59 -6.16 35.14
N ARG A 233 12.22 -7.37 34.68
CA ARG A 233 13.12 -8.53 34.62
C ARG A 233 14.20 -8.37 33.56
N VAL A 234 13.91 -7.79 32.40
CA VAL A 234 14.93 -7.45 31.38
C VAL A 234 15.90 -6.42 31.95
N SER A 235 15.40 -5.33 32.54
CA SER A 235 16.21 -4.30 33.19
C SER A 235 17.13 -4.87 34.29
N LEU A 236 16.65 -5.81 35.12
CA LEU A 236 17.49 -6.53 36.09
C LEU A 236 18.56 -7.41 35.42
N VAL A 237 18.24 -8.09 34.33
CA VAL A 237 19.20 -8.93 33.60
C VAL A 237 20.28 -8.06 32.95
N ASP A 238 19.93 -6.90 32.40
CA ASP A 238 20.89 -5.96 31.81
C ASP A 238 21.77 -5.29 32.87
N LEU A 239 21.20 -4.89 34.02
CA LEU A 239 21.97 -4.39 35.17
C LEU A 239 22.94 -5.45 35.70
N ARG A 240 22.55 -6.72 35.73
CA ARG A 240 23.43 -7.85 36.10
C ARG A 240 24.56 -8.04 35.08
N HIS A 241 24.28 -8.05 33.77
CA HIS A 241 25.30 -8.19 32.73
C HIS A 241 26.23 -6.97 32.60
N GLU A 242 25.78 -5.75 32.93
CA GLU A 242 26.65 -4.57 32.99
C GLU A 242 27.51 -4.58 34.27
N LEU A 243 26.97 -5.03 35.42
CA LEU A 243 27.75 -5.25 36.63
C LEU A 243 28.86 -6.28 36.40
N GLU A 244 28.52 -7.44 35.83
CA GLU A 244 29.46 -8.52 35.53
C GLU A 244 30.58 -8.03 34.62
N ARG A 245 30.24 -7.46 33.45
CA ARG A 245 31.21 -6.89 32.50
C ARG A 245 32.04 -5.74 33.05
N ARG A 246 31.63 -5.04 34.12
CA ARG A 246 32.52 -4.05 34.80
C ARG A 246 33.30 -4.64 35.96
N SER A 247 32.83 -5.72 36.58
CA SER A 247 33.59 -6.48 37.57
C SER A 247 34.77 -7.21 36.92
N GLU A 248 34.62 -7.70 35.69
CA GLU A 248 35.70 -8.22 34.87
C GLU A 248 36.77 -7.15 34.63
N ARG A 249 36.38 -5.99 34.08
CA ARG A 249 37.27 -4.84 33.86
C ARG A 249 37.93 -4.33 35.15
N GLU A 250 37.25 -4.35 36.29
CA GLU A 250 37.87 -4.01 37.58
C GLU A 250 38.93 -5.05 37.98
N ASN A 251 38.67 -6.34 37.75
CA ASN A 251 39.66 -7.40 37.98
C ASN A 251 40.85 -7.35 37.00
N GLU A 252 40.66 -6.86 35.77
CA GLU A 252 41.74 -6.57 34.82
C GLU A 252 42.63 -5.44 35.35
N PHE A 253 42.05 -4.26 35.64
CA PHE A 253 42.79 -3.14 36.27
C PHE A 253 43.50 -3.57 37.56
N ARG A 254 42.87 -4.40 38.39
CA ARG A 254 43.46 -4.92 39.63
C ARG A 254 44.68 -5.82 39.39
N GLN A 255 44.70 -6.59 38.30
CA GLN A 255 45.86 -7.38 37.88
C GLN A 255 46.98 -6.51 37.28
N GLU A 256 46.63 -5.49 36.49
CA GLU A 256 47.62 -4.56 35.93
C GLU A 256 48.31 -3.76 37.04
N LEU A 257 47.53 -3.28 38.01
CA LEU A 257 48.00 -2.58 39.20
C LEU A 257 48.85 -3.50 40.10
N SER A 258 48.57 -4.81 40.19
CA SER A 258 49.48 -5.75 40.87
C SER A 258 50.79 -5.96 40.11
N ARG A 259 50.75 -6.11 38.77
CA ARG A 259 51.97 -6.21 37.93
C ARG A 259 52.84 -4.94 38.05
N ALA A 260 52.24 -3.75 38.03
CA ALA A 260 52.96 -2.49 38.20
C ALA A 260 53.60 -2.34 39.59
N ARG A 261 52.96 -2.87 40.65
CA ARG A 261 53.55 -2.95 42.00
C ARG A 261 54.71 -3.94 42.06
N GLU A 262 54.58 -5.10 41.41
CA GLU A 262 55.66 -6.10 41.32
C GLU A 262 56.87 -5.55 40.54
N GLU A 263 56.66 -4.90 39.40
CA GLU A 263 57.74 -4.25 38.64
C GLU A 263 58.43 -3.15 39.45
N LEU A 264 57.65 -2.26 40.09
CA LEU A 264 58.20 -1.23 40.99
C LEU A 264 59.01 -1.85 42.13
N GLN A 265 58.57 -2.97 42.70
CA GLN A 265 59.29 -3.69 43.75
C GLN A 265 60.59 -4.30 43.21
N VAL A 266 60.58 -4.94 42.04
CA VAL A 266 61.77 -5.48 41.38
C VAL A 266 62.78 -4.37 41.11
N LYS A 267 62.35 -3.25 40.50
CA LYS A 267 63.19 -2.09 40.18
C LYS A 267 63.75 -1.42 41.45
N MET A 268 62.98 -1.36 42.54
CA MET A 268 63.48 -0.89 43.83
C MET A 268 64.52 -1.83 44.45
N VAL A 269 64.33 -3.15 44.37
CA VAL A 269 65.29 -4.15 44.85
C VAL A 269 66.58 -4.12 44.02
N GLU A 270 66.47 -3.95 42.71
CA GLU A 270 67.61 -3.79 41.79
C GLU A 270 68.40 -2.51 42.07
N ASN A 271 67.72 -1.36 42.20
CA ASN A 271 68.38 -0.10 42.56
C ASN A 271 69.09 -0.22 43.93
N ALA A 272 68.44 -0.84 44.92
CA ALA A 272 69.05 -1.11 46.23
C ALA A 272 70.20 -2.13 46.17
N ARG A 273 70.22 -3.05 45.19
CA ARG A 273 71.36 -3.96 44.94
C ARG A 273 72.53 -3.15 44.38
N LEU A 274 72.33 -2.44 43.28
CA LEU A 274 73.39 -1.66 42.64
C LEU A 274 73.98 -0.60 43.58
N GLN A 275 73.16 0.03 44.44
CA GLN A 275 73.66 0.93 45.49
C GLN A 275 74.60 0.25 46.50
N ARG A 276 74.33 -1.02 46.87
CA ARG A 276 75.22 -1.81 47.74
C ARG A 276 76.50 -2.25 47.01
N ASP A 277 76.37 -2.70 45.77
CA ASP A 277 77.49 -3.12 44.93
C ASP A 277 78.44 -1.92 44.64
N LEU A 278 77.87 -0.73 44.38
CA LEU A 278 78.60 0.54 44.25
C LEU A 278 79.27 0.97 45.57
N GLN A 279 78.66 0.72 46.73
CA GLN A 279 79.30 0.97 48.02
C GLN A 279 80.50 0.03 48.25
N ALA A 280 80.40 -1.25 47.87
CA ALA A 280 81.52 -2.18 47.92
C ALA A 280 82.69 -1.71 47.02
N LEU A 281 82.41 -1.40 45.74
CA LEU A 281 83.41 -0.88 44.79
C LEU A 281 84.08 0.44 45.22
N ARG A 282 83.43 1.22 46.10
CA ARG A 282 84.02 2.43 46.72
C ARG A 282 84.89 2.13 47.93
N LEU A 283 84.63 1.02 48.66
CA LEU A 283 85.42 0.59 49.81
C LEU A 283 86.69 -0.17 49.42
N GLU A 284 86.70 -0.84 48.26
CA GLU A 284 87.85 -1.63 47.79
C GLU A 284 89.07 -0.78 47.35
N GLY A 285 88.92 0.55 47.22
CA GLY A 285 90.01 1.52 47.03
C GLY A 285 90.75 1.46 45.68
N ASN A 286 90.67 0.34 44.95
CA ASN A 286 91.34 0.13 43.68
C ASN A 286 90.89 1.14 42.62
N HIS A 287 91.82 1.93 42.10
CA HIS A 287 91.57 2.96 41.09
C HIS A 287 91.31 2.39 39.68
N SER A 288 91.48 1.07 39.49
CA SER A 288 91.31 0.42 38.17
C SER A 288 89.85 0.30 37.71
N ASN A 289 88.88 0.48 38.61
CA ASN A 289 87.47 0.17 38.38
C ASN A 289 86.60 1.42 38.11
N GLU A 290 87.21 2.58 37.79
CA GLU A 290 86.45 3.84 37.64
C GLU A 290 85.36 3.76 36.56
N VAL A 291 85.61 3.04 35.46
CA VAL A 291 84.62 2.80 34.40
C VAL A 291 83.41 2.02 34.91
N GLU A 292 83.63 1.01 35.77
CA GLU A 292 82.54 0.25 36.41
C GLU A 292 81.77 1.13 37.41
N ARG A 293 82.47 1.97 38.20
CA ARG A 293 81.82 2.92 39.11
C ARG A 293 80.95 3.94 38.36
N GLN A 294 81.41 4.42 37.21
CA GLN A 294 80.64 5.34 36.38
C GLN A 294 79.40 4.66 35.81
N TYR A 295 79.56 3.50 35.15
CA TYR A 295 78.45 2.69 34.64
C TYR A 295 77.40 2.38 35.73
N MET A 296 77.85 1.97 36.91
CA MET A 296 76.98 1.71 38.07
C MET A 296 76.28 2.99 38.57
N THR A 297 76.92 4.16 38.47
CA THR A 297 76.33 5.45 38.87
C THR A 297 75.26 5.90 37.87
N ASP A 298 75.51 5.73 36.59
CA ASP A 298 74.57 6.04 35.50
C ASP A 298 73.36 5.09 35.53
N GLU A 299 73.59 3.79 35.73
CA GLU A 299 72.53 2.78 35.83
C GLU A 299 71.68 2.96 37.10
N ILE A 300 72.27 3.30 38.25
CA ILE A 300 71.51 3.70 39.45
C ILE A 300 70.66 4.95 39.18
N SER A 301 71.13 5.86 38.33
CA SER A 301 70.41 7.09 37.97
C SER A 301 69.25 6.79 37.01
N ARG A 302 69.46 5.93 36.01
CA ARG A 302 68.40 5.38 35.13
C ARG A 302 67.33 4.64 35.92
N LEU A 303 67.72 3.73 36.81
CA LEU A 303 66.78 3.02 37.66
C LEU A 303 66.11 3.94 38.71
N LYS A 304 66.68 5.10 39.03
CA LYS A 304 65.99 6.12 39.87
C LYS A 304 64.91 6.83 39.07
N THR A 305 65.14 7.20 37.81
CA THR A 305 64.12 7.81 36.97
C THR A 305 63.00 6.82 36.62
N GLU A 306 63.34 5.56 36.31
CA GLU A 306 62.35 4.49 36.12
C GLU A 306 61.49 4.28 37.40
N VAL A 307 62.11 4.21 38.59
CA VAL A 307 61.37 4.07 39.86
C VAL A 307 60.50 5.30 40.16
N THR A 308 60.87 6.51 39.77
CA THR A 308 59.99 7.69 39.94
C THR A 308 58.86 7.74 38.89
N GLN A 309 59.10 7.29 37.66
CA GLN A 309 58.08 7.15 36.62
C GLN A 309 57.05 6.07 36.99
N LEU A 310 57.49 4.87 37.38
CA LEU A 310 56.61 3.78 37.85
C LEU A 310 55.80 4.19 39.08
N ARG A 311 56.35 5.01 39.99
CA ARG A 311 55.58 5.57 41.13
C ARG A 311 54.52 6.58 40.69
N LYS A 312 54.79 7.42 39.69
CA LYS A 312 53.78 8.34 39.12
C LYS A 312 52.66 7.54 38.43
N ALA A 313 53.00 6.56 37.60
CA ALA A 313 52.04 5.70 36.91
C ALA A 313 51.20 4.85 37.88
N LEU A 314 51.81 4.24 38.89
CA LEU A 314 51.07 3.48 39.91
C LEU A 314 50.08 4.38 40.68
N ALA A 315 50.40 5.66 40.91
CA ALA A 315 49.48 6.59 41.56
C ALA A 315 48.27 6.94 40.67
N THR A 316 48.44 7.04 39.34
CA THR A 316 47.32 7.26 38.41
C THR A 316 46.45 6.01 38.26
N GLU A 317 47.05 4.82 38.18
CA GLU A 317 46.29 3.55 38.16
C GLU A 317 45.54 3.29 39.47
N GLU A 318 46.13 3.62 40.62
CA GLU A 318 45.42 3.57 41.90
C GLU A 318 44.25 4.56 41.99
N GLN A 319 44.30 5.69 41.27
CA GLN A 319 43.18 6.62 41.19
C GLN A 319 42.09 6.12 40.24
N LEU A 320 42.45 5.56 39.08
CA LEU A 320 41.54 4.95 38.13
C LEU A 320 40.79 3.73 38.72
N HIS A 321 41.50 2.81 39.37
CA HIS A 321 40.89 1.67 40.05
C HIS A 321 39.90 2.12 41.13
N ARG A 322 40.18 3.18 41.90
CA ARG A 322 39.23 3.72 42.90
C ARG A 322 37.95 4.26 42.26
N LEU A 323 38.04 4.91 41.10
CA LEU A 323 36.86 5.36 40.34
C LEU A 323 36.03 4.17 39.83
N LYS A 324 36.67 3.11 39.32
CA LYS A 324 35.96 1.90 38.83
C LYS A 324 35.30 1.08 39.94
N VAL A 325 35.93 0.96 41.12
CA VAL A 325 35.27 0.44 42.33
C VAL A 325 34.02 1.27 42.67
N GLY A 326 34.09 2.59 42.57
CA GLY A 326 32.94 3.48 42.81
C GLY A 326 31.81 3.29 41.80
N GLU A 327 32.11 3.16 40.50
CA GLU A 327 31.14 2.84 39.46
C GLU A 327 30.45 1.48 39.72
N ASN A 328 31.20 0.46 40.14
CA ASN A 328 30.67 -0.87 40.43
C ASN A 328 29.84 -0.92 41.72
N ALA A 329 30.22 -0.15 42.75
CA ALA A 329 29.39 0.04 43.93
C ALA A 329 28.06 0.73 43.60
N ALA A 330 28.08 1.76 42.75
CA ALA A 330 26.87 2.47 42.32
C ALA A 330 25.94 1.59 41.45
N LEU A 331 26.49 0.73 40.58
CA LEU A 331 25.69 -0.28 39.88
C LEU A 331 25.12 -1.33 40.84
N SER A 332 25.93 -1.84 41.79
CA SER A 332 25.48 -2.80 42.80
C SER A 332 24.31 -2.25 43.62
N GLN A 333 24.37 -0.97 43.99
CA GLN A 333 23.28 -0.29 44.68
C GLN A 333 22.02 -0.21 43.80
N ARG A 334 22.10 0.26 42.55
CA ARG A 334 20.96 0.30 41.62
C ARG A 334 20.34 -1.08 41.38
N LEU A 335 21.16 -2.11 41.32
CA LEU A 335 20.73 -3.50 41.17
C LEU A 335 19.96 -3.96 42.42
N SER A 336 20.48 -3.70 43.63
CA SER A 336 19.76 -4.00 44.87
C SER A 336 18.49 -3.16 45.07
N GLU A 337 18.46 -1.91 44.59
CA GLU A 337 17.27 -1.04 44.60
C GLU A 337 16.19 -1.55 43.64
N THR A 338 16.56 -2.02 42.45
CA THR A 338 15.62 -2.59 41.48
C THR A 338 15.13 -3.98 41.90
N GLU A 339 16.00 -4.82 42.48
CA GLU A 339 15.58 -6.09 43.11
C GLU A 339 14.63 -5.83 44.29
N SER A 340 14.90 -4.82 45.11
CA SER A 340 14.02 -4.43 46.22
C SER A 340 12.65 -3.93 45.73
N ARG A 341 12.61 -3.16 44.63
CA ARG A 341 11.34 -2.74 43.99
C ARG A 341 10.55 -3.94 43.44
N LEU A 342 11.21 -4.85 42.74
CA LEU A 342 10.55 -6.05 42.22
C LEU A 342 10.06 -6.97 43.35
N HIS A 343 10.79 -7.06 44.47
CA HIS A 343 10.34 -7.78 45.66
C HIS A 343 9.19 -7.08 46.40
N ALA A 344 9.17 -5.74 46.47
CA ALA A 344 8.04 -4.98 47.02
C ALA A 344 6.78 -5.15 46.17
N SER A 345 6.88 -4.95 44.85
CA SER A 345 5.80 -5.12 43.87
C SER A 345 5.16 -6.52 43.95
N ASN A 346 5.97 -7.59 44.06
CA ASN A 346 5.48 -8.95 44.23
C ASN A 346 4.94 -9.28 45.65
N ALA A 347 5.20 -8.44 46.66
CA ALA A 347 4.69 -8.61 48.02
C ALA A 347 3.38 -7.84 48.25
N GLU A 348 3.29 -6.59 47.78
CA GLU A 348 2.16 -5.69 48.01
C GLU A 348 0.89 -6.16 47.29
N MET A 349 1.03 -6.83 46.13
CA MET A 349 -0.12 -7.39 45.39
C MET A 349 -0.84 -8.56 46.11
N ARG A 350 -0.51 -8.85 47.38
CA ARG A 350 -1.22 -9.83 48.21
C ARG A 350 -1.58 -9.39 49.63
N ALA A 351 -1.23 -8.17 50.06
CA ALA A 351 -1.62 -7.63 51.36
C ALA A 351 -1.64 -6.10 51.42
N GLN A 352 -2.83 -5.54 51.68
CA GLN A 352 -3.00 -4.21 52.31
C GLN A 352 -2.43 -4.23 53.76
N PRO A 353 -2.07 -3.09 54.41
CA PRO A 353 -2.69 -1.77 54.21
C PRO A 353 -1.86 -0.47 54.36
N SER A 354 -2.48 0.62 53.86
CA SER A 354 -2.45 2.02 54.35
C SER A 354 -1.18 2.90 54.23
N GLU A 355 -1.44 4.23 54.19
CA GLU A 355 -0.51 5.37 54.06
C GLU A 355 0.14 5.53 52.66
N ALA A 356 -0.16 6.54 51.84
CA ALA A 356 -1.15 7.63 51.90
C ALA A 356 -1.65 7.96 50.47
N PRO A 357 -2.83 8.57 50.26
CA PRO A 357 -3.43 8.70 48.93
C PRO A 357 -2.68 9.67 48.02
N CYS A 358 -2.33 9.22 46.82
CA CYS A 358 -1.95 10.10 45.71
C CYS A 358 -3.21 10.57 44.98
N ASP A 359 -3.51 11.87 45.04
CA ASP A 359 -4.72 12.44 44.42
C ASP A 359 -4.83 12.08 42.93
N ARG A 360 -3.72 12.20 42.18
CA ARG A 360 -3.63 11.88 40.75
C ARG A 360 -3.94 10.41 40.45
N CYS A 361 -3.54 9.48 41.32
CA CYS A 361 -3.91 8.07 41.20
C CYS A 361 -5.38 7.84 41.58
N GLY A 362 -5.89 8.56 42.59
CA GLY A 362 -7.31 8.55 42.93
C GLY A 362 -8.19 9.16 41.83
N GLU A 363 -7.68 10.11 41.05
CA GLU A 363 -8.30 10.67 39.84
C GLU A 363 -8.29 9.68 38.70
N LEU A 364 -7.13 9.12 38.33
CA LEU A 364 -7.02 8.12 37.26
C LEU A 364 -7.82 6.84 37.58
N GLN A 365 -7.87 6.40 38.84
CA GLN A 365 -8.74 5.31 39.28
C GLN A 365 -10.21 5.68 39.07
N ARG A 366 -10.65 6.88 39.48
CA ARG A 366 -12.01 7.38 39.21
C ARG A 366 -12.31 7.52 37.72
N GLU A 367 -11.35 7.93 36.90
CA GLU A 367 -11.52 8.02 35.45
C GLU A 367 -11.63 6.63 34.79
N CYS A 368 -10.82 5.65 35.23
CA CYS A 368 -10.93 4.25 34.80
C CYS A 368 -12.25 3.61 35.28
N ASP A 369 -12.68 3.88 36.50
CA ASP A 369 -13.94 3.38 37.05
C ASP A 369 -15.13 4.02 36.32
N VAL A 370 -15.12 5.33 36.08
CA VAL A 370 -16.13 6.03 35.25
C VAL A 370 -16.08 5.58 33.79
N ALA A 371 -14.91 5.27 33.22
CA ALA A 371 -14.80 4.70 31.88
C ALA A 371 -15.39 3.28 31.83
N ASN A 372 -15.14 2.45 32.86
CA ASN A 372 -15.74 1.12 33.00
C ASN A 372 -17.25 1.20 33.23
N GLU A 373 -17.76 2.13 34.05
CA GLU A 373 -19.19 2.36 34.22
C GLU A 373 -19.86 2.84 32.93
N ARG A 374 -19.20 3.73 32.17
CA ARG A 374 -19.65 4.15 30.83
C ARG A 374 -19.65 2.97 29.87
N LEU A 375 -18.60 2.16 29.83
CA LEU A 375 -18.48 1.02 28.92
C LEU A 375 -19.48 -0.10 29.28
N GLN A 376 -19.70 -0.37 30.56
CA GLN A 376 -20.79 -1.24 31.02
C GLN A 376 -22.17 -0.66 30.70
N THR A 377 -22.35 0.67 30.74
CA THR A 377 -23.62 1.32 30.41
C THR A 377 -23.90 1.27 28.91
N VAL A 378 -22.93 1.59 28.06
CA VAL A 378 -22.99 1.39 26.61
C VAL A 378 -23.21 -0.09 26.27
N THR A 379 -22.60 -1.03 27.00
CA THR A 379 -22.84 -2.47 26.82
C THR A 379 -24.28 -2.85 27.18
N ARG A 380 -24.81 -2.34 28.30
CA ARG A 380 -26.22 -2.53 28.70
C ARG A 380 -27.18 -1.89 27.70
N GLU A 381 -26.86 -0.71 27.16
CA GLU A 381 -27.63 -0.04 26.11
C GLU A 381 -27.57 -0.81 24.79
N MET A 382 -26.42 -1.35 24.38
CA MET A 382 -26.30 -2.25 23.23
C MET A 382 -27.11 -3.53 23.42
N GLN A 383 -27.13 -4.11 24.62
CA GLN A 383 -27.97 -5.28 24.94
C GLN A 383 -29.45 -4.92 24.89
N GLN A 384 -29.87 -3.78 25.43
CA GLN A 384 -31.26 -3.29 25.33
C GLN A 384 -31.67 -2.94 23.90
N LEU A 385 -30.78 -2.37 23.09
CA LEU A 385 -31.00 -2.12 21.67
C LEU A 385 -31.04 -3.44 20.87
N GLY A 386 -30.22 -4.43 21.24
CA GLY A 386 -30.26 -5.78 20.67
C GLY A 386 -31.57 -6.52 20.98
N MET A 387 -32.07 -6.42 22.22
CA MET A 387 -33.40 -6.91 22.59
C MET A 387 -34.48 -6.16 21.82
N ARG A 388 -34.49 -4.81 21.83
CA ARG A 388 -35.47 -4.00 21.08
C ARG A 388 -35.45 -4.24 19.57
N LEU A 389 -34.30 -4.51 18.96
CA LEU A 389 -34.19 -4.89 17.56
C LEU A 389 -34.69 -6.31 17.30
N SER A 390 -34.62 -7.20 18.29
CA SER A 390 -35.19 -8.55 18.22
C SER A 390 -36.71 -8.52 18.40
N GLU A 391 -37.20 -7.72 19.35
CA GLU A 391 -38.63 -7.40 19.54
C GLU A 391 -39.22 -6.75 18.28
N LEU A 392 -38.58 -5.71 17.71
CA LEU A 392 -39.02 -5.07 16.46
C LEU A 392 -39.01 -6.02 15.27
N LYS A 393 -38.02 -6.94 15.17
CA LYS A 393 -38.03 -7.99 14.15
C LYS A 393 -39.19 -8.95 14.35
N GLN A 394 -39.43 -9.42 15.58
CA GLN A 394 -40.52 -10.34 15.88
C GLN A 394 -41.90 -9.71 15.64
N VAL A 395 -42.09 -8.44 16.02
CA VAL A 395 -43.31 -7.68 15.74
C VAL A 395 -43.48 -7.46 14.24
N ASN A 396 -42.42 -7.10 13.51
CA ASN A 396 -42.50 -6.92 12.05
C ASN A 396 -42.71 -8.26 11.31
N GLU A 397 -42.18 -9.38 11.81
CA GLU A 397 -42.48 -10.73 11.29
C GLU A 397 -43.92 -11.16 11.60
N GLN A 398 -44.48 -10.76 12.75
CA GLN A 398 -45.89 -10.94 13.09
C GLN A 398 -46.79 -10.07 12.19
N GLU A 399 -46.53 -8.77 12.04
CA GLU A 399 -47.26 -7.88 11.14
C GLU A 399 -47.19 -8.35 9.68
N VAL A 400 -46.02 -8.80 9.19
CA VAL A 400 -45.91 -9.40 7.85
C VAL A 400 -46.72 -10.70 7.75
N SER A 401 -46.70 -11.55 8.77
CA SER A 401 -47.49 -12.79 8.80
C SER A 401 -49.00 -12.51 8.83
N GLU A 402 -49.44 -11.49 9.58
CA GLU A 402 -50.82 -11.05 9.65
C GLU A 402 -51.28 -10.40 8.34
N LEU A 403 -50.49 -9.48 7.77
CA LEU A 403 -50.75 -8.89 6.45
C LEU A 403 -50.76 -9.96 5.34
N GLN A 404 -49.95 -11.01 5.45
CA GLN A 404 -49.92 -12.12 4.50
C GLN A 404 -51.10 -13.09 4.68
N ARG A 405 -51.62 -13.24 5.92
CA ARG A 405 -52.92 -13.89 6.20
C ARG A 405 -54.08 -13.05 5.68
N GLU A 406 -54.13 -11.75 5.96
CA GLU A 406 -55.18 -10.85 5.47
C GLU A 406 -55.16 -10.76 3.95
N LYS A 407 -53.98 -10.69 3.32
CA LYS A 407 -53.84 -10.78 1.87
C LYS A 407 -54.39 -12.10 1.33
N SER A 408 -54.00 -13.25 1.90
CA SER A 408 -54.49 -14.55 1.40
C SER A 408 -55.97 -14.79 1.70
N GLU A 409 -56.52 -14.21 2.76
CA GLU A 409 -57.96 -14.13 3.00
C GLU A 409 -58.67 -13.19 2.02
N LEU A 410 -58.09 -12.05 1.64
CA LEU A 410 -58.63 -11.13 0.64
C LEU A 410 -58.55 -11.74 -0.76
N GLU A 411 -57.48 -12.47 -1.09
CA GLU A 411 -57.35 -13.25 -2.32
C GLU A 411 -58.33 -14.43 -2.33
N GLN A 412 -58.56 -15.13 -1.21
CA GLN A 412 -59.65 -16.11 -1.13
C GLN A 412 -61.02 -15.46 -1.30
N LYS A 413 -61.31 -14.34 -0.62
CA LYS A 413 -62.57 -13.61 -0.74
C LYS A 413 -62.78 -13.17 -2.20
N LEU A 414 -61.78 -12.55 -2.82
CA LEU A 414 -61.80 -12.11 -4.22
C LEU A 414 -61.99 -13.27 -5.22
N ASN A 415 -61.35 -14.42 -4.98
CA ASN A 415 -61.51 -15.61 -5.83
C ASN A 415 -62.87 -16.32 -5.65
N HIS A 416 -63.60 -16.09 -4.55
CA HIS A 416 -64.95 -16.63 -4.33
C HIS A 416 -66.07 -15.60 -4.57
N SER A 417 -65.78 -14.30 -4.55
CA SER A 417 -66.75 -13.22 -4.75
C SER A 417 -66.70 -12.68 -6.18
N VAL A 418 -67.81 -12.84 -6.91
CA VAL A 418 -68.02 -12.32 -8.28
C VAL A 418 -67.16 -13.03 -9.33
N ALA A 419 -67.57 -14.26 -9.67
CA ALA A 419 -67.32 -14.77 -11.02
C ALA A 419 -67.91 -13.76 -12.03
N ARG A 420 -67.08 -13.29 -12.99
CA ARG A 420 -67.39 -12.14 -13.86
C ARG A 420 -68.71 -12.30 -14.62
N ASP A 421 -69.05 -13.54 -14.97
CA ASP A 421 -70.30 -13.94 -15.64
C ASP A 421 -71.55 -13.55 -14.84
N THR A 422 -71.49 -13.60 -13.50
CA THR A 422 -72.63 -13.22 -12.62
C THR A 422 -72.88 -11.71 -12.62
N LEU A 423 -71.83 -10.90 -12.76
CA LEU A 423 -71.96 -9.45 -12.92
C LEU A 423 -72.56 -9.12 -14.30
N VAL A 424 -72.04 -9.74 -15.36
CA VAL A 424 -72.55 -9.56 -16.73
C VAL A 424 -74.02 -10.01 -16.85
N ALA A 425 -74.40 -11.10 -16.19
CA ALA A 425 -75.80 -11.53 -16.11
C ALA A 425 -76.67 -10.46 -15.41
N ALA A 426 -76.25 -9.97 -14.24
CA ALA A 426 -76.96 -8.93 -13.51
C ALA A 426 -77.07 -7.61 -14.29
N GLU A 427 -76.00 -7.17 -14.95
CA GLU A 427 -76.01 -5.99 -15.83
C GLU A 427 -76.95 -6.17 -17.02
N SER A 428 -76.97 -7.34 -17.66
CA SER A 428 -77.89 -7.64 -18.77
C SER A 428 -79.36 -7.58 -18.34
N GLN A 429 -79.67 -8.09 -17.14
CA GLN A 429 -81.01 -8.07 -16.56
C GLN A 429 -81.42 -6.64 -16.15
N ASN A 430 -80.50 -5.85 -15.59
CA ASN A 430 -80.73 -4.45 -15.25
C ASN A 430 -80.99 -3.60 -16.51
N LYS A 431 -80.27 -3.89 -17.61
CA LYS A 431 -80.48 -3.26 -18.92
C LYS A 431 -81.85 -3.59 -19.53
N HIS A 432 -82.34 -4.82 -19.34
CA HIS A 432 -83.70 -5.21 -19.74
C HIS A 432 -84.77 -4.53 -18.86
N LEU A 433 -84.56 -4.42 -17.55
CA LEU A 433 -85.48 -3.72 -16.64
C LEU A 433 -85.56 -2.22 -16.94
N LEU A 434 -84.45 -1.57 -17.31
CA LEU A 434 -84.44 -0.18 -17.78
C LEU A 434 -85.29 0.00 -19.05
N GLN A 435 -85.23 -0.92 -20.00
CA GLN A 435 -86.06 -0.86 -21.22
C GLN A 435 -87.57 -1.03 -20.90
N GLU A 436 -87.94 -1.87 -19.94
CA GLU A 436 -89.33 -1.96 -19.46
C GLU A 436 -89.77 -0.69 -18.72
N LEU A 437 -88.87 -0.04 -17.98
CA LEU A 437 -89.12 1.25 -17.33
C LEU A 437 -89.32 2.38 -18.35
N GLU A 438 -88.52 2.43 -19.42
CA GLU A 438 -88.71 3.38 -20.52
C GLU A 438 -90.02 3.13 -21.27
N PHE A 439 -90.36 1.87 -21.57
CA PHE A 439 -91.62 1.52 -22.25
C PHE A 439 -92.84 1.86 -21.40
N THR A 440 -92.81 1.57 -20.10
CA THR A 440 -93.91 1.93 -19.18
C THR A 440 -94.00 3.44 -18.95
N SER A 441 -92.87 4.15 -18.86
CA SER A 441 -92.83 5.63 -18.79
C SER A 441 -93.38 6.29 -20.05
N ALA A 442 -93.03 5.78 -21.24
CA ALA A 442 -93.59 6.25 -22.51
C ALA A 442 -95.11 6.04 -22.58
N ARG A 443 -95.60 4.88 -22.13
CA ARG A 443 -97.03 4.56 -22.09
C ARG A 443 -97.80 5.36 -21.02
N VAL A 444 -97.18 5.72 -19.90
CA VAL A 444 -97.75 6.70 -18.95
C VAL A 444 -97.88 8.07 -19.62
N LYS A 445 -96.83 8.57 -20.28
CA LYS A 445 -96.87 9.83 -21.03
C LYS A 445 -97.87 9.83 -22.19
N GLU A 446 -98.19 8.68 -22.76
CA GLU A 446 -99.24 8.55 -23.78
C GLU A 446 -100.64 8.61 -23.17
N LEU A 447 -100.86 7.98 -22.02
CA LEU A 447 -102.11 8.09 -21.24
C LEU A 447 -102.31 9.50 -20.68
N GLU A 448 -101.27 10.15 -20.17
CA GLU A 448 -101.28 11.56 -19.77
C GLU A 448 -101.69 12.44 -20.96
N LYS A 449 -101.05 12.28 -22.13
CA LYS A 449 -101.46 12.98 -23.37
C LYS A 449 -102.86 12.63 -23.88
N LEU A 450 -103.48 11.53 -23.46
CA LEU A 450 -104.89 11.26 -23.78
C LEU A 450 -105.81 11.99 -22.78
N ILE A 451 -105.47 11.97 -21.49
CA ILE A 451 -106.17 12.70 -20.43
C ILE A 451 -106.08 14.22 -20.65
N GLU A 452 -104.93 14.76 -21.05
CA GLU A 452 -104.77 16.16 -21.45
C GLU A 452 -105.70 16.50 -22.63
N ARG A 453 -105.73 15.69 -23.69
CA ARG A 453 -106.62 15.94 -24.85
C ARG A 453 -108.10 15.82 -24.51
N GLU A 454 -108.50 14.95 -23.58
CA GLU A 454 -109.87 14.90 -23.09
C GLU A 454 -110.20 16.10 -22.18
N ARG A 455 -109.26 16.58 -21.36
CA ARG A 455 -109.41 17.82 -20.58
C ARG A 455 -109.49 19.07 -21.46
N GLU A 456 -108.64 19.18 -22.49
CA GLU A 456 -108.68 20.25 -23.48
C GLU A 456 -110.03 20.25 -24.23
N LYS A 457 -110.53 19.07 -24.66
CA LYS A 457 -111.86 18.95 -25.29
C LYS A 457 -113.03 19.24 -24.35
N THR A 458 -112.94 18.85 -23.08
CA THR A 458 -114.01 19.08 -22.09
C THR A 458 -113.97 20.47 -21.45
N THR A 459 -112.96 21.30 -21.76
CA THR A 459 -112.88 22.70 -21.32
C THR A 459 -113.09 23.73 -22.44
N SER A 460 -113.15 23.32 -23.71
CA SER A 460 -113.40 24.22 -24.85
C SER A 460 -114.87 24.31 -25.28
N ASP A 461 -115.58 23.18 -25.41
CA ASP A 461 -116.97 23.14 -25.91
C ASP A 461 -118.00 22.91 -24.80
N ALA A 462 -118.17 23.91 -23.94
CA ALA A 462 -119.38 24.05 -23.16
C ALA A 462 -120.52 24.64 -24.04
N VAL A 463 -121.77 24.27 -23.72
CA VAL A 463 -123.02 24.87 -24.26
C VAL A 463 -123.45 24.43 -25.69
N LYS A 464 -123.97 23.19 -25.83
CA LYS A 464 -125.37 22.89 -26.26
C LYS A 464 -125.66 21.38 -26.44
N SER A 465 -126.94 21.00 -26.20
CA SER A 465 -127.67 19.80 -26.73
C SER A 465 -126.94 18.44 -26.76
N SER A 466 -127.28 17.48 -25.90
CA SER A 466 -128.33 16.44 -26.12
C SER A 466 -128.09 15.55 -27.35
N ASP A 467 -128.17 14.22 -27.31
CA ASP A 467 -128.89 13.37 -26.34
C ASP A 467 -128.28 11.93 -26.22
N GLU A 468 -128.85 11.11 -25.32
CA GLU A 468 -128.78 9.63 -25.20
C GLU A 468 -127.54 8.84 -25.74
N GLY A 469 -126.77 8.14 -24.88
CA GLY A 469 -125.57 7.40 -25.35
C GLY A 469 -125.02 6.17 -24.59
N ARG A 470 -125.45 5.83 -23.36
CA ARG A 470 -125.18 4.55 -22.65
C ARG A 470 -123.75 3.96 -22.80
N GLY A 471 -122.80 4.36 -21.93
CA GLY A 471 -121.42 3.84 -21.96
C GLY A 471 -120.66 3.92 -20.64
N THR A 472 -121.29 3.61 -19.50
CA THR A 472 -120.67 3.75 -18.17
C THR A 472 -119.54 2.73 -17.91
N LEU A 473 -118.30 3.12 -18.16
CA LEU A 473 -117.18 2.64 -17.32
C LEU A 473 -117.50 3.03 -15.87
N LYS A 474 -117.43 2.09 -14.92
CA LYS A 474 -117.80 2.42 -13.54
C LYS A 474 -116.70 3.29 -12.92
N ASP A 475 -117.08 4.38 -12.26
CA ASP A 475 -116.14 5.16 -11.45
C ASP A 475 -115.46 4.30 -10.38
N SER A 476 -116.11 3.23 -9.90
CA SER A 476 -115.47 2.25 -9.00
C SER A 476 -114.33 1.46 -9.66
N GLU A 477 -114.42 1.11 -10.95
CA GLU A 477 -113.36 0.39 -11.67
C GLU A 477 -112.19 1.31 -11.99
N ILE A 478 -112.47 2.60 -12.24
CA ILE A 478 -111.45 3.65 -12.40
C ILE A 478 -110.79 3.95 -11.04
N LEU A 479 -111.57 4.04 -9.95
CA LEU A 479 -111.05 4.24 -8.59
C LEU A 479 -110.21 3.05 -8.12
N GLU A 480 -110.66 1.80 -8.29
CA GLU A 480 -109.84 0.62 -8.00
C GLU A 480 -108.58 0.56 -8.87
N ALA A 481 -108.64 0.98 -10.14
CA ALA A 481 -107.45 1.09 -10.97
C ALA A 481 -106.49 2.18 -10.47
N LEU A 482 -107.01 3.31 -9.97
CA LEU A 482 -106.22 4.37 -9.35
C LEU A 482 -105.67 3.95 -7.97
N GLU A 483 -106.39 3.15 -7.18
CA GLU A 483 -105.91 2.62 -5.90
C GLU A 483 -104.85 1.54 -6.09
N ARG A 484 -105.06 0.58 -7.00
CA ARG A 484 -104.03 -0.39 -7.38
C ARG A 484 -102.78 0.29 -7.97
N ASN A 485 -102.95 1.39 -8.71
CA ASN A 485 -101.82 2.22 -9.15
C ASN A 485 -101.20 3.04 -8.01
N ARG A 486 -101.96 3.60 -7.06
CA ARG A 486 -101.44 4.29 -5.87
C ARG A 486 -100.62 3.35 -4.98
N GLU A 487 -101.09 2.13 -4.74
CA GLU A 487 -100.29 1.12 -4.03
C GLU A 487 -99.03 0.75 -4.82
N ARG A 488 -99.11 0.65 -6.15
CA ARG A 488 -97.95 0.33 -6.98
C ARG A 488 -96.94 1.48 -7.01
N ILE A 489 -97.41 2.73 -7.01
CA ILE A 489 -96.59 3.92 -6.81
C ILE A 489 -95.96 3.86 -5.43
N ALA A 490 -96.72 3.70 -4.35
CA ALA A 490 -96.19 3.61 -2.98
C ALA A 490 -95.16 2.47 -2.80
N ARG A 491 -95.34 1.31 -3.46
CA ARG A 491 -94.33 0.23 -3.51
C ARG A 491 -93.06 0.65 -4.27
N VAL A 492 -93.20 1.35 -5.40
CA VAL A 492 -92.05 1.90 -6.16
C VAL A 492 -91.38 3.07 -5.43
N GLU A 493 -92.12 3.87 -4.66
CA GLU A 493 -91.56 4.94 -3.83
C GLU A 493 -90.81 4.38 -2.62
N PHE A 494 -91.33 3.33 -1.98
CA PHE A 494 -90.58 2.59 -0.96
C PHE A 494 -89.30 1.98 -1.53
N GLN A 495 -89.35 1.38 -2.73
CA GLN A 495 -88.17 0.86 -3.42
C GLN A 495 -87.18 1.98 -3.82
N ARG A 496 -87.68 3.14 -4.28
CA ARG A 496 -86.87 4.34 -4.53
C ARG A 496 -86.16 4.80 -3.26
N ASP A 497 -86.86 4.87 -2.14
CA ASP A 497 -86.31 5.39 -0.89
C ASP A 497 -85.33 4.39 -0.25
N GLN A 498 -85.59 3.08 -0.37
CA GLN A 498 -84.62 2.03 -0.07
C GLN A 498 -83.35 2.17 -0.93
N LEU A 499 -83.48 2.33 -2.25
CA LEU A 499 -82.35 2.55 -3.16
C LEU A 499 -81.61 3.88 -2.88
N ILE A 500 -82.29 4.89 -2.34
CA ILE A 500 -81.65 6.14 -1.90
C ILE A 500 -80.82 5.91 -0.62
N GLU A 501 -81.28 5.11 0.33
CA GLU A 501 -80.48 4.73 1.50
C GLU A 501 -79.32 3.80 1.14
N GLU A 502 -79.53 2.82 0.25
CA GLU A 502 -78.45 1.97 -0.28
C GLU A 502 -77.41 2.83 -1.04
N ALA A 503 -77.85 3.82 -1.84
CA ALA A 503 -76.94 4.77 -2.50
C ALA A 503 -76.22 5.71 -1.51
N LYS A 504 -76.82 6.07 -0.37
CA LYS A 504 -76.13 6.80 0.71
C LYS A 504 -75.08 5.93 1.39
N GLN A 505 -75.40 4.67 1.68
CA GLN A 505 -74.46 3.70 2.27
C GLN A 505 -73.28 3.43 1.33
N LEU A 506 -73.53 3.20 0.04
CA LEU A 506 -72.48 3.03 -0.97
C LEU A 506 -71.61 4.30 -1.13
N ARG A 507 -72.19 5.50 -1.03
CA ARG A 507 -71.41 6.76 -1.00
C ARG A 507 -70.55 6.88 0.26
N ALA A 508 -71.07 6.50 1.43
CA ALA A 508 -70.27 6.49 2.66
C ALA A 508 -69.09 5.51 2.56
N VAL A 509 -69.33 4.29 2.05
CA VAL A 509 -68.26 3.31 1.77
C VAL A 509 -67.26 3.87 0.76
N ALA A 510 -67.72 4.48 -0.34
CA ALA A 510 -66.83 5.11 -1.32
C ALA A 510 -65.94 6.19 -0.71
N VAL A 511 -66.49 7.08 0.12
CA VAL A 511 -65.71 8.11 0.85
C VAL A 511 -64.69 7.46 1.78
N THR A 512 -65.06 6.44 2.57
CA THR A 512 -64.06 5.75 3.43
C THR A 512 -62.94 5.07 2.63
N LYS A 513 -63.23 4.60 1.41
CA LYS A 513 -62.21 4.05 0.49
C LYS A 513 -61.37 5.12 -0.19
N GLU A 514 -61.91 6.31 -0.44
CA GLU A 514 -61.14 7.47 -0.88
C GLU A 514 -60.21 7.97 0.24
N GLU A 515 -60.68 7.98 1.50
CA GLU A 515 -59.85 8.26 2.69
C GLU A 515 -58.77 7.20 2.96
N GLU A 516 -59.03 5.92 2.68
CA GLU A 516 -58.00 4.87 2.68
C GLU A 516 -56.96 5.08 1.57
N LEU A 517 -57.39 5.39 0.34
CA LEU A 517 -56.49 5.67 -0.78
C LEU A 517 -55.63 6.92 -0.54
N VAL A 518 -56.17 7.97 0.08
CA VAL A 518 -55.41 9.15 0.50
C VAL A 518 -54.39 8.79 1.58
N ARG A 519 -54.76 7.99 2.59
CA ARG A 519 -53.82 7.49 3.62
C ARG A 519 -52.70 6.64 3.03
N LEU A 520 -53.02 5.69 2.14
CA LEU A 520 -52.03 4.85 1.46
C LEU A 520 -51.12 5.66 0.51
N THR A 521 -51.67 6.66 -0.18
CA THR A 521 -50.89 7.57 -1.02
C THR A 521 -49.92 8.40 -0.18
N ARG A 522 -50.35 8.88 0.99
CA ARG A 522 -49.50 9.59 1.95
C ARG A 522 -48.40 8.70 2.52
N ALA A 523 -48.74 7.50 2.99
CA ALA A 523 -47.75 6.52 3.45
C ALA A 523 -46.71 6.21 2.36
N SER A 524 -47.14 6.01 1.11
CA SER A 524 -46.24 5.81 -0.04
C SER A 524 -45.34 7.02 -0.33
N GLN A 525 -45.77 8.25 -0.03
CA GLN A 525 -44.92 9.44 -0.12
C GLN A 525 -43.91 9.53 1.03
N GLU A 526 -44.34 9.23 2.25
CA GLU A 526 -43.48 9.21 3.44
C GLU A 526 -42.41 8.09 3.34
N ASP A 527 -42.77 6.91 2.83
CA ASP A 527 -41.82 5.84 2.47
C ASP A 527 -40.88 6.23 1.34
N LYS A 528 -41.35 6.93 0.30
CA LYS A 528 -40.46 7.47 -0.76
C LYS A 528 -39.47 8.48 -0.19
N GLN A 529 -39.87 9.31 0.78
CA GLN A 529 -38.95 10.21 1.48
C GLN A 529 -37.94 9.43 2.33
N ARG A 530 -38.39 8.40 3.07
CA ARG A 530 -37.55 7.51 3.88
C ARG A 530 -36.53 6.74 3.04
N ILE A 531 -36.95 6.20 1.88
CA ILE A 531 -36.08 5.54 0.91
C ILE A 531 -35.05 6.52 0.34
N ASN A 532 -35.45 7.74 -0.04
CA ASN A 532 -34.50 8.77 -0.50
C ASN A 532 -33.50 9.19 0.58
N PHE A 533 -33.92 9.29 1.85
CA PHE A 533 -33.02 9.54 2.98
C PHE A 533 -32.03 8.38 3.19
N LEU A 534 -32.50 7.14 3.16
CA LEU A 534 -31.65 5.96 3.27
C LEU A 534 -30.67 5.84 2.10
N LEU A 535 -31.10 6.13 0.86
CA LEU A 535 -30.24 6.17 -0.32
C LEU A 535 -29.16 7.26 -0.18
N LYS A 536 -29.52 8.49 0.24
CA LYS A 536 -28.52 9.53 0.54
C LYS A 536 -27.51 9.05 1.58
N ARG A 537 -27.98 8.47 2.69
CA ARG A 537 -27.09 7.94 3.75
C ARG A 537 -26.20 6.79 3.24
N CYS A 538 -26.68 5.93 2.35
CA CYS A 538 -25.87 4.88 1.73
C CYS A 538 -24.81 5.47 0.80
N VAL A 539 -25.13 6.52 0.04
CA VAL A 539 -24.14 7.24 -0.79
C VAL A 539 -23.07 7.91 0.09
N THR A 540 -23.45 8.58 1.19
CA THR A 540 -22.49 9.13 2.16
C THR A 540 -21.59 8.05 2.73
N LEU A 541 -22.16 6.97 3.30
CA LEU A 541 -21.38 5.87 3.87
C LEU A 541 -20.49 5.13 2.85
N THR A 542 -20.87 5.12 1.56
CA THR A 542 -20.03 4.60 0.48
C THR A 542 -18.88 5.56 0.17
N GLY A 543 -19.12 6.87 0.21
CA GLY A 543 -18.07 7.89 0.15
C GLY A 543 -17.09 7.78 1.33
N ASP A 544 -17.60 7.68 2.55
CA ASP A 544 -16.81 7.52 3.77
C ASP A 544 -15.95 6.23 3.72
N LEU A 545 -16.53 5.12 3.24
CA LEU A 545 -15.81 3.86 3.03
C LEU A 545 -14.72 3.99 1.96
N ASN A 546 -15.01 4.62 0.82
CA ASN A 546 -14.03 4.85 -0.24
C ASN A 546 -12.89 5.77 0.23
N ASN A 547 -13.21 6.81 1.01
CA ASN A 547 -12.21 7.70 1.63
C ASN A 547 -11.36 6.93 2.65
N SER A 548 -11.95 6.05 3.46
CA SER A 548 -11.22 5.18 4.39
C SER A 548 -10.36 4.13 3.68
N ILE A 549 -10.74 3.67 2.50
CA ILE A 549 -9.93 2.78 1.65
C ILE A 549 -8.75 3.59 1.08
N ALA A 550 -8.98 4.75 0.49
CA ALA A 550 -7.92 5.62 -0.04
C ALA A 550 -6.91 6.03 1.04
N ALA A 551 -7.37 6.37 2.25
CA ALA A 551 -6.48 6.67 3.39
C ALA A 551 -5.68 5.46 3.86
N LYS A 552 -6.27 4.25 3.84
CA LYS A 552 -5.57 3.00 4.14
C LYS A 552 -4.52 2.67 3.08
N ASP A 553 -4.85 2.85 1.80
CA ASP A 553 -3.95 2.55 0.70
C ASP A 553 -2.76 3.53 0.68
N ALA A 554 -2.99 4.82 0.96
CA ALA A 554 -1.94 5.81 1.19
C ALA A 554 -1.01 5.44 2.37
N LEU A 555 -1.57 5.04 3.52
CA LEU A 555 -0.77 4.53 4.66
C LEU A 555 0.02 3.26 4.30
N ASN A 556 -0.49 2.43 3.38
CA ASN A 556 0.20 1.24 2.91
C ASN A 556 1.35 1.58 1.94
N GLU A 557 1.19 2.62 1.10
CA GLU A 557 2.28 3.18 0.30
C GLU A 557 3.35 3.86 1.17
N GLU A 558 2.96 4.60 2.22
CA GLU A 558 3.90 5.13 3.22
C GLU A 558 4.66 4.00 3.93
N TYR A 559 3.99 2.91 4.29
CA TYR A 559 4.60 1.74 4.92
C TYR A 559 5.61 1.00 4.02
N GLU A 560 5.27 0.78 2.73
CA GLU A 560 6.24 0.21 1.78
C GLU A 560 7.41 1.17 1.51
N ASN A 561 7.16 2.48 1.42
CA ASN A 561 8.22 3.48 1.32
C ASN A 561 9.13 3.50 2.57
N ALA A 562 8.57 3.34 3.77
CA ALA A 562 9.33 3.18 5.00
C ALA A 562 10.15 1.89 5.01
N GLN A 563 9.57 0.76 4.58
CA GLN A 563 10.30 -0.49 4.40
C GLN A 563 11.45 -0.36 3.38
N LEU A 564 11.25 0.34 2.26
CA LEU A 564 12.31 0.57 1.26
C LEU A 564 13.44 1.45 1.81
N LYS A 565 13.11 2.49 2.58
CA LYS A 565 14.09 3.31 3.32
C LYS A 565 14.87 2.47 4.34
N LEU A 566 14.20 1.62 5.12
CA LEU A 566 14.86 0.69 6.06
C LEU A 566 15.77 -0.33 5.35
N LYS A 567 15.30 -0.94 4.26
CA LYS A 567 16.09 -1.87 3.42
C LYS A 567 17.32 -1.19 2.78
N LYS A 568 17.27 0.13 2.54
CA LYS A 568 18.42 0.94 2.09
C LYS A 568 19.40 1.20 3.24
N LEU A 569 18.92 1.66 4.39
CA LEU A 569 19.74 1.91 5.59
C LEU A 569 20.44 0.65 6.10
N LEU A 570 19.80 -0.52 6.02
CA LEU A 570 20.43 -1.80 6.38
C LEU A 570 21.63 -2.13 5.48
N ARG A 571 21.54 -1.91 4.16
CA ARG A 571 22.66 -2.10 3.22
C ARG A 571 23.80 -1.11 3.47
N GLU A 572 23.46 0.13 3.85
CA GLU A 572 24.44 1.16 4.23
C GLU A 572 25.15 0.79 5.54
N GLY A 573 24.43 0.18 6.50
CA GLY A 573 25.00 -0.42 7.71
C GLY A 573 25.92 -1.62 7.42
N GLU A 574 25.49 -2.55 6.56
CA GLU A 574 26.32 -3.66 6.08
C GLU A 574 27.61 -3.17 5.39
N GLU A 575 27.53 -2.09 4.61
CA GLU A 575 28.70 -1.45 3.99
C GLU A 575 29.64 -0.81 5.02
N ILE A 576 29.10 -0.12 6.04
CA ILE A 576 29.89 0.43 7.15
C ILE A 576 30.61 -0.70 7.92
N VAL A 577 29.94 -1.82 8.22
CA VAL A 577 30.57 -2.97 8.88
C VAL A 577 31.65 -3.59 8.00
N ARG A 578 31.43 -3.71 6.68
CA ARG A 578 32.42 -4.20 5.72
C ARG A 578 33.67 -3.30 5.67
N LEU A 579 33.48 -1.99 5.68
CA LEU A 579 34.56 -0.99 5.70
C LEU A 579 35.29 -0.98 7.06
N GLN A 580 34.58 -1.13 8.18
CA GLN A 580 35.19 -1.30 9.50
C GLN A 580 36.06 -2.55 9.55
N GLN A 581 35.59 -3.69 9.03
CA GLN A 581 36.38 -4.91 8.94
C GLN A 581 37.68 -4.69 8.15
N GLN A 582 37.59 -4.09 6.95
CA GLN A 582 38.75 -3.72 6.14
C GLN A 582 39.73 -2.80 6.89
N VAL A 583 39.23 -1.82 7.65
CA VAL A 583 40.08 -0.95 8.50
C VAL A 583 40.73 -1.73 9.65
N THR A 584 40.04 -2.71 10.26
CA THR A 584 40.69 -3.56 11.30
C THR A 584 41.74 -4.50 10.72
N ASP A 585 41.55 -5.01 9.51
CA ASP A 585 42.53 -5.90 8.87
C ASP A 585 43.74 -5.12 8.36
N LEU A 586 43.55 -3.93 7.77
CA LEU A 586 44.64 -3.00 7.46
C LEU A 586 45.39 -2.52 8.71
N LYS A 587 44.71 -2.36 9.86
CA LYS A 587 45.39 -2.13 11.15
C LYS A 587 46.25 -3.32 11.56
N LYS A 588 45.72 -4.55 11.57
CA LYS A 588 46.49 -5.76 11.86
C LYS A 588 47.70 -5.93 10.93
N GLU A 589 47.56 -5.62 9.64
CA GLU A 589 48.69 -5.64 8.69
C GLU A 589 49.72 -4.56 9.02
N ASN A 590 49.29 -3.34 9.37
CA ASN A 590 50.18 -2.27 9.77
C ASN A 590 50.89 -2.57 11.11
N ASP A 591 50.18 -3.12 12.09
CA ASP A 591 50.73 -3.54 13.38
C ASP A 591 51.72 -4.70 13.19
N ALA A 592 51.41 -5.68 12.34
CA ALA A 592 52.34 -6.76 11.97
C ALA A 592 53.54 -6.29 11.14
N LEU A 593 53.44 -5.17 10.43
CA LEU A 593 54.57 -4.50 9.77
C LEU A 593 55.41 -3.70 10.78
N GLN A 594 54.77 -3.06 11.77
CA GLN A 594 55.45 -2.35 12.86
C GLN A 594 56.20 -3.32 13.79
N ASP A 595 55.59 -4.47 14.09
CA ASP A 595 56.25 -5.60 14.78
C ASP A 595 57.39 -6.18 13.95
N ARG A 596 57.26 -6.24 12.62
CA ARG A 596 58.38 -6.65 11.75
C ARG A 596 59.51 -5.63 11.75
N LEU A 597 59.20 -4.33 11.75
CA LEU A 597 60.20 -3.27 11.85
C LEU A 597 60.92 -3.32 13.21
N SER A 598 60.20 -3.39 14.32
CA SER A 598 60.81 -3.50 15.65
C SER A 598 61.59 -4.81 15.83
N ASN A 599 61.14 -5.94 15.27
CA ASN A 599 61.93 -7.17 15.24
C ASN A 599 63.18 -7.04 14.36
N VAL A 600 63.13 -6.29 13.25
CA VAL A 600 64.33 -6.00 12.43
C VAL A 600 65.28 -5.07 13.17
N GLU A 601 64.80 -4.01 13.81
CA GLU A 601 65.60 -3.12 14.67
C GLU A 601 66.24 -3.88 15.84
N VAL A 602 65.49 -4.80 16.47
CA VAL A 602 66.02 -5.69 17.51
C VAL A 602 67.04 -6.68 16.94
N LEU A 603 66.83 -7.23 15.73
CA LEU A 603 67.81 -8.09 15.07
C LEU A 603 69.06 -7.32 14.63
N GLU A 604 68.96 -6.07 14.20
CA GLU A 604 70.09 -5.20 13.87
C GLU A 604 70.86 -4.78 15.13
N ASN A 605 70.16 -4.38 16.20
CA ASN A 605 70.78 -4.13 17.51
C ASN A 605 71.42 -5.40 18.08
N ASN A 606 70.81 -6.57 17.90
CA ASN A 606 71.42 -7.85 18.27
C ASN A 606 72.58 -8.25 17.34
N LEU A 607 72.59 -7.83 16.07
CA LEU A 607 73.72 -8.03 15.14
C LEU A 607 74.89 -7.10 15.49
N VAL A 608 74.61 -5.85 15.88
CA VAL A 608 75.61 -4.91 16.41
C VAL A 608 76.17 -5.46 17.72
N LYS A 609 75.32 -5.77 18.70
CA LYS A 609 75.74 -6.41 19.96
C LYS A 609 76.43 -7.75 19.75
N ALA A 610 76.08 -8.53 18.73
CA ALA A 610 76.79 -9.77 18.40
C ALA A 610 78.14 -9.51 17.73
N LYS A 611 78.29 -8.46 16.92
CA LYS A 611 79.60 -8.02 16.38
C LYS A 611 80.50 -7.48 17.49
N GLU A 612 79.95 -6.64 18.38
CA GLU A 612 80.61 -6.16 19.59
C GLU A 612 80.98 -7.33 20.51
N THR A 613 80.06 -8.26 20.76
CA THR A 613 80.31 -9.46 21.58
C THR A 613 81.28 -10.41 20.89
N ILE A 614 81.31 -10.51 19.56
CA ILE A 614 82.35 -11.26 18.84
C ILE A 614 83.70 -10.56 19.01
N ALA A 615 83.78 -9.23 18.88
CA ALA A 615 85.02 -8.49 19.14
C ALA A 615 85.48 -8.63 20.60
N TYR A 616 84.57 -8.49 21.58
CA TYR A 616 84.84 -8.73 22.99
C TYR A 616 85.13 -10.20 23.30
N MET A 617 84.59 -11.18 22.57
CA MET A 617 84.91 -12.60 22.73
C MET A 617 86.18 -12.99 21.98
N GLU A 618 86.61 -12.28 20.95
CA GLU A 618 87.95 -12.43 20.36
C GLU A 618 89.00 -11.81 21.30
N LEU A 619 88.65 -10.68 21.94
CA LEU A 619 89.44 -10.08 23.01
C LEU A 619 89.48 -10.98 24.27
N ALA A 620 88.37 -11.57 24.69
CA ALA A 620 88.22 -12.33 25.94
C ALA A 620 88.38 -13.86 25.81
N LYS A 621 88.40 -14.44 24.60
CA LYS A 621 88.92 -15.81 24.41
C LYS A 621 90.40 -15.93 24.80
N SER A 622 91.08 -14.81 25.05
CA SER A 622 92.39 -14.77 25.71
C SER A 622 92.37 -15.19 27.18
N GLN A 623 91.23 -15.10 27.90
CA GLN A 623 91.14 -15.34 29.35
C GLN A 623 89.83 -16.06 29.74
N THR A 624 89.96 -17.26 30.31
CA THR A 624 88.85 -18.22 30.59
C THR A 624 88.48 -18.23 32.10
N ILE A 625 87.70 -19.24 32.57
CA ILE A 625 87.60 -19.75 33.98
C ILE A 625 86.58 -18.99 34.89
N ASN A 626 85.74 -19.60 35.77
CA ASN A 626 85.59 -21.01 36.18
C ASN A 626 84.16 -21.48 36.60
N MET A 627 84.06 -22.80 36.80
CA MET A 627 82.94 -23.69 37.15
C MET A 627 82.02 -23.35 38.36
N SER A 628 82.26 -22.31 39.17
CA SER A 628 81.52 -22.12 40.44
C SER A 628 80.01 -21.89 40.25
N GLN A 629 79.62 -21.23 39.16
CA GLN A 629 78.23 -20.94 38.80
C GLN A 629 77.37 -22.21 38.60
N TYR A 630 77.98 -23.35 38.27
CA TYR A 630 77.27 -24.61 38.01
C TYR A 630 76.55 -25.16 39.24
N ALA A 631 77.15 -25.03 40.43
CA ALA A 631 76.57 -25.52 41.67
C ALA A 631 75.34 -24.69 42.12
N GLU A 632 75.40 -23.36 41.97
CA GLU A 632 74.23 -22.51 42.19
C GLU A 632 73.11 -22.83 41.21
N LEU A 633 73.44 -22.95 39.92
CA LEU A 633 72.50 -23.33 38.87
C LEU A 633 71.77 -24.62 39.23
N GLN A 634 72.49 -25.68 39.62
CA GLN A 634 71.88 -26.96 40.01
C GLN A 634 70.85 -26.81 41.15
N SER A 635 71.16 -26.00 42.18
CA SER A 635 70.22 -25.73 43.29
C SER A 635 68.98 -24.93 42.85
N LYS A 636 69.15 -24.03 41.87
CA LYS A 636 68.07 -23.26 41.25
C LYS A 636 67.23 -24.15 40.33
N THR A 637 67.84 -25.10 39.61
CA THR A 637 67.16 -26.09 38.76
C THR A 637 66.16 -26.92 39.56
N SER A 638 66.56 -27.55 40.68
CA SER A 638 65.62 -28.38 41.47
C SER A 638 64.51 -27.57 42.15
N LYS A 639 64.68 -26.26 42.37
CA LYS A 639 63.57 -25.38 42.81
C LYS A 639 62.61 -25.08 41.65
N LEU A 640 63.16 -24.73 40.48
CA LEU A 640 62.39 -24.52 39.25
C LEU A 640 61.61 -25.77 38.83
N GLU A 641 62.19 -26.96 38.98
CA GLU A 641 61.60 -28.27 38.69
C GLU A 641 60.36 -28.55 39.55
N ASN A 642 60.41 -28.24 40.86
CA ASN A 642 59.25 -28.37 41.74
C ASN A 642 58.15 -27.33 41.43
N THR A 643 58.49 -26.13 40.97
CA THR A 643 57.49 -25.16 40.47
C THR A 643 56.97 -25.47 39.07
N LEU A 644 57.69 -26.28 38.28
CA LEU A 644 57.31 -26.66 36.93
C LEU A 644 56.17 -27.68 36.90
N GLU A 645 56.01 -28.55 37.90
CA GLU A 645 54.98 -29.61 37.85
C GLU A 645 53.53 -29.11 37.92
N PRO A 646 53.17 -28.12 38.77
CA PRO A 646 51.87 -27.46 38.69
C PRO A 646 51.65 -26.76 37.34
N ILE A 647 52.69 -26.09 36.82
CA ILE A 647 52.64 -25.38 35.53
C ILE A 647 52.45 -26.38 34.37
N LYS A 648 53.11 -27.54 34.39
CA LYS A 648 52.90 -28.62 33.41
C LYS A 648 51.46 -29.12 33.43
N LYS A 649 50.82 -29.28 34.60
CA LYS A 649 49.41 -29.66 34.70
C LYS A 649 48.48 -28.60 34.11
N GLN A 650 48.65 -27.33 34.49
CA GLN A 650 47.89 -26.22 33.90
C GLN A 650 48.11 -26.12 32.38
N LEU A 651 49.32 -26.41 31.89
CA LEU A 651 49.65 -26.42 30.47
C LEU A 651 49.09 -27.66 29.74
N GLU A 652 48.95 -28.81 30.40
CA GLU A 652 48.18 -29.95 29.87
C GLU A 652 46.67 -29.70 29.84
N GLU A 653 46.12 -29.02 30.84
CA GLU A 653 44.71 -28.62 30.90
C GLU A 653 44.42 -27.58 29.81
N ALA A 654 45.26 -26.55 29.67
CA ALA A 654 45.20 -25.59 28.58
C ALA A 654 45.39 -26.25 27.19
N ARG A 655 46.24 -27.29 27.06
CA ARG A 655 46.35 -28.08 25.81
C ARG A 655 45.08 -28.89 25.52
N LYS A 656 44.42 -29.44 26.53
CA LYS A 656 43.13 -30.14 26.37
C LYS A 656 42.03 -29.15 25.98
N GLU A 657 42.03 -27.95 26.54
CA GLU A 657 41.08 -26.89 26.20
C GLU A 657 41.32 -26.32 24.80
N LEU A 658 42.57 -26.04 24.42
CA LEU A 658 42.94 -25.73 23.03
C LEU A 658 42.55 -26.87 22.07
N GLY A 659 42.55 -28.13 22.53
CA GLY A 659 42.03 -29.27 21.78
C GLY A 659 40.51 -29.22 21.57
N ARG A 660 39.73 -28.82 22.60
CA ARG A 660 38.28 -28.59 22.48
C ARG A 660 37.98 -27.42 21.55
N ILE A 661 38.59 -26.26 21.81
CA ILE A 661 38.46 -25.04 21.01
C ILE A 661 38.87 -25.28 19.55
N LYS A 662 39.86 -26.14 19.28
CA LYS A 662 40.22 -26.54 17.91
C LYS A 662 39.15 -27.41 17.25
N ASN A 663 38.61 -28.41 17.96
CA ASN A 663 37.52 -29.24 17.44
C ASN A 663 36.23 -28.43 17.22
N GLU A 664 35.94 -27.47 18.10
CA GLU A 664 34.82 -26.55 17.98
C GLU A 664 35.01 -25.58 16.81
N ASN A 665 36.20 -24.99 16.64
CA ASN A 665 36.53 -24.21 15.45
C ASN A 665 36.48 -25.02 14.15
N GLU A 666 36.88 -26.31 14.16
CA GLU A 666 36.70 -27.20 13.00
C GLU A 666 35.21 -27.46 12.72
N SER A 667 34.38 -27.60 13.76
CA SER A 667 32.92 -27.73 13.60
C SER A 667 32.26 -26.45 13.11
N LEU A 668 32.71 -25.28 13.58
CA LEU A 668 32.25 -23.96 13.15
C LEU A 668 32.71 -23.68 11.71
N HIS A 669 33.95 -24.01 11.34
CA HIS A 669 34.39 -23.98 9.94
C HIS A 669 33.58 -24.93 9.06
N ALA A 670 33.18 -26.10 9.54
CA ALA A 670 32.30 -27.00 8.80
C ALA A 670 30.88 -26.43 8.64
N VAL A 671 30.33 -25.75 9.65
CA VAL A 671 29.05 -25.03 9.58
C VAL A 671 29.13 -23.83 8.64
N LEU A 672 30.17 -22.99 8.75
CA LEU A 672 30.43 -21.86 7.86
C LEU A 672 30.65 -22.33 6.42
N THR A 673 31.35 -23.44 6.19
CA THR A 673 31.51 -24.02 4.85
C THR A 673 30.16 -24.51 4.30
N ARG A 674 29.31 -25.13 5.12
CA ARG A 674 27.94 -25.51 4.71
C ARG A 674 27.08 -24.28 4.41
N GLN A 675 27.13 -23.24 5.24
CA GLN A 675 26.42 -21.98 5.01
C GLN A 675 26.93 -21.30 3.74
N GLN A 676 28.24 -21.19 3.53
CA GLN A 676 28.82 -20.59 2.32
C GLN A 676 28.50 -21.41 1.05
N ASN A 677 28.44 -22.74 1.13
CA ASN A 677 27.96 -23.58 0.03
C ASN A 677 26.44 -23.43 -0.21
N THR A 678 25.66 -23.15 0.84
CA THR A 678 24.22 -22.87 0.72
C THR A 678 23.98 -21.49 0.09
N ILE A 679 24.73 -20.47 0.52
CA ILE A 679 24.77 -19.14 -0.08
C ILE A 679 25.14 -19.24 -1.56
N LYS A 680 26.23 -19.95 -1.90
CA LYS A 680 26.61 -20.20 -3.30
C LYS A 680 25.53 -20.91 -4.10
N SER A 681 24.82 -21.88 -3.52
CA SER A 681 23.69 -22.51 -4.22
C SER A 681 22.51 -21.55 -4.42
N HIS A 682 22.31 -20.58 -3.53
CA HIS A 682 21.33 -19.50 -3.73
C HIS A 682 21.82 -18.43 -4.73
N GLU A 683 23.12 -18.12 -4.77
CA GLU A 683 23.74 -17.26 -5.79
C GLU A 683 23.57 -17.90 -7.19
N GLU A 684 23.92 -19.19 -7.35
CA GLU A 684 23.68 -19.98 -8.56
C GLU A 684 22.19 -20.03 -8.96
N GLN A 685 21.27 -20.12 -7.98
CA GLN A 685 19.82 -20.06 -8.24
C GLN A 685 19.38 -18.65 -8.69
N MET A 686 19.93 -17.58 -8.12
CA MET A 686 19.65 -16.21 -8.55
C MET A 686 20.22 -15.92 -9.93
N GLU A 687 21.44 -16.36 -10.25
CA GLU A 687 21.99 -16.28 -11.60
C GLU A 687 21.14 -17.07 -12.61
N ALA A 688 20.69 -18.28 -12.25
CA ALA A 688 19.81 -19.08 -13.09
C ALA A 688 18.44 -18.42 -13.33
N LEU A 689 17.88 -17.73 -12.34
CA LEU A 689 16.66 -16.94 -12.46
C LEU A 689 16.89 -15.68 -13.30
N GLN A 690 17.96 -14.92 -13.07
CA GLN A 690 18.33 -13.75 -13.86
C GLN A 690 18.59 -14.11 -15.33
N ALA A 691 19.22 -15.26 -15.58
CA ALA A 691 19.40 -15.82 -16.92
C ALA A 691 18.12 -16.43 -17.52
N ASN A 692 17.05 -16.64 -16.75
CA ASN A 692 15.72 -16.98 -17.24
C ASN A 692 14.94 -15.70 -17.61
N ASP A 693 14.98 -14.70 -16.73
CA ASP A 693 14.45 -13.36 -16.96
C ASP A 693 15.00 -12.71 -18.24
N ALA A 694 16.32 -12.81 -18.46
CA ALA A 694 16.96 -12.37 -19.70
C ALA A 694 16.35 -13.06 -20.93
N LYS A 695 16.22 -14.40 -20.90
CA LYS A 695 15.61 -15.18 -22.00
C LYS A 695 14.13 -14.85 -22.20
N MET A 696 13.41 -14.52 -21.14
CA MET A 696 12.00 -14.10 -21.22
C MET A 696 11.87 -12.69 -21.79
N ARG A 697 12.77 -11.76 -21.45
CA ARG A 697 12.85 -10.43 -22.08
C ARG A 697 13.23 -10.53 -23.55
N ASP A 698 14.22 -11.35 -23.91
CA ASP A 698 14.57 -11.65 -25.31
C ASP A 698 13.39 -12.23 -26.09
N LYS A 699 12.63 -13.16 -25.48
CA LYS A 699 11.43 -13.74 -26.09
C LYS A 699 10.30 -12.72 -26.24
N THR A 700 10.10 -11.83 -25.27
CA THR A 700 9.17 -10.71 -25.39
C THR A 700 9.60 -9.75 -26.49
N ASN A 701 10.88 -9.43 -26.61
CA ASN A 701 11.42 -8.60 -27.70
C ASN A 701 11.22 -9.27 -29.07
N GLN A 702 11.46 -10.59 -29.18
CA GLN A 702 11.17 -11.36 -30.39
C GLN A 702 9.68 -11.31 -30.75
N LEU A 703 8.78 -11.60 -29.79
CA LEU A 703 7.34 -11.54 -30.00
C LEU A 703 6.84 -10.13 -30.33
N THR A 704 7.44 -9.08 -29.78
CA THR A 704 7.14 -7.68 -30.13
C THR A 704 7.58 -7.38 -31.57
N SER A 705 8.79 -7.79 -31.96
CA SER A 705 9.30 -7.61 -33.34
C SER A 705 8.53 -8.44 -34.38
N GLU A 706 8.01 -9.61 -33.99
CA GLU A 706 7.09 -10.37 -34.83
C GLU A 706 5.71 -9.72 -34.90
N ASN A 707 5.22 -9.10 -33.82
CA ASN A 707 3.96 -8.34 -33.86
C ASN A 707 4.05 -7.08 -34.73
N THR A 708 5.16 -6.33 -34.75
CA THR A 708 5.33 -5.27 -35.76
C THR A 708 5.41 -5.85 -37.16
N ARG A 709 6.25 -6.87 -37.40
CA ARG A 709 6.33 -7.56 -38.71
C ARG A 709 4.96 -8.07 -39.21
N LEU A 710 4.08 -8.53 -38.32
CA LEU A 710 2.72 -8.96 -38.65
C LEU A 710 1.77 -7.78 -38.92
N ARG A 711 1.94 -6.62 -38.28
CA ARG A 711 1.24 -5.39 -38.66
C ARG A 711 1.69 -4.91 -40.04
N ASP A 712 3.00 -4.87 -40.32
CA ASP A 712 3.54 -4.49 -41.64
C ASP A 712 3.01 -5.42 -42.75
N VAL A 713 2.88 -6.72 -42.45
CA VAL A 713 2.26 -7.71 -43.36
C VAL A 713 0.76 -7.49 -43.51
N ASN A 714 0.03 -7.11 -42.45
CA ASN A 714 -1.39 -6.78 -42.56
C ASN A 714 -1.61 -5.49 -43.37
N GLU A 715 -0.87 -4.40 -43.11
CA GLU A 715 -0.95 -3.16 -43.89
C GLU A 715 -0.66 -3.41 -45.39
N THR A 716 0.33 -4.26 -45.70
CA THR A 716 0.63 -4.62 -47.10
C THR A 716 -0.39 -5.59 -47.72
N LEU A 717 -1.10 -6.39 -46.93
CA LEU A 717 -2.25 -7.19 -47.38
C LEU A 717 -3.52 -6.34 -47.57
N GLU A 718 -3.78 -5.37 -46.70
CA GLU A 718 -4.86 -4.39 -46.84
C GLU A 718 -4.63 -3.50 -48.07
N ALA A 719 -3.39 -3.04 -48.29
CA ALA A 719 -3.01 -2.34 -49.51
C ALA A 719 -3.21 -3.22 -50.76
N GLN A 720 -2.92 -4.53 -50.70
CA GLN A 720 -3.22 -5.45 -51.81
C GLN A 720 -4.73 -5.66 -52.00
N MET A 721 -5.52 -5.76 -50.92
CA MET A 721 -6.97 -5.85 -50.98
C MET A 721 -7.59 -4.59 -51.59
N ASN A 722 -7.11 -3.40 -51.23
CA ASN A 722 -7.56 -2.13 -51.79
C ASN A 722 -7.23 -2.05 -53.29
N ASN A 723 -6.01 -2.38 -53.69
CA ASN A 723 -5.63 -2.49 -55.11
C ASN A 723 -6.47 -3.53 -55.87
N MET A 724 -6.84 -4.66 -55.26
CA MET A 724 -7.78 -5.62 -55.87
C MET A 724 -9.20 -5.08 -55.97
N GLN A 725 -9.71 -4.38 -54.95
CA GLN A 725 -11.02 -3.74 -55.00
C GLN A 725 -11.07 -2.69 -56.12
N ASP A 726 -10.04 -1.86 -56.26
CA ASP A 726 -9.99 -0.84 -57.31
C ASP A 726 -9.84 -1.46 -58.71
N GLY A 727 -9.08 -2.56 -58.84
CA GLY A 727 -9.08 -3.38 -60.05
C GLY A 727 -10.44 -4.00 -60.38
N ILE A 728 -11.21 -4.42 -59.36
CA ILE A 728 -12.59 -4.92 -59.51
C ILE A 728 -13.55 -3.77 -59.89
N LYS A 729 -13.42 -2.58 -59.30
CA LYS A 729 -14.19 -1.37 -59.68
C LYS A 729 -13.92 -0.99 -61.14
N GLU A 730 -12.65 -0.96 -61.55
CA GLU A 730 -12.26 -0.64 -62.94
C GLU A 730 -12.77 -1.70 -63.94
N MET A 731 -12.70 -2.99 -63.58
CA MET A 731 -13.26 -4.09 -64.37
C MET A 731 -14.79 -4.03 -64.44
N ALA A 732 -15.46 -3.66 -63.35
CA ALA A 732 -16.90 -3.45 -63.32
C ALA A 732 -17.30 -2.32 -64.27
N VAL A 733 -16.63 -1.16 -64.23
CA VAL A 733 -16.87 -0.04 -65.15
C VAL A 733 -16.66 -0.45 -66.62
N LYS A 734 -15.60 -1.23 -66.92
CA LYS A 734 -15.36 -1.77 -68.28
C LYS A 734 -16.51 -2.65 -68.75
N LEU A 735 -16.93 -3.64 -67.96
CA LEU A 735 -18.08 -4.50 -68.25
C LEU A 735 -19.38 -3.69 -68.38
N GLU A 736 -19.53 -2.64 -67.60
CA GLU A 736 -20.73 -1.80 -67.57
C GLU A 736 -20.82 -0.89 -68.81
N GLN A 737 -19.68 -0.44 -69.35
CA GLN A 737 -19.58 0.19 -70.67
C GLN A 737 -19.91 -0.80 -71.82
N GLU A 738 -19.35 -2.02 -71.80
CA GLU A 738 -19.63 -3.04 -72.82
C GLU A 738 -21.11 -3.44 -72.86
N ARG A 739 -21.68 -3.74 -71.68
CA ARG A 739 -23.10 -4.12 -71.52
C ARG A 739 -24.06 -3.06 -72.05
N THR A 740 -23.66 -1.79 -72.07
CA THR A 740 -24.46 -0.70 -72.65
C THR A 740 -24.21 -0.45 -74.13
N ARG A 741 -23.00 -0.72 -74.67
CA ARG A 741 -22.81 -0.83 -76.13
C ARG A 741 -23.74 -1.91 -76.70
N ALA A 742 -23.83 -3.06 -76.04
CA ALA A 742 -24.73 -4.14 -76.41
C ALA A 742 -26.23 -3.76 -76.31
N GLN A 743 -26.64 -3.03 -75.25
CA GLN A 743 -28.02 -2.57 -75.11
C GLN A 743 -28.44 -1.61 -76.24
N VAL A 744 -27.58 -0.66 -76.63
CA VAL A 744 -27.88 0.28 -77.73
C VAL A 744 -28.07 -0.46 -79.05
N ALA A 745 -27.27 -1.50 -79.33
CA ALA A 745 -27.46 -2.34 -80.51
C ALA A 745 -28.82 -3.09 -80.49
N ALA A 746 -29.21 -3.67 -79.35
CA ALA A 746 -30.49 -4.36 -79.21
C ALA A 746 -31.70 -3.40 -79.36
N GLU A 747 -31.62 -2.19 -78.79
CA GLU A 747 -32.68 -1.17 -78.92
C GLU A 747 -32.84 -0.64 -80.35
N ALA A 748 -31.81 -0.71 -81.20
CA ALA A 748 -31.94 -0.46 -82.63
C ALA A 748 -32.76 -1.56 -83.32
N THR A 749 -32.41 -2.84 -83.10
CA THR A 749 -33.09 -3.98 -83.75
C THR A 749 -34.60 -4.05 -83.45
N HIS A 750 -35.01 -3.85 -82.20
CA HIS A 750 -36.44 -3.91 -81.85
C HIS A 750 -37.29 -2.76 -82.45
N LYS A 751 -36.69 -1.62 -82.82
CA LYS A 751 -37.43 -0.55 -83.51
C LYS A 751 -37.78 -0.94 -84.94
N GLU A 752 -36.87 -1.64 -85.62
CA GLU A 752 -37.06 -2.16 -86.97
C GLU A 752 -38.21 -3.20 -87.00
N GLU A 753 -38.23 -4.12 -86.04
CA GLU A 753 -39.30 -5.13 -85.88
C GLU A 753 -40.68 -4.49 -85.70
N ILE A 754 -40.80 -3.49 -84.81
CA ILE A 754 -42.06 -2.78 -84.56
C ILE A 754 -42.54 -2.02 -85.82
N ALA A 755 -41.62 -1.44 -86.59
CA ALA A 755 -41.93 -0.77 -87.85
C ALA A 755 -42.40 -1.76 -88.95
N GLN A 756 -42.03 -3.03 -88.89
CA GLN A 756 -42.55 -4.08 -89.79
C GLN A 756 -43.94 -4.58 -89.35
N LEU A 757 -44.17 -4.74 -88.04
CA LEU A 757 -45.46 -5.25 -87.53
C LEU A 757 -46.64 -4.30 -87.82
N ARG A 758 -46.45 -2.98 -87.71
CA ARG A 758 -47.52 -2.00 -87.99
C ARG A 758 -48.10 -2.12 -89.41
N ARG A 759 -47.22 -2.22 -90.41
CA ARG A 759 -47.57 -2.39 -91.84
C ARG A 759 -48.41 -3.63 -92.12
N LYS A 760 -48.33 -4.68 -91.28
CA LYS A 760 -49.14 -5.89 -91.43
C LYS A 760 -50.57 -5.72 -90.92
N LEU A 761 -50.78 -4.90 -89.88
CA LEU A 761 -52.12 -4.66 -89.29
C LEU A 761 -53.02 -3.89 -90.25
N GLU A 762 -52.46 -2.85 -90.88
CA GLU A 762 -53.15 -1.97 -91.83
C GLU A 762 -53.72 -2.76 -93.03
N SER A 763 -52.99 -3.77 -93.51
CA SER A 763 -53.41 -4.67 -94.59
C SER A 763 -54.60 -5.57 -94.24
N ALA A 764 -54.79 -5.94 -92.96
CA ALA A 764 -55.83 -6.88 -92.55
C ALA A 764 -57.20 -6.20 -92.35
N ASN A 765 -57.21 -4.97 -91.84
CA ASN A 765 -58.44 -4.21 -91.61
C ASN A 765 -59.19 -3.92 -92.93
N ALA A 766 -58.47 -3.74 -94.03
CA ALA A 766 -59.06 -3.56 -95.36
C ALA A 766 -59.86 -4.78 -95.86
N THR A 767 -59.57 -5.99 -95.36
CA THR A 767 -60.21 -7.24 -95.82
C THR A 767 -61.54 -7.53 -95.12
N LEU A 768 -61.74 -7.05 -93.89
CA LEU A 768 -62.98 -7.29 -93.13
C LEU A 768 -64.16 -6.45 -93.66
N ALA A 769 -63.90 -5.25 -94.16
CA ALA A 769 -64.92 -4.30 -94.59
C ALA A 769 -65.76 -4.77 -95.80
N THR A 770 -65.25 -5.69 -96.63
CA THR A 770 -65.96 -6.18 -97.81
C THR A 770 -67.00 -7.26 -97.48
N MET A 771 -66.75 -8.10 -96.47
CA MET A 771 -67.59 -9.25 -96.15
C MET A 771 -68.95 -8.88 -95.50
N GLN A 772 -69.07 -7.69 -94.91
CA GLN A 772 -70.29 -7.28 -94.19
C GLN A 772 -71.43 -6.79 -95.10
N SER A 773 -71.30 -6.91 -96.42
CA SER A 773 -72.20 -6.29 -97.40
C SER A 773 -73.34 -7.19 -97.92
N THR A 774 -73.50 -8.43 -97.43
CA THR A 774 -74.47 -9.39 -98.00
C THR A 774 -75.24 -10.27 -97.00
N GLN A 775 -76.57 -10.27 -97.14
CA GLN A 775 -77.53 -11.41 -97.02
C GLN A 775 -78.40 -11.60 -95.74
N GLU A 776 -79.68 -11.94 -95.98
CA GLU A 776 -80.80 -12.28 -95.06
C GLU A 776 -81.91 -13.04 -95.85
N ASN A 777 -83.06 -13.50 -95.31
CA ASN A 777 -83.36 -14.41 -94.18
C ASN A 777 -84.86 -14.83 -94.19
N PHE A 778 -85.21 -16.13 -94.15
CA PHE A 778 -86.58 -16.66 -93.87
C PHE A 778 -86.57 -18.17 -93.54
N VAL A 779 -87.45 -18.69 -92.65
CA VAL A 779 -87.45 -20.11 -92.18
C VAL A 779 -88.89 -20.67 -91.90
N PRO A 780 -89.23 -21.97 -92.15
CA PRO A 780 -90.63 -22.47 -92.15
C PRO A 780 -91.16 -23.18 -90.87
N GLU A 781 -92.48 -23.44 -90.82
CA GLU A 781 -93.28 -23.83 -89.65
C GLU A 781 -92.86 -25.12 -88.90
N ALA A 782 -92.34 -26.16 -89.56
CA ALA A 782 -91.95 -27.39 -88.87
C ALA A 782 -90.86 -27.12 -87.80
N ILE A 783 -89.94 -26.19 -88.11
CA ILE A 783 -88.91 -25.72 -87.19
C ILE A 783 -89.53 -24.90 -86.06
N HIS A 784 -90.63 -24.17 -86.30
CA HIS A 784 -91.37 -23.45 -85.25
C HIS A 784 -91.99 -24.41 -84.21
N LYS A 785 -92.49 -25.60 -84.60
CA LYS A 785 -92.99 -26.59 -83.62
C LYS A 785 -91.87 -27.26 -82.82
N ALA A 786 -90.74 -27.57 -83.46
CA ALA A 786 -89.54 -28.01 -82.75
C ALA A 786 -89.04 -26.95 -81.75
N ALA A 787 -88.95 -25.68 -82.18
CA ALA A 787 -88.56 -24.56 -81.34
C ALA A 787 -89.54 -24.29 -80.17
N LEU A 788 -90.82 -24.64 -80.28
CA LEU A 788 -91.77 -24.57 -79.15
C LEU A 788 -91.54 -25.69 -78.13
N ALA A 789 -91.18 -26.90 -78.58
CA ALA A 789 -90.81 -27.99 -77.67
C ALA A 789 -89.47 -27.73 -76.98
N GLU A 790 -88.46 -27.26 -77.72
CA GLU A 790 -87.20 -26.78 -77.15
C GLU A 790 -87.44 -25.61 -76.19
N LYS A 791 -88.28 -24.63 -76.52
CA LYS A 791 -88.66 -23.54 -75.59
C LYS A 791 -89.26 -24.07 -74.29
N GLY A 792 -89.97 -25.20 -74.32
CA GLY A 792 -90.42 -25.91 -73.12
C GLY A 792 -89.26 -26.45 -72.28
N HIS A 793 -88.37 -27.24 -72.90
CA HIS A 793 -87.19 -27.80 -72.22
C HIS A 793 -86.23 -26.70 -71.70
N VAL A 794 -85.92 -25.71 -72.54
CA VAL A 794 -85.10 -24.54 -72.19
C VAL A 794 -85.75 -23.75 -71.06
N SER A 795 -87.08 -23.62 -71.00
CA SER A 795 -87.76 -22.93 -69.89
C SER A 795 -87.62 -23.68 -68.56
N GLU A 796 -87.54 -25.01 -68.57
CA GLU A 796 -87.38 -25.81 -67.35
C GLU A 796 -85.91 -25.91 -66.93
N GLU A 797 -84.98 -25.98 -67.90
CA GLU A 797 -83.57 -25.76 -67.63
C GLU A 797 -83.34 -24.36 -67.05
N LEU A 798 -84.01 -23.31 -67.55
CA LEU A 798 -83.93 -21.97 -66.99
C LEU A 798 -84.42 -21.91 -65.53
N ARG A 799 -85.44 -22.69 -65.16
CA ARG A 799 -85.84 -22.82 -63.75
C ARG A 799 -84.74 -23.47 -62.92
N GLN A 800 -84.18 -24.60 -63.36
CA GLN A 800 -83.10 -25.27 -62.64
C GLN A 800 -81.88 -24.36 -62.50
N LYS A 801 -81.46 -23.68 -63.59
CA LYS A 801 -80.35 -22.71 -63.54
C LYS A 801 -80.65 -21.49 -62.68
N THR A 802 -81.92 -21.07 -62.56
CA THR A 802 -82.30 -20.00 -61.63
C THR A 802 -82.17 -20.46 -60.17
N PHE A 803 -82.62 -21.69 -59.85
CA PHE A 803 -82.43 -22.28 -58.52
C PHE A 803 -80.94 -22.50 -58.19
N ASP A 804 -80.16 -23.02 -59.14
CA ASP A 804 -78.71 -23.16 -59.01
C ASP A 804 -78.04 -21.79 -58.77
N LEU A 805 -78.48 -20.75 -59.48
CA LEU A 805 -78.00 -19.36 -59.30
C LEU A 805 -78.41 -18.76 -57.95
N ASP A 806 -79.63 -19.02 -57.45
CA ASP A 806 -80.08 -18.52 -56.14
C ASP A 806 -79.36 -19.24 -54.99
N ARG A 807 -79.07 -20.53 -55.14
CA ARG A 807 -78.15 -21.25 -54.24
C ARG A 807 -76.74 -20.65 -54.30
N LEU A 808 -76.19 -20.42 -55.49
CA LEU A 808 -74.86 -19.80 -55.61
C LEU A 808 -74.83 -18.38 -55.05
N LYS A 809 -75.93 -17.60 -55.14
CA LYS A 809 -76.05 -16.30 -54.46
C LYS A 809 -75.99 -16.45 -52.94
N SER A 810 -76.64 -17.46 -52.34
CA SER A 810 -76.57 -17.66 -50.89
C SER A 810 -75.18 -18.12 -50.43
N GLU A 811 -74.52 -19.01 -51.18
CA GLU A 811 -73.12 -19.40 -50.93
C GLU A 811 -72.17 -18.20 -51.09
N ILE A 812 -72.36 -17.35 -52.11
CA ILE A 812 -71.60 -16.09 -52.29
C ILE A 812 -71.87 -15.08 -51.17
N LEU A 813 -73.08 -15.01 -50.61
CA LEU A 813 -73.39 -14.14 -49.47
C LEU A 813 -72.69 -14.64 -48.19
N ILE A 814 -72.65 -15.95 -47.95
CA ILE A 814 -71.89 -16.54 -46.83
C ILE A 814 -70.39 -16.25 -47.01
N TYR A 815 -69.82 -16.50 -48.19
CA TYR A 815 -68.41 -16.17 -48.43
C TYR A 815 -68.11 -14.68 -48.30
N ARG A 816 -69.02 -13.79 -48.71
CA ARG A 816 -68.88 -12.33 -48.48
C ARG A 816 -68.89 -12.00 -47.00
N GLN A 817 -69.78 -12.60 -46.20
CA GLN A 817 -69.77 -12.38 -44.76
C GLN A 817 -68.45 -12.87 -44.15
N THR A 818 -68.01 -14.09 -44.47
CA THR A 818 -66.73 -14.63 -43.98
C THR A 818 -65.53 -13.80 -44.42
N ILE A 819 -65.54 -13.21 -45.62
CA ILE A 819 -64.53 -12.25 -46.07
C ILE A 819 -64.58 -10.97 -45.23
N ASN A 820 -65.76 -10.37 -45.02
CA ASN A 820 -65.90 -9.19 -44.16
C ASN A 820 -65.41 -9.47 -42.72
N ASP A 821 -65.78 -10.63 -42.15
CA ASP A 821 -65.39 -11.05 -40.80
C ASP A 821 -63.85 -11.15 -40.71
N LEU A 822 -63.22 -11.85 -41.67
CA LEU A 822 -61.76 -11.95 -41.77
C LEU A 822 -61.09 -10.61 -42.06
N GLU A 823 -61.71 -9.70 -42.83
CA GLU A 823 -61.19 -8.34 -43.05
C GLU A 823 -61.22 -7.55 -41.74
N THR A 824 -62.29 -7.63 -40.93
CA THR A 824 -62.32 -6.99 -39.60
C THR A 824 -61.34 -7.61 -38.60
N GLU A 825 -61.11 -8.92 -38.65
CA GLU A 825 -60.09 -9.60 -37.85
C GLU A 825 -58.67 -9.14 -38.26
N ASN A 826 -58.38 -9.07 -39.57
CA ASN A 826 -57.11 -8.56 -40.09
C ASN A 826 -56.89 -7.09 -39.73
N GLU A 827 -57.93 -6.23 -39.79
CA GLU A 827 -57.81 -4.86 -39.30
C GLU A 827 -57.50 -4.81 -37.79
N GLU A 828 -58.06 -5.72 -36.98
CA GLU A 828 -57.75 -5.75 -35.55
C GLU A 828 -56.33 -6.24 -35.29
N HIS A 829 -55.86 -7.29 -35.98
CA HIS A 829 -54.46 -7.71 -35.94
C HIS A 829 -53.51 -6.59 -36.39
N VAL A 830 -53.87 -5.81 -37.42
CA VAL A 830 -53.11 -4.62 -37.84
C VAL A 830 -53.10 -3.56 -36.73
N ARG A 831 -54.25 -3.23 -36.12
CA ARG A 831 -54.33 -2.28 -34.98
C ARG A 831 -53.51 -2.75 -33.77
N GLN A 832 -53.46 -4.06 -33.49
CA GLN A 832 -52.62 -4.64 -32.45
C GLN A 832 -51.13 -4.55 -32.80
N ILE A 833 -50.75 -4.84 -34.05
CA ILE A 833 -49.37 -4.71 -34.55
C ILE A 833 -48.91 -3.24 -34.51
N GLU A 834 -49.75 -2.28 -34.91
CA GLU A 834 -49.47 -0.84 -34.82
C GLU A 834 -49.29 -0.39 -33.38
N SER A 835 -50.14 -0.86 -32.45
CA SER A 835 -50.02 -0.59 -31.01
C SER A 835 -48.71 -1.13 -30.43
N LEU A 836 -48.33 -2.36 -30.77
CA LEU A 836 -47.06 -2.98 -30.36
C LEU A 836 -45.84 -2.26 -30.97
N GLN A 837 -45.89 -1.89 -32.26
CA GLN A 837 -44.84 -1.08 -32.89
C GLN A 837 -44.70 0.29 -32.24
N GLU A 838 -45.81 0.92 -31.85
CA GLU A 838 -45.78 2.21 -31.17
C GLU A 838 -45.28 2.11 -29.72
N SER A 839 -45.60 1.03 -28.99
CA SER A 839 -44.94 0.75 -27.70
C SER A 839 -43.44 0.59 -27.90
N HIS A 840 -43.02 -0.30 -28.82
CA HIS A 840 -41.61 -0.57 -29.08
C HIS A 840 -40.84 0.69 -29.53
N LYS A 841 -41.47 1.61 -30.28
CA LYS A 841 -40.88 2.94 -30.56
C LYS A 841 -40.68 3.77 -29.30
N ARG A 842 -41.67 3.84 -28.40
CA ARG A 842 -41.55 4.56 -27.12
C ARG A 842 -40.44 3.95 -26.26
N ASP A 843 -40.39 2.63 -26.18
CA ASP A 843 -39.37 1.88 -25.43
C ASP A 843 -37.96 2.13 -26.02
N LEU A 844 -37.82 2.14 -27.35
CA LEU A 844 -36.58 2.54 -28.03
C LEU A 844 -36.20 4.01 -27.76
N THR A 845 -37.14 4.95 -27.76
CA THR A 845 -36.85 6.35 -27.41
C THR A 845 -36.44 6.49 -25.94
N ALA A 846 -37.10 5.80 -25.01
CA ALA A 846 -36.73 5.81 -23.60
C ALA A 846 -35.37 5.14 -23.36
N ALA A 847 -35.01 4.12 -24.13
CA ALA A 847 -33.68 3.52 -24.13
C ALA A 847 -32.62 4.46 -24.71
N ALA A 848 -32.92 5.18 -25.79
CA ALA A 848 -32.02 6.17 -26.38
C ALA A 848 -31.79 7.38 -25.45
N ASP A 849 -32.83 7.88 -24.77
CA ASP A 849 -32.73 8.94 -23.78
C ASP A 849 -31.91 8.50 -22.56
N ARG A 850 -32.09 7.26 -22.07
CA ARG A 850 -31.25 6.67 -21.02
C ARG A 850 -29.80 6.54 -21.48
N LEU A 851 -29.55 6.02 -22.69
CA LEU A 851 -28.20 5.89 -23.24
C LEU A 851 -27.52 7.26 -23.42
N SER A 852 -28.27 8.28 -23.83
CA SER A 852 -27.81 9.68 -23.90
C SER A 852 -27.43 10.21 -22.51
N ALA A 853 -28.24 9.94 -21.49
CA ALA A 853 -27.95 10.32 -20.11
C ALA A 853 -26.73 9.58 -19.52
N GLU A 854 -26.60 8.27 -19.74
CA GLU A 854 -25.40 7.53 -19.31
C GLU A 854 -24.15 7.96 -20.10
N THR A 855 -24.26 8.22 -21.40
CA THR A 855 -23.15 8.78 -22.19
C THR A 855 -22.69 10.13 -21.63
N LYS A 856 -23.63 11.00 -21.23
CA LYS A 856 -23.31 12.29 -20.60
C LYS A 856 -22.61 12.10 -19.24
N LYS A 857 -23.06 11.17 -18.40
CA LYS A 857 -22.37 10.83 -17.14
C LYS A 857 -20.96 10.28 -17.39
N VAL A 858 -20.77 9.47 -18.44
CA VAL A 858 -19.44 8.94 -18.81
C VAL A 858 -18.52 10.07 -19.28
N THR A 859 -19.02 11.06 -20.04
CA THR A 859 -18.21 12.25 -20.35
C THR A 859 -17.90 13.09 -19.10
N GLU A 860 -18.86 13.32 -18.20
CA GLU A 860 -18.62 14.04 -16.94
C GLU A 860 -17.63 13.31 -16.02
N ALA A 861 -17.68 11.98 -15.98
CA ALA A 861 -16.74 11.15 -15.23
C ALA A 861 -15.33 11.14 -15.87
N ASN A 862 -15.23 11.18 -17.20
CA ASN A 862 -13.94 11.31 -17.90
C ASN A 862 -13.33 12.69 -17.69
N GLU A 863 -14.12 13.77 -17.76
CA GLU A 863 -13.68 15.13 -17.44
C GLU A 863 -13.19 15.24 -15.98
N ALA A 864 -13.87 14.57 -15.03
CA ALA A 864 -13.42 14.47 -13.65
C ALA A 864 -12.12 13.64 -13.50
N LEU A 865 -11.97 12.54 -14.24
CA LEU A 865 -10.74 11.74 -14.25
C LEU A 865 -9.55 12.50 -14.85
N GLU A 866 -9.74 13.27 -15.93
CA GLU A 866 -8.72 14.16 -16.49
C GLU A 866 -8.33 15.26 -15.48
N GLY A 867 -9.31 15.83 -14.76
CA GLY A 867 -9.06 16.76 -13.65
C GLY A 867 -8.22 16.16 -12.52
N LEU A 868 -8.56 14.94 -12.07
CA LEU A 868 -7.79 14.22 -11.04
C LEU A 868 -6.39 13.84 -11.53
N GLN A 869 -6.23 13.44 -12.80
CA GLN A 869 -4.91 13.18 -13.39
C GLN A 869 -4.03 14.44 -13.43
N MET A 870 -4.60 15.62 -13.73
CA MET A 870 -3.86 16.88 -13.62
C MET A 870 -3.42 17.16 -12.18
N GLN A 871 -4.30 16.95 -11.18
CA GLN A 871 -3.94 17.13 -9.77
C GLN A 871 -2.83 16.16 -9.33
N ILE A 872 -2.89 14.88 -9.72
CA ILE A 872 -1.83 13.89 -9.43
C ILE A 872 -0.49 14.32 -10.05
N ASN A 873 -0.48 14.79 -11.30
CA ASN A 873 0.73 15.31 -11.95
C ASN A 873 1.29 16.56 -11.24
N GLU A 874 0.43 17.46 -10.73
CA GLU A 874 0.88 18.59 -9.90
C GLU A 874 1.45 18.14 -8.54
N PHE A 875 0.85 17.14 -7.89
CA PHE A 875 1.38 16.59 -6.63
C PHE A 875 2.74 15.92 -6.83
N GLN A 876 2.93 15.14 -7.91
CA GLN A 876 4.23 14.57 -8.26
C GLN A 876 5.30 15.64 -8.51
N GLN A 877 4.96 16.73 -9.22
CA GLN A 877 5.89 17.86 -9.41
C GLN A 877 6.22 18.60 -8.11
N ARG A 878 5.27 18.68 -7.17
CA ARG A 878 5.50 19.21 -5.81
C ARG A 878 6.41 18.27 -5.00
N GLU A 879 6.23 16.97 -5.11
CA GLU A 879 7.07 15.97 -4.45
C GLU A 879 8.53 16.02 -4.98
N GLU A 880 8.74 16.07 -6.30
CA GLU A 880 10.08 16.23 -6.89
C GLU A 880 10.77 17.52 -6.42
N GLN A 881 10.03 18.62 -6.28
CA GLN A 881 10.56 19.88 -5.73
C GLN A 881 10.90 19.77 -4.24
N LEU A 882 10.09 19.09 -3.44
CA LEU A 882 10.34 18.86 -2.01
C LEU A 882 11.52 17.91 -1.79
N LEU A 883 11.64 16.84 -2.57
CA LEU A 883 12.80 15.93 -2.54
C LEU A 883 14.10 16.65 -2.96
N SER A 884 14.02 17.54 -3.96
CA SER A 884 15.15 18.38 -4.36
C SER A 884 15.59 19.31 -3.23
N ARG A 885 14.64 20.01 -2.58
CA ARG A 885 14.89 20.86 -1.40
C ARG A 885 15.43 20.08 -0.21
N GLN A 886 14.90 18.89 0.07
CA GLN A 886 15.42 18.00 1.12
C GLN A 886 16.89 17.65 0.84
N LYS A 887 17.23 17.30 -0.40
CA LYS A 887 18.61 16.98 -0.78
C LYS A 887 19.54 18.18 -0.62
N GLU A 888 19.11 19.39 -0.99
CA GLU A 888 19.87 20.62 -0.77
C GLU A 888 20.13 20.88 0.73
N MET A 889 19.12 20.65 1.58
CA MET A 889 19.23 20.75 3.04
C MET A 889 20.13 19.66 3.63
N GLU A 890 20.10 18.42 3.12
CA GLU A 890 21.00 17.34 3.54
C GLU A 890 22.45 17.63 3.13
N GLU A 891 22.68 18.13 1.91
CA GLU A 891 24.00 18.58 1.47
C GLU A 891 24.52 19.76 2.29
N ALA A 892 23.65 20.71 2.68
CA ALA A 892 23.99 21.79 3.60
C ALA A 892 24.36 21.24 5.00
N ALA A 893 23.54 20.37 5.58
CA ALA A 893 23.79 19.74 6.87
C ALA A 893 25.05 18.84 6.85
N GLN A 894 25.44 18.27 5.70
CA GLN A 894 26.70 17.54 5.56
C GLN A 894 27.90 18.50 5.43
N LYS A 895 27.75 19.65 4.76
CA LYS A 895 28.77 20.73 4.74
C LYS A 895 29.02 21.29 6.15
N HIS A 896 27.95 21.58 6.91
CA HIS A 896 28.07 22.03 8.30
C HIS A 896 28.72 20.98 9.21
N ARG A 897 28.36 19.69 9.07
CA ARG A 897 29.02 18.61 9.83
C ARG A 897 30.52 18.49 9.53
N ARG A 898 30.94 18.57 8.26
CA ARG A 898 32.37 18.61 7.90
C ARG A 898 33.09 19.84 8.45
N ALA A 899 32.48 21.02 8.38
CA ALA A 899 33.03 22.23 8.95
C ALA A 899 33.18 22.16 10.48
N PHE A 900 32.25 21.49 11.16
CA PHE A 900 32.33 21.21 12.59
C PHE A 900 33.46 20.20 12.91
N GLU A 901 33.56 19.08 12.17
CA GLU A 901 34.68 18.14 12.31
C GLU A 901 36.03 18.82 12.11
N ASP A 902 36.19 19.67 11.09
CA ASP A 902 37.43 20.40 10.84
C ASP A 902 37.72 21.46 11.91
N LYS A 903 36.69 22.07 12.51
CA LYS A 903 36.84 22.93 13.69
C LYS A 903 37.30 22.12 14.91
N CYS A 904 36.72 20.95 15.16
CA CYS A 904 37.17 20.06 16.23
C CYS A 904 38.61 19.56 16.00
N ARG A 905 39.02 19.26 14.76
CA ARG A 905 40.43 18.93 14.43
C ARG A 905 41.38 20.13 14.64
N GLN A 906 40.91 21.36 14.47
CA GLN A 906 41.69 22.57 14.80
C GLN A 906 41.77 22.79 16.30
N GLU A 907 40.67 22.60 17.04
CA GLU A 907 40.64 22.67 18.51
C GLU A 907 41.48 21.56 19.15
N GLU A 908 41.48 20.35 18.62
CA GLU A 908 42.35 19.25 19.05
C GLU A 908 43.84 19.60 18.83
N LYS A 909 44.20 20.15 17.66
CA LYS A 909 45.58 20.64 17.40
C LYS A 909 45.96 21.79 18.33
N LEU A 910 45.04 22.70 18.63
CA LEU A 910 45.27 23.78 19.60
C LEU A 910 45.44 23.21 21.01
N LEU A 911 44.66 22.22 21.42
CA LEU A 911 44.81 21.52 22.70
C LEU A 911 46.15 20.78 22.77
N GLN A 912 46.55 20.05 21.72
CA GLN A 912 47.87 19.41 21.63
C GLN A 912 49.00 20.45 21.76
N THR A 913 48.86 21.60 21.09
CA THR A 913 49.82 22.71 21.18
C THR A 913 49.87 23.31 22.60
N VAL A 914 48.71 23.51 23.25
CA VAL A 914 48.60 23.99 24.63
C VAL A 914 49.16 22.99 25.64
N THR A 915 48.98 21.68 25.42
CA THR A 915 49.63 20.68 26.28
C THR A 915 51.15 20.66 26.09
N ALA A 916 51.65 20.89 24.87
CA ALA A 916 53.08 20.99 24.60
C ALA A 916 53.69 22.26 25.24
N THR A 917 53.03 23.42 25.15
CA THR A 917 53.51 24.65 25.81
C THR A 917 53.35 24.60 27.32
N ASN A 918 52.34 23.91 27.86
CA ASN A 918 52.26 23.62 29.30
C ASN A 918 53.40 22.69 29.75
N GLN A 919 53.78 21.68 28.96
CA GLN A 919 54.95 20.85 29.25
C GLN A 919 56.26 21.66 29.17
N GLU A 920 56.43 22.59 28.21
CA GLU A 920 57.58 23.51 28.19
C GLU A 920 57.57 24.44 29.41
N MET A 921 56.41 24.94 29.84
CA MET A 921 56.28 25.72 31.07
C MET A 921 56.57 24.90 32.33
N GLU A 922 56.21 23.61 32.37
CA GLU A 922 56.53 22.71 33.48
C GLU A 922 58.02 22.40 33.54
N THR A 923 58.69 22.12 32.41
CA THR A 923 60.14 21.91 32.39
C THR A 923 60.90 23.19 32.75
N GLN A 924 60.49 24.35 32.22
CA GLN A 924 61.04 25.64 32.63
C GLN A 924 60.82 25.91 34.14
N ASN A 925 59.66 25.56 34.71
CA ASN A 925 59.43 25.69 36.16
C ASN A 925 60.27 24.69 36.98
N GLU A 926 60.49 23.47 36.50
CA GLU A 926 61.42 22.53 37.12
C GLU A 926 62.86 23.07 37.07
N GLU A 927 63.32 23.63 35.95
CA GLU A 927 64.64 24.26 35.81
C GLU A 927 64.80 25.46 36.74
N LEU A 928 63.82 26.36 36.77
CA LEU A 928 63.79 27.51 37.67
C LEU A 928 63.76 27.07 39.14
N THR A 929 63.15 25.93 39.45
CA THR A 929 63.18 25.29 40.79
C THR A 929 64.55 24.66 41.09
N LYS A 930 65.17 23.98 40.13
CA LYS A 930 66.54 23.43 40.24
C LYS A 930 67.54 24.56 40.49
N VAL A 931 67.48 25.65 39.72
CA VAL A 931 68.28 26.87 39.91
C VAL A 931 68.04 27.49 41.29
N LYS A 932 66.78 27.66 41.73
CA LYS A 932 66.46 28.14 43.09
C LYS A 932 67.06 27.22 44.17
N SER A 933 67.03 25.91 44.00
CA SER A 933 67.60 24.97 44.96
C SER A 933 69.13 25.05 45.01
N ALA A 934 69.81 25.12 43.86
CA ALA A 934 71.26 25.31 43.79
C ALA A 934 71.70 26.66 44.37
N LEU A 935 70.92 27.73 44.17
CA LEU A 935 71.19 29.06 44.74
C LEU A 935 71.00 29.07 46.26
N LEU A 936 70.01 28.32 46.79
CA LEU A 936 69.84 28.10 48.23
C LEU A 936 70.95 27.21 48.83
N GLU A 937 71.45 26.20 48.10
CA GLU A 937 72.60 25.41 48.53
C GLU A 937 73.90 26.23 48.52
N TYR A 938 74.10 27.06 47.51
CA TYR A 938 75.21 28.03 47.46
C TYR A 938 75.10 29.08 48.58
N GLN A 939 73.90 29.56 48.92
CA GLN A 939 73.68 30.39 50.12
C GLN A 939 73.98 29.64 51.41
N ARG A 940 73.62 28.35 51.53
CA ARG A 940 73.97 27.54 52.72
C ARG A 940 75.47 27.32 52.81
N GLN A 941 76.15 27.00 51.71
CA GLN A 941 77.60 26.83 51.68
C GLN A 941 78.32 28.14 52.05
N ASN A 942 77.90 29.28 51.50
CA ASN A 942 78.45 30.58 51.88
C ASN A 942 78.13 30.94 53.35
N ALA A 943 76.93 30.63 53.86
CA ALA A 943 76.60 30.84 55.27
C ALA A 943 77.39 29.90 56.21
N GLN A 944 77.67 28.66 55.78
CA GLN A 944 78.54 27.72 56.48
C GLN A 944 79.98 28.23 56.48
N LEU A 945 80.55 28.58 55.33
CA LEU A 945 81.88 29.18 55.20
C LEU A 945 82.00 30.49 56.00
N GLU A 946 80.97 31.35 56.00
CA GLU A 946 80.93 32.53 56.88
C GLU A 946 80.90 32.14 58.36
N SER A 947 80.18 31.08 58.75
CA SER A 947 80.14 30.61 60.14
C SER A 947 81.44 29.92 60.58
N GLU A 948 82.13 29.24 59.67
CA GLU A 948 83.44 28.62 59.86
C GLU A 948 84.54 29.69 59.92
N LEU A 949 84.47 30.71 59.07
CA LEU A 949 85.33 31.90 59.16
C LEU A 949 85.07 32.68 60.46
N LYS A 950 83.82 32.84 60.90
CA LYS A 950 83.49 33.54 62.16
C LYS A 950 83.86 32.73 63.41
N SER A 951 83.72 31.40 63.39
CA SER A 951 84.13 30.54 64.51
C SER A 951 85.65 30.29 64.54
N GLY A 952 86.31 30.20 63.39
CA GLY A 952 87.77 30.24 63.28
C GLY A 952 88.35 31.56 63.76
N ALA A 953 87.78 32.70 63.34
CA ALA A 953 88.13 34.02 63.86
C ALA A 953 87.87 34.15 65.38
N ALA A 954 86.87 33.44 65.93
CA ALA A 954 86.61 33.39 67.36
C ALA A 954 87.58 32.47 68.15
N GLN A 955 88.37 31.62 67.50
CA GLN A 955 89.52 30.92 68.11
C GLN A 955 90.85 31.68 67.90
N GLY A 956 90.92 32.50 66.85
CA GLY A 956 91.98 33.49 66.61
C GLY A 956 92.51 34.22 67.85
N PRO A 957 91.69 34.81 68.74
CA PRO A 957 92.18 35.58 69.89
C PRO A 957 93.03 34.77 70.87
N ARG A 958 92.94 33.43 70.95
CA ARG A 958 93.82 32.67 71.85
C ARG A 958 95.22 32.45 71.29
N GLN A 959 95.33 32.05 70.02
CA GLN A 959 96.63 31.99 69.36
C GLN A 959 97.23 33.38 69.17
N GLN A 960 96.40 34.42 69.04
CA GLN A 960 96.85 35.80 69.00
C GLN A 960 97.24 36.34 70.39
N GLU A 961 96.55 36.01 71.49
CA GLU A 961 96.99 36.31 72.86
C GLU A 961 98.29 35.56 73.21
N GLU A 962 98.43 34.30 72.79
CA GLU A 962 99.67 33.52 72.94
C GLU A 962 100.81 34.16 72.14
N MET A 963 100.61 34.45 70.84
CA MET A 963 101.56 35.19 70.00
C MET A 963 101.88 36.59 70.54
N GLU A 964 100.91 37.33 71.07
CA GLU A 964 101.14 38.65 71.65
C GLU A 964 101.91 38.54 72.98
N SER A 965 101.70 37.48 73.77
CA SER A 965 102.51 37.18 74.96
C SER A 965 103.93 36.74 74.61
N GLU A 966 104.12 36.00 73.50
CA GLU A 966 105.45 35.64 72.99
C GLU A 966 106.15 36.82 72.34
N LEU A 967 105.44 37.66 71.59
CA LEU A 967 105.95 38.92 71.06
C LEU A 967 106.28 39.92 72.18
N GLU A 968 105.55 39.91 73.31
CA GLU A 968 105.86 40.76 74.45
C GLU A 968 107.02 40.21 75.30
N LYS A 969 107.14 38.87 75.45
CA LYS A 969 108.38 38.23 75.93
C LYS A 969 109.56 38.59 75.04
N LEU A 970 109.42 38.44 73.72
CA LEU A 970 110.46 38.77 72.74
C LEU A 970 110.76 40.27 72.72
N ARG A 971 109.79 41.16 72.94
CA ARG A 971 110.05 42.59 73.18
C ARG A 971 110.84 42.79 74.47
N GLY A 972 110.49 42.13 75.56
CA GLY A 972 111.24 42.18 76.82
C GLY A 972 112.66 41.63 76.70
N GLU A 973 112.87 40.57 75.91
CA GLU A 973 114.19 40.01 75.62
C GLU A 973 114.98 40.84 74.64
N ILE A 974 114.36 41.39 73.60
CA ILE A 974 114.98 42.39 72.71
C ILE A 974 115.30 43.67 73.48
N GLN A 975 114.53 44.06 74.52
CA GLN A 975 114.87 45.16 75.41
C GLN A 975 116.04 44.80 76.35
N ARG A 976 116.08 43.59 76.94
CA ARG A 976 117.27 43.11 77.68
C ARG A 976 118.52 43.09 76.81
N VAL A 977 118.44 42.42 75.66
CA VAL A 977 119.53 42.29 74.70
C VAL A 977 119.90 43.65 74.12
N ASN A 978 118.97 44.59 73.92
CA ASN A 978 119.32 45.98 73.56
C ASN A 978 119.91 46.79 74.72
N ALA A 979 119.60 46.49 75.99
CA ALA A 979 120.27 47.11 77.13
C ALA A 979 121.69 46.56 77.31
N GLU A 980 121.87 45.24 77.24
CA GLU A 980 123.18 44.56 77.22
C GLU A 980 124.01 45.01 76.01
N LYS A 981 123.39 45.07 74.82
CA LYS A 981 123.99 45.63 73.61
C LYS A 981 124.26 47.12 73.74
N ALA A 982 123.45 47.91 74.46
CA ALA A 982 123.76 49.33 74.72
C ALA A 982 124.94 49.49 75.69
N THR A 983 125.10 48.62 76.69
CA THR A 983 126.35 48.56 77.48
C THR A 983 127.53 48.12 76.62
N LEU A 984 127.38 47.08 75.80
CA LEU A 984 128.41 46.60 74.88
C LEU A 984 128.69 47.59 73.72
N GLU A 985 127.76 48.48 73.35
CA GLU A 985 127.93 49.56 72.37
C GLU A 985 128.37 50.87 73.02
N MET A 986 128.25 51.01 74.35
CA MET A 986 128.98 52.02 75.11
C MET A 986 130.44 51.60 75.32
N GLU A 987 130.73 50.29 75.45
CA GLU A 987 132.10 49.76 75.50
C GLU A 987 132.73 49.67 74.10
N LEU A 988 132.04 49.08 73.12
CA LEU A 988 132.42 49.20 71.72
C LEU A 988 132.36 50.65 71.25
N GLY A 989 131.60 51.55 71.85
CA GLY A 989 131.62 52.99 71.54
C GLY A 989 132.85 53.73 72.10
N LYS A 990 133.51 53.15 73.11
CA LYS A 990 134.87 53.55 73.52
C LYS A 990 135.90 53.07 72.49
N LEU A 991 135.74 51.87 71.92
CA LEU A 991 136.63 51.30 70.87
C LEU A 991 136.37 51.84 69.45
N ARG A 992 135.12 52.11 69.09
CA ARG A 992 134.59 52.40 67.74
C ARG A 992 134.23 53.87 67.58
N ARG A 993 135.01 54.75 68.20
CA ARG A 993 135.15 56.16 67.79
C ARG A 993 135.92 56.30 66.45
N THR A 994 136.06 55.19 65.72
CA THR A 994 136.73 54.98 64.44
C THR A 994 135.72 54.53 63.35
N THR A 995 135.23 55.49 62.55
CA THR A 995 134.73 55.33 61.14
C THR A 995 133.23 54.88 60.87
N LYS A 996 132.60 55.23 59.70
CA LYS A 996 131.11 55.20 59.34
C LYS A 996 130.84 54.94 57.79
N ASN A 997 129.68 55.03 57.05
CA ASN A 997 128.23 55.45 57.20
C ASN A 997 127.28 55.11 55.96
N GLY A 998 125.96 54.78 56.13
CA GLY A 998 124.76 54.99 55.22
C GLY A 998 124.50 54.13 53.93
N SER A 999 123.41 54.23 53.11
CA SER A 999 121.95 54.64 53.26
C SER A 999 121.06 54.58 51.95
N TRP A 1000 119.84 53.95 52.00
CA TRP A 1000 118.52 54.22 51.29
C TRP A 1000 118.31 54.14 49.72
N ASP A 1001 117.08 54.24 49.07
CA ASP A 1001 115.74 53.52 49.08
C ASP A 1001 114.75 54.01 47.94
N GLY A 1002 113.61 53.32 47.57
CA GLY A 1002 112.52 53.84 46.64
C GLY A 1002 111.40 52.87 46.06
N ASN A 1003 110.22 53.35 45.54
CA ASN A 1003 108.99 52.54 45.13
C ASN A 1003 107.82 53.23 44.24
N GLY A 1004 106.91 52.49 43.51
CA GLY A 1004 105.51 52.85 42.96
C GLY A 1004 105.24 53.08 41.41
N GLY A 1005 104.05 53.04 40.69
CA GLY A 1005 102.64 52.45 40.79
C GLY A 1005 101.45 53.10 39.91
N GLY A 1006 100.51 52.37 39.21
CA GLY A 1006 99.14 52.85 38.67
C GLY A 1006 98.53 52.43 37.24
N GLY A 1007 97.20 52.57 36.92
CA GLY A 1007 96.54 52.51 35.51
C GLY A 1007 94.99 52.15 35.29
N VAL A 1008 94.25 52.65 34.24
CA VAL A 1008 92.73 52.59 33.98
C VAL A 1008 92.17 52.82 32.48
N GLU A 1009 90.92 52.37 32.06
CA GLU A 1009 89.93 52.72 30.91
C GLU A 1009 90.16 52.39 29.35
N ASN A 1010 89.25 52.43 28.29
CA ASN A 1010 87.74 52.29 28.00
C ASN A 1010 87.26 52.43 26.45
N SER A 1011 85.96 52.14 26.07
CA SER A 1011 85.09 52.49 24.84
C SER A 1011 85.08 51.72 23.45
N GLY A 1012 84.09 51.94 22.51
CA GLY A 1012 83.81 51.14 21.24
C GLY A 1012 83.00 51.79 20.02
N SER A 1013 82.56 51.06 18.93
CA SER A 1013 81.83 51.60 17.69
C SER A 1013 81.18 50.66 16.58
N ASN A 1014 79.97 51.02 16.06
CA ASN A 1014 79.33 51.11 14.68
C ASN A 1014 79.32 50.12 13.43
N ASN A 1015 78.11 49.97 12.79
CA ASN A 1015 77.70 50.18 11.33
C ASN A 1015 77.39 49.08 10.21
N ASN A 1016 76.08 48.96 9.82
CA ASN A 1016 75.39 49.24 8.49
C ASN A 1016 75.04 48.24 7.30
N THR A 1017 73.83 48.45 6.71
CA THR A 1017 73.32 48.36 5.27
C THR A 1017 72.77 47.08 4.52
N ASP A 1018 71.43 47.08 4.28
CA ASP A 1018 70.65 47.12 2.97
C ASP A 1018 70.24 45.95 1.98
N ASN A 1019 68.91 45.94 1.68
CA ASN A 1019 68.17 45.85 0.36
C ASN A 1019 67.66 44.54 -0.36
N ASN A 1020 66.33 44.28 -0.22
CA ASN A 1020 65.24 44.45 -1.24
C ASN A 1020 64.74 43.34 -2.26
N SER A 1021 63.39 43.21 -2.34
CA SER A 1021 62.49 42.97 -3.53
C SER A 1021 61.90 41.59 -3.97
N ASN A 1022 60.55 41.50 -3.88
CA ASN A 1022 59.54 41.13 -4.92
C ASN A 1022 59.20 39.69 -5.46
N ASN A 1023 58.00 39.20 -5.05
CA ASN A 1023 56.78 38.99 -5.89
C ASN A 1023 56.37 37.62 -6.54
N SER A 1024 55.05 37.42 -6.65
CA SER A 1024 54.24 36.53 -7.54
C SER A 1024 54.03 35.00 -7.34
N ASN A 1025 52.76 34.65 -7.04
CA ASN A 1025 51.94 33.48 -7.45
C ASN A 1025 52.53 32.29 -8.25
N SER A 1026 52.18 31.04 -7.88
CA SER A 1026 51.08 30.25 -8.54
C SER A 1026 51.02 28.76 -8.11
N ASN A 1027 49.91 28.08 -8.45
CA ASN A 1027 49.49 26.75 -7.99
C ASN A 1027 50.31 25.56 -8.53
N ASN A 1028 50.53 24.48 -7.73
CA ASN A 1028 49.93 23.13 -7.96
C ASN A 1028 50.59 21.96 -7.17
N THR A 1029 49.75 21.23 -6.43
CA THR A 1029 49.55 19.75 -6.52
C THR A 1029 50.72 18.75 -6.34
N ALA A 1030 50.84 18.25 -5.10
CA ALA A 1030 50.97 16.83 -4.68
C ALA A 1030 52.30 16.03 -4.81
N MET A 1031 52.28 14.86 -4.12
CA MET A 1031 53.16 13.68 -4.15
C MET A 1031 54.46 13.62 -3.29
N ARG A 1032 54.45 12.66 -2.34
CA ARG A 1032 55.60 11.96 -1.69
C ARG A 1032 56.48 12.82 -0.75
N GLY A 1033 57.23 12.25 0.20
CA GLY A 1033 57.39 10.84 0.61
C GLY A 1033 58.86 10.41 0.66
N LYS A 1034 59.31 9.82 1.77
CA LYS A 1034 60.70 9.81 2.34
C LYS A 1034 61.06 11.14 3.02
N GLY A 1035 61.87 11.18 4.09
CA GLY A 1035 62.53 10.10 4.83
C GLY A 1035 64.05 10.05 4.64
N VAL A 1036 64.79 10.76 5.50
CA VAL A 1036 66.25 10.75 5.72
C VAL A 1036 66.47 11.16 7.19
N GLY A 1037 67.51 10.63 7.84
CA GLY A 1037 67.94 11.06 9.19
C GLY A 1037 69.32 11.72 9.15
N ASP A 1038 70.20 11.26 10.04
CA ASP A 1038 71.64 11.51 10.11
C ASP A 1038 72.18 12.85 10.64
N HIS A 1039 73.12 12.68 11.58
CA HIS A 1039 74.20 13.60 12.03
C HIS A 1039 73.76 14.91 12.75
N GLY A 1040 74.39 15.36 13.84
CA GLY A 1040 75.57 14.87 14.56
C GLY A 1040 76.65 15.95 14.68
N GLY A 1041 76.86 16.51 15.88
CA GLY A 1041 77.84 17.60 16.08
C GLY A 1041 78.04 18.05 17.53
N HIS A 1042 79.12 17.56 18.16
CA HIS A 1042 79.86 18.28 19.21
C HIS A 1042 80.40 19.62 18.63
N VAL A 1043 80.86 20.64 19.37
CA VAL A 1043 81.62 20.68 20.64
C VAL A 1043 81.54 22.09 21.25
N ASN A 1044 81.73 22.22 22.58
CA ASN A 1044 82.45 23.33 23.29
C ASN A 1044 81.97 24.81 23.12
N MET A 1045 82.29 25.76 24.00
CA MET A 1045 82.89 25.75 25.35
C MET A 1045 82.43 27.02 26.10
N GLU A 1046 82.81 27.13 27.37
CA GLU A 1046 82.70 28.29 28.26
C GLU A 1046 83.00 29.66 27.60
N THR A 1047 82.19 30.68 27.89
CA THR A 1047 82.57 31.99 28.52
C THR A 1047 81.50 33.08 28.29
N GLY A 1048 81.54 34.16 29.08
CA GLY A 1048 80.93 35.44 28.70
C GLY A 1048 79.58 35.81 29.35
N MET A 1049 79.56 36.09 30.66
CA MET A 1049 78.42 36.72 31.32
C MET A 1049 78.19 38.15 30.78
N SER A 1050 77.20 38.35 29.88
CA SER A 1050 76.59 39.67 29.61
C SER A 1050 75.36 39.63 28.69
N SER A 1051 75.36 38.77 27.67
CA SER A 1051 74.42 38.83 26.52
C SER A 1051 72.99 38.36 26.80
N ASP A 1052 72.79 37.50 27.80
CA ASP A 1052 71.53 36.77 28.04
C ASP A 1052 70.32 37.71 28.25
N ALA A 1053 70.51 38.83 28.95
CA ALA A 1053 69.44 39.81 29.17
C ALA A 1053 68.86 40.40 27.87
N ALA A 1054 69.67 40.58 26.83
CA ALA A 1054 69.22 41.08 25.53
C ALA A 1054 68.46 40.00 24.73
N VAL A 1055 68.90 38.74 24.84
CA VAL A 1055 68.22 37.58 24.22
C VAL A 1055 66.85 37.37 24.86
N GLN A 1056 66.75 37.48 26.19
CA GLN A 1056 65.48 37.40 26.91
C GLN A 1056 64.53 38.56 26.57
N TYR A 1057 65.04 39.79 26.40
CA TYR A 1057 64.23 40.93 25.96
C TYR A 1057 63.65 40.71 24.53
N ALA A 1058 64.47 40.22 23.60
CA ALA A 1058 64.02 39.89 22.25
C ALA A 1058 62.98 38.75 22.23
N ARG A 1059 63.17 37.70 23.07
CA ARG A 1059 62.18 36.62 23.22
C ARG A 1059 60.87 37.14 23.84
N ALA A 1060 60.94 38.13 24.74
CA ALA A 1060 59.76 38.77 25.32
C ALA A 1060 58.98 39.63 24.30
N GLU A 1061 59.65 40.44 23.48
CA GLU A 1061 58.98 41.18 22.39
C GLU A 1061 58.36 40.23 21.35
N GLN A 1062 59.05 39.14 21.00
CA GLN A 1062 58.52 38.13 20.09
C GLN A 1062 57.24 37.46 20.64
N LEU A 1063 57.23 37.12 21.94
CA LEU A 1063 56.06 36.58 22.63
C LEU A 1063 54.92 37.62 22.71
N GLN A 1064 55.23 38.88 22.98
CA GLN A 1064 54.23 39.96 23.00
C GLN A 1064 53.58 40.18 21.63
N MET A 1065 54.38 40.18 20.55
CA MET A 1065 53.87 40.26 19.18
C MET A 1065 53.02 39.04 18.81
N SER A 1066 53.43 37.83 19.20
CA SER A 1066 52.65 36.61 18.99
C SER A 1066 51.33 36.63 19.75
N LEU A 1067 51.31 37.13 20.99
CA LEU A 1067 50.08 37.30 21.79
C LEU A 1067 49.10 38.29 21.13
N ILE A 1068 49.60 39.43 20.63
CA ILE A 1068 48.79 40.42 19.90
C ILE A 1068 48.21 39.82 18.60
N GLN A 1069 48.98 38.99 17.90
CA GLN A 1069 48.51 38.30 16.69
C GLN A 1069 47.45 37.25 17.01
N ALA A 1070 47.62 36.47 18.08
CA ALA A 1070 46.63 35.50 18.55
C ALA A 1070 45.34 36.19 19.03
N GLN A 1071 45.43 37.33 19.72
CA GLN A 1071 44.27 38.14 20.11
C GLN A 1071 43.48 38.63 18.89
N ARG A 1072 44.16 39.14 17.85
CA ARG A 1072 43.49 39.52 16.59
C ARG A 1072 42.78 38.35 15.92
N GLN A 1073 43.39 37.17 15.87
CA GLN A 1073 42.75 35.98 15.30
C GLN A 1073 41.52 35.54 16.11
N LEU A 1074 41.54 35.71 17.44
CA LEU A 1074 40.37 35.49 18.30
C LEU A 1074 39.25 36.53 18.08
N GLU A 1075 39.59 37.79 17.83
CA GLU A 1075 38.62 38.83 17.47
C GLU A 1075 38.02 38.61 16.07
N GLU A 1076 38.83 38.18 15.10
CA GLU A 1076 38.37 37.82 13.75
C GLU A 1076 37.47 36.59 13.79
N GLN A 1077 37.82 35.53 14.52
CA GLN A 1077 36.92 34.37 14.72
C GLN A 1077 35.61 34.77 15.43
N ARG A 1078 35.65 35.69 16.39
CA ARG A 1078 34.42 36.21 17.04
C ARG A 1078 33.54 37.01 16.08
N LYS A 1079 34.12 37.81 15.17
CA LYS A 1079 33.37 38.51 14.12
C LYS A 1079 32.74 37.53 13.13
N VAL A 1080 33.51 36.58 12.61
CA VAL A 1080 32.99 35.54 11.70
C VAL A 1080 31.91 34.70 12.39
N SER A 1081 32.04 34.44 13.70
CA SER A 1081 31.00 33.75 14.48
C SER A 1081 29.72 34.59 14.68
N ALA A 1082 29.83 35.93 14.73
CA ALA A 1082 28.67 36.82 14.82
C ALA A 1082 27.99 37.00 13.45
N GLU A 1083 28.77 37.16 12.38
CA GLU A 1083 28.28 37.19 11.00
C GLU A 1083 27.60 35.85 10.60
N ALA A 1084 28.10 34.72 11.11
CA ALA A 1084 27.46 33.42 10.99
C ALA A 1084 26.13 33.33 11.77
N ALA A 1085 26.04 33.93 12.97
CA ALA A 1085 24.78 33.99 13.72
C ALA A 1085 23.74 34.86 13.00
N GLU A 1086 24.09 36.08 12.61
CA GLU A 1086 23.19 36.98 11.86
C GLU A 1086 22.72 36.40 10.53
N THR A 1087 23.51 35.52 9.89
CA THR A 1087 23.09 34.84 8.65
C THR A 1087 22.21 33.61 8.90
N PHE A 1088 22.27 32.99 10.09
CA PHE A 1088 21.27 32.02 10.54
C PHE A 1088 19.96 32.71 10.91
N ASP A 1089 19.99 33.82 11.66
CA ASP A 1089 18.79 34.57 12.06
C ASP A 1089 18.01 35.04 10.82
N ARG A 1090 18.68 35.68 9.86
CA ARG A 1090 18.08 36.09 8.57
C ARG A 1090 17.57 34.92 7.71
N ALA A 1091 18.06 33.70 7.93
CA ALA A 1091 17.56 32.50 7.26
C ALA A 1091 16.29 31.95 7.94
N LEU A 1092 16.18 32.10 9.27
CA LEU A 1092 14.94 31.82 10.02
C LEU A 1092 13.85 32.83 9.67
N ASP A 1093 14.14 34.13 9.72
CA ASP A 1093 13.20 35.20 9.30
C ASP A 1093 12.61 34.94 7.90
N LYS A 1094 13.45 34.48 6.97
CA LYS A 1094 13.04 34.14 5.60
C LYS A 1094 12.22 32.85 5.53
N ALA A 1095 12.52 31.85 6.36
CA ALA A 1095 11.77 30.61 6.43
C ALA A 1095 10.37 30.84 7.03
N ASP A 1096 10.25 31.68 8.06
CA ASP A 1096 8.97 32.06 8.65
C ASP A 1096 8.14 32.92 7.68
N ALA A 1097 8.76 33.86 6.95
CA ALA A 1097 8.08 34.61 5.89
C ALA A 1097 7.59 33.71 4.73
N GLU A 1098 8.36 32.70 4.32
CA GLU A 1098 7.89 31.69 3.35
C GLU A 1098 6.77 30.81 3.93
N ALA A 1099 6.79 30.52 5.24
CA ALA A 1099 5.71 29.79 5.90
C ALA A 1099 4.42 30.61 6.04
N GLU A 1100 4.51 31.93 6.26
CA GLU A 1100 3.35 32.84 6.27
C GLU A 1100 2.73 32.99 4.89
N ALA A 1101 3.55 33.21 3.85
CA ALA A 1101 3.06 33.23 2.47
C ALA A 1101 2.37 31.91 2.05
N LEU A 1102 2.82 30.77 2.57
CA LEU A 1102 2.14 29.48 2.38
C LEU A 1102 0.80 29.40 3.15
N ARG A 1103 0.69 29.97 4.36
CA ARG A 1103 -0.57 30.05 5.11
C ARG A 1103 -1.60 30.92 4.40
N GLU A 1104 -1.21 32.11 3.93
CA GLU A 1104 -2.09 32.96 3.10
C GLU A 1104 -2.56 32.24 1.83
N ARG A 1105 -1.64 31.50 1.18
CA ARG A 1105 -1.97 30.73 -0.04
C ARG A 1105 -2.96 29.59 0.24
N ILE A 1106 -2.86 28.94 1.39
CA ILE A 1106 -3.83 27.92 1.84
C ILE A 1106 -5.18 28.57 2.11
N GLN A 1107 -5.24 29.68 2.86
CA GLN A 1107 -6.49 30.39 3.12
C GLN A 1107 -7.19 30.91 1.85
N GLN A 1108 -6.42 31.34 0.83
CA GLN A 1108 -6.98 31.67 -0.48
C GLN A 1108 -7.63 30.46 -1.17
N LEU A 1109 -6.97 29.30 -1.15
CA LEU A 1109 -7.49 28.07 -1.75
C LEU A 1109 -8.71 27.51 -0.99
N GLU A 1110 -8.72 27.60 0.34
CA GLU A 1110 -9.88 27.28 1.19
C GLU A 1110 -11.06 28.22 0.90
N SER A 1111 -10.80 29.51 0.70
CA SER A 1111 -11.81 30.51 0.33
C SER A 1111 -12.37 30.27 -1.09
N ASP A 1112 -11.52 29.93 -2.05
CA ASP A 1112 -11.95 29.57 -3.42
C ASP A 1112 -12.77 28.26 -3.42
N LEU A 1113 -12.37 27.25 -2.64
CA LEU A 1113 -13.12 26.00 -2.48
C LEU A 1113 -14.49 26.24 -1.83
N HIS A 1114 -14.57 27.08 -0.79
CA HIS A 1114 -15.86 27.45 -0.19
C HIS A 1114 -16.75 28.23 -1.15
N ARG A 1115 -16.21 29.14 -1.97
CA ARG A 1115 -16.98 29.83 -3.02
C ARG A 1115 -17.51 28.84 -4.07
N MET A 1116 -16.65 27.94 -4.57
CA MET A 1116 -17.07 26.89 -5.52
C MET A 1116 -18.11 25.93 -4.92
N SER A 1117 -18.04 25.64 -3.62
CA SER A 1117 -19.05 24.84 -2.91
C SER A 1117 -20.39 25.55 -2.76
N GLN A 1118 -20.41 26.89 -2.68
CA GLN A 1118 -21.65 27.67 -2.63
C GLN A 1118 -22.27 27.84 -4.03
N GLU A 1119 -21.45 28.16 -5.03
CA GLU A 1119 -21.87 28.26 -6.44
C GLU A 1119 -22.48 26.95 -7.00
N SER A 1120 -22.06 25.79 -6.47
CA SER A 1120 -22.57 24.48 -6.88
C SER A 1120 -23.86 24.02 -6.20
N ASP A 1121 -24.25 24.58 -5.05
CA ASP A 1121 -25.55 24.33 -4.42
C ASP A 1121 -26.64 25.35 -4.85
N GLU A 1122 -26.29 26.64 -5.03
CA GLU A 1122 -27.27 27.65 -5.49
C GLU A 1122 -27.78 27.42 -6.92
N THR A 1123 -26.98 26.77 -7.78
CA THR A 1123 -27.35 26.49 -9.18
C THR A 1123 -28.44 25.43 -9.35
N ARG A 1124 -28.95 24.83 -8.28
CA ARG A 1124 -29.98 23.77 -8.33
C ARG A 1124 -31.43 24.21 -8.09
N SER A 1125 -31.67 25.50 -7.81
CA SER A 1125 -32.99 26.00 -7.39
C SER A 1125 -33.45 27.30 -8.08
N LEU A 1126 -33.73 27.26 -9.40
CA LEU A 1126 -34.67 28.22 -10.04
C LEU A 1126 -35.20 27.69 -11.38
N SER A 1127 -36.30 28.28 -11.89
CA SER A 1127 -37.19 27.64 -12.86
C SER A 1127 -37.36 28.35 -14.21
N SER A 1128 -37.63 27.54 -15.25
CA SER A 1128 -38.53 27.84 -16.38
C SER A 1128 -38.03 28.69 -17.57
N ALA A 1129 -38.72 28.51 -18.70
CA ALA A 1129 -38.86 29.42 -19.86
C ALA A 1129 -37.73 29.60 -20.90
N HIS A 1130 -37.55 28.57 -21.75
CA HIS A 1130 -37.34 28.62 -23.22
C HIS A 1130 -36.11 29.33 -23.88
N PRO A 1131 -35.68 28.88 -25.10
CA PRO A 1131 -34.35 29.19 -25.64
C PRO A 1131 -34.32 30.22 -26.79
N LYS A 1132 -33.13 30.78 -27.07
CA LYS A 1132 -32.78 31.34 -28.40
C LYS A 1132 -31.29 31.17 -28.75
N LYS A 1133 -31.03 30.94 -30.03
CA LYS A 1133 -29.72 30.57 -30.62
C LYS A 1133 -28.79 31.77 -30.76
N GLN A 1134 -27.47 31.60 -30.58
CA GLN A 1134 -26.47 32.20 -31.51
C GLN A 1134 -25.02 31.65 -31.47
N LYS A 1135 -24.64 31.04 -32.60
CA LYS A 1135 -23.34 31.10 -33.33
C LYS A 1135 -21.98 31.16 -32.57
N LYS A 1136 -21.25 30.04 -32.65
CA LYS A 1136 -19.82 29.88 -33.04
C LYS A 1136 -18.90 31.13 -33.00
N LYS A 1137 -17.75 30.99 -32.34
CA LYS A 1137 -16.41 31.19 -32.97
C LYS A 1137 -15.27 30.51 -32.19
N LYS A 1138 -14.17 30.19 -32.89
CA LYS A 1138 -12.94 29.63 -32.31
C LYS A 1138 -12.05 30.74 -31.73
N ALA A 1139 -11.36 30.47 -30.62
CA ALA A 1139 -10.14 31.18 -30.22
C ALA A 1139 -9.20 30.20 -29.50
N VAL A 1140 -7.93 30.18 -29.89
CA VAL A 1140 -6.86 29.34 -29.32
C VAL A 1140 -5.68 30.25 -28.98
N LYS A 1141 -4.96 29.95 -27.88
CA LYS A 1141 -3.80 30.67 -27.32
C LYS A 1141 -4.10 32.08 -26.77
N LYS A 1142 -3.98 32.25 -25.43
CA LYS A 1142 -3.20 33.30 -24.72
C LYS A 1142 -3.49 33.30 -23.21
N SER A 1143 -2.58 32.75 -22.40
CA SER A 1143 -2.49 33.02 -20.93
C SER A 1143 -1.26 32.33 -20.32
N LEU A 1144 -0.06 32.84 -20.59
CA LEU A 1144 1.21 32.31 -20.04
C LEU A 1144 2.23 33.46 -19.80
N SER A 1145 1.74 34.65 -19.43
CA SER A 1145 2.50 35.90 -19.59
C SER A 1145 2.05 37.07 -18.68
N THR A 1146 1.40 36.79 -17.54
CA THR A 1146 0.74 37.82 -16.70
C THR A 1146 0.89 37.61 -15.18
N MET A 1147 2.02 37.05 -14.73
CA MET A 1147 2.44 37.09 -13.31
C MET A 1147 3.86 37.66 -13.15
N ALA A 1148 4.20 38.62 -14.00
CA ALA A 1148 5.41 39.42 -13.89
C ALA A 1148 5.06 40.87 -14.27
N ASN A 1149 4.76 41.66 -13.24
CA ASN A 1149 4.97 43.11 -13.14
C ASN A 1149 4.45 43.54 -11.76
N ILE A 1150 5.39 43.85 -10.86
CA ILE A 1150 5.17 44.80 -9.78
C ILE A 1150 5.36 46.21 -10.40
N ASP A 1151 5.02 47.26 -9.66
CA ASP A 1151 5.10 48.68 -10.06
C ASP A 1151 4.02 49.16 -11.07
N ASP A 1152 2.95 49.76 -10.55
CA ASP A 1152 2.68 51.19 -10.79
C ASP A 1152 1.60 51.72 -9.82
N LEU A 1153 1.94 52.75 -9.04
CA LEU A 1153 1.04 53.45 -8.12
C LEU A 1153 0.52 54.75 -8.77
N GLN A 1154 -0.79 54.91 -8.90
CA GLN A 1154 -1.40 56.23 -9.13
C GLN A 1154 -2.67 56.43 -8.29
N GLU A 1155 -2.67 57.48 -7.48
CA GLU A 1155 -3.77 57.91 -6.61
C GLU A 1155 -4.79 58.76 -7.40
N THR A 1156 -6.09 58.57 -7.17
CA THR A 1156 -7.23 59.50 -7.41
C THR A 1156 -8.55 58.76 -7.17
N ASP A 1157 -9.63 59.33 -6.62
CA ASP A 1157 -9.84 60.55 -5.84
C ASP A 1157 -11.00 60.25 -4.85
N VAL A 1158 -10.90 60.70 -3.59
CA VAL A 1158 -11.65 60.14 -2.45
C VAL A 1158 -12.92 60.94 -2.10
N LEU A 1159 -13.16 62.09 -2.73
CA LEU A 1159 -14.11 63.11 -2.20
C LEU A 1159 -15.51 63.17 -2.86
N ALA A 1160 -15.83 62.29 -3.81
CA ALA A 1160 -17.02 62.46 -4.67
C ALA A 1160 -18.36 61.85 -4.17
N VAL A 1161 -18.36 60.96 -3.17
CA VAL A 1161 -19.52 60.08 -2.85
C VAL A 1161 -20.13 60.33 -1.46
N ALA A 1162 -19.60 61.29 -0.69
CA ALA A 1162 -19.82 61.39 0.76
C ALA A 1162 -21.20 61.91 1.25
N ALA A 1163 -22.21 62.07 0.38
CA ALA A 1163 -23.37 62.95 0.62
C ALA A 1163 -24.77 62.32 0.55
N ALA A 1164 -24.92 60.99 0.48
CA ALA A 1164 -26.22 60.35 0.20
C ALA A 1164 -26.64 59.19 1.14
N ASP A 1165 -25.77 58.69 2.02
CA ASP A 1165 -25.78 57.25 2.35
C ASP A 1165 -25.75 56.89 3.86
N GLU A 1166 -26.36 57.72 4.71
CA GLU A 1166 -26.40 57.48 6.18
C GLU A 1166 -27.27 56.26 6.58
N GLY A 1167 -28.24 55.87 5.75
CA GLY A 1167 -29.04 54.66 5.98
C GLY A 1167 -28.27 53.36 5.68
N VAL A 1168 -27.60 53.30 4.53
CA VAL A 1168 -26.79 52.12 4.15
C VAL A 1168 -25.60 51.96 5.09
N ARG A 1169 -24.99 53.06 5.56
CA ARG A 1169 -23.92 53.00 6.57
C ARG A 1169 -24.32 52.26 7.84
N GLN A 1170 -25.55 52.44 8.36
CA GLN A 1170 -25.98 51.68 9.54
C GLN A 1170 -26.16 50.19 9.25
N GLN A 1171 -26.74 49.82 8.11
CA GLN A 1171 -26.93 48.41 7.74
C GLN A 1171 -25.60 47.72 7.40
N GLN A 1172 -24.69 48.43 6.74
CA GLN A 1172 -23.35 47.96 6.40
C GLN A 1172 -22.45 47.88 7.64
N GLN A 1173 -22.62 48.79 8.61
CA GLN A 1173 -21.94 48.69 9.91
C GLN A 1173 -22.45 47.48 10.71
N GLN A 1174 -23.77 47.20 10.73
CA GLN A 1174 -24.29 45.97 11.35
C GLN A 1174 -23.79 44.70 10.65
N GLN A 1175 -23.67 44.68 9.32
CA GLN A 1175 -23.04 43.57 8.61
C GLN A 1175 -21.54 43.44 8.94
N LEU A 1176 -20.80 44.55 9.08
CA LEU A 1176 -19.39 44.52 9.49
C LEU A 1176 -19.23 44.09 10.95
N GLU A 1177 -20.16 44.41 11.83
CA GLU A 1177 -20.19 43.95 13.23
C GLU A 1177 -20.50 42.44 13.29
N GLN A 1178 -21.50 41.94 12.55
CA GLN A 1178 -21.73 40.50 12.42
C GLN A 1178 -20.56 39.75 11.76
N GLN A 1179 -19.90 40.34 10.76
CA GLN A 1179 -18.71 39.75 10.15
C GLN A 1179 -17.55 39.71 11.15
N ARG A 1180 -17.35 40.75 11.97
CA ARG A 1180 -16.36 40.76 13.06
C ARG A 1180 -16.66 39.71 14.13
N GLU A 1181 -17.91 39.60 14.59
CA GLU A 1181 -18.31 38.53 15.52
C GLU A 1181 -18.06 37.14 14.92
N SER A 1182 -18.31 36.96 13.62
CA SER A 1182 -18.04 35.67 12.94
C SER A 1182 -16.54 35.40 12.77
N LEU A 1183 -15.73 36.42 12.50
CA LEU A 1183 -14.27 36.31 12.38
C LEU A 1183 -13.63 36.08 13.74
N GLU A 1184 -14.02 36.81 14.79
CA GLU A 1184 -13.53 36.61 16.16
C GLU A 1184 -13.87 35.19 16.67
N LYS A 1185 -15.06 34.68 16.33
CA LYS A 1185 -15.44 33.30 16.62
C LYS A 1185 -14.61 32.27 15.84
N LEU A 1186 -14.33 32.52 14.56
CA LEU A 1186 -13.44 31.67 13.74
C LEU A 1186 -11.97 31.76 14.17
N GLU A 1187 -11.50 32.90 14.66
CA GLU A 1187 -10.17 33.07 15.26
C GLU A 1187 -10.05 32.32 16.60
N GLN A 1188 -11.09 32.33 17.43
CA GLN A 1188 -11.17 31.51 18.64
C GLN A 1188 -11.18 30.01 18.29
N GLU A 1189 -11.99 29.58 17.31
CA GLU A 1189 -12.00 28.19 16.84
C GLU A 1189 -10.65 27.77 16.24
N LEU A 1190 -10.01 28.61 15.42
CA LEU A 1190 -8.65 28.39 14.92
C LEU A 1190 -7.59 28.40 16.03
N SER A 1191 -7.77 29.16 17.12
CA SER A 1191 -6.89 29.07 18.30
C SER A 1191 -7.04 27.70 18.97
N THR A 1192 -8.27 27.26 19.24
CA THR A 1192 -8.50 25.93 19.83
C THR A 1192 -7.98 24.80 18.95
N LEU A 1193 -8.15 24.89 17.62
CA LEU A 1193 -7.60 23.92 16.67
C LEU A 1193 -6.07 23.97 16.60
N ARG A 1194 -5.42 25.13 16.80
CA ARG A 1194 -3.96 25.23 16.91
C ARG A 1194 -3.45 24.60 18.20
N ASP A 1195 -4.09 24.87 19.33
CA ASP A 1195 -3.75 24.28 20.62
C ASP A 1195 -3.95 22.76 20.62
N GLU A 1196 -5.04 22.27 20.01
CA GLU A 1196 -5.25 20.85 19.75
C GLU A 1196 -4.21 20.27 18.79
N ASN A 1197 -3.78 21.00 17.76
CA ASN A 1197 -2.74 20.53 16.83
C ASN A 1197 -1.35 20.47 17.49
N VAL A 1198 -1.04 21.40 18.40
CA VAL A 1198 0.18 21.36 19.23
C VAL A 1198 0.12 20.18 20.19
N ARG A 1199 -0.99 20.00 20.92
CA ARG A 1199 -1.21 18.85 21.81
C ARG A 1199 -1.19 17.52 21.05
N LEU A 1200 -1.71 17.45 19.83
CA LEU A 1200 -1.64 16.26 18.98
C LEU A 1200 -0.21 15.99 18.49
N LYS A 1201 0.57 17.03 18.20
CA LYS A 1201 2.01 16.89 17.87
C LYS A 1201 2.84 16.45 19.08
N GLU A 1202 2.54 16.96 20.28
CA GLU A 1202 3.16 16.52 21.53
C GLU A 1202 2.77 15.07 21.87
N ASN A 1203 1.50 14.69 21.69
CA ASN A 1203 1.05 13.31 21.78
C ASN A 1203 1.70 12.39 20.73
N ILE A 1204 1.89 12.84 19.49
CA ILE A 1204 2.58 12.07 18.45
C ILE A 1204 4.09 11.96 18.77
N ALA A 1205 4.72 13.01 19.30
CA ALA A 1205 6.12 12.98 19.71
C ALA A 1205 6.34 12.03 20.89
N THR A 1206 5.48 12.08 21.92
CA THR A 1206 5.51 11.14 23.06
C THR A 1206 5.20 9.72 22.62
N LEU A 1207 4.15 9.47 21.83
CA LEU A 1207 3.87 8.14 21.26
C LEU A 1207 4.99 7.63 20.35
N THR A 1208 5.70 8.50 19.62
CA THR A 1208 6.86 8.10 18.83
C THR A 1208 8.06 7.75 19.72
N GLN A 1209 8.26 8.48 20.82
CA GLN A 1209 9.30 8.19 21.81
C GLN A 1209 8.98 6.92 22.61
N GLU A 1210 7.71 6.66 22.91
CA GLU A 1210 7.21 5.42 23.52
C GLU A 1210 7.33 4.24 22.55
N LEU A 1211 7.06 4.42 21.25
CA LEU A 1211 7.27 3.39 20.23
C LEU A 1211 8.75 3.10 19.97
N LEU A 1212 9.63 4.11 20.05
CA LEU A 1212 11.07 3.92 19.99
C LEU A 1212 11.57 3.20 21.25
N GLY A 1213 11.12 3.61 22.44
CA GLY A 1213 11.41 2.91 23.69
C GLY A 1213 10.94 1.45 23.67
N ALA A 1214 9.71 1.20 23.21
CA ALA A 1214 9.17 -0.14 23.03
C ALA A 1214 9.91 -0.95 21.94
N HIS A 1215 10.48 -0.31 20.92
CA HIS A 1215 11.33 -0.98 19.94
C HIS A 1215 12.70 -1.33 20.53
N ASP A 1216 13.33 -0.43 21.29
CA ASP A 1216 14.57 -0.71 22.01
C ASP A 1216 14.36 -1.81 23.06
N ASP A 1217 13.26 -1.77 23.82
CA ASP A 1217 12.84 -2.83 24.75
C ASP A 1217 12.58 -4.17 24.04
N LEU A 1218 11.98 -4.16 22.84
CA LEU A 1218 11.80 -5.37 22.03
C LEU A 1218 13.13 -5.89 21.46
N GLU A 1219 14.08 -5.02 21.13
CA GLU A 1219 15.40 -5.45 20.67
C GLU A 1219 16.27 -5.96 21.85
N LEU A 1220 16.15 -5.36 23.04
CA LEU A 1220 16.74 -5.85 24.28
C LEU A 1220 16.11 -7.18 24.71
N ALA A 1221 14.78 -7.29 24.69
CA ALA A 1221 14.08 -8.55 24.96
C ALA A 1221 14.45 -9.64 23.95
N ARG A 1222 14.67 -9.29 22.68
CA ARG A 1222 15.19 -10.20 21.65
C ARG A 1222 16.64 -10.62 21.94
N LYS A 1223 17.55 -9.69 22.25
CA LYS A 1223 18.95 -10.00 22.64
C LYS A 1223 19.00 -10.86 23.91
N GLY A 1224 18.13 -10.60 24.88
CA GLY A 1224 17.94 -11.40 26.09
C GLY A 1224 17.36 -12.79 25.79
N ALA A 1225 16.43 -12.91 24.86
CA ALA A 1225 15.91 -14.20 24.39
C ALA A 1225 16.96 -15.00 23.61
N ASP A 1226 17.75 -14.36 22.74
CA ASP A 1226 18.86 -14.99 22.02
C ASP A 1226 19.98 -15.41 22.99
N SER A 1227 20.34 -14.58 23.97
CA SER A 1227 21.28 -14.91 25.06
C SER A 1227 20.77 -16.09 25.90
N LYS A 1228 19.52 -16.06 26.37
CA LYS A 1228 18.91 -17.17 27.11
C LYS A 1228 18.76 -18.44 26.25
N THR A 1229 18.61 -18.30 24.94
CA THR A 1229 18.60 -19.43 24.00
C THR A 1229 20.01 -20.00 23.81
N ALA A 1230 21.07 -19.17 23.87
CA ALA A 1230 22.45 -19.64 23.92
C ALA A 1230 22.79 -20.29 25.27
N GLU A 1231 22.34 -19.72 26.39
CA GLU A 1231 22.49 -20.29 27.73
C GLU A 1231 21.78 -21.64 27.84
N LEU A 1232 20.52 -21.75 27.38
CA LEU A 1232 19.79 -23.02 27.34
C LEU A 1232 20.45 -24.03 26.41
N ARG A 1233 21.07 -23.62 25.28
CA ARG A 1233 21.88 -24.53 24.46
C ARG A 1233 23.14 -24.99 25.20
N GLY A 1234 23.80 -24.11 25.95
CA GLY A 1234 24.92 -24.45 26.83
C GLY A 1234 24.52 -25.42 27.95
N GLN A 1235 23.36 -25.21 28.58
CA GLN A 1235 22.81 -26.11 29.59
C GLN A 1235 22.39 -27.46 28.99
N ILE A 1236 21.80 -27.48 27.79
CA ILE A 1236 21.50 -28.71 27.05
C ILE A 1236 22.80 -29.45 26.69
N GLN A 1237 23.82 -28.77 26.18
CA GLN A 1237 25.14 -29.37 25.90
C GLN A 1237 25.82 -29.89 27.17
N LEU A 1238 25.69 -29.18 28.30
CA LEU A 1238 26.19 -29.63 29.60
C LEU A 1238 25.43 -30.87 30.10
N LEU A 1239 24.11 -30.93 29.92
CA LEU A 1239 23.28 -32.10 30.26
C LEU A 1239 23.57 -33.28 29.32
N GLU A 1240 23.74 -33.06 28.01
CA GLU A 1240 24.18 -34.07 27.05
C GLU A 1240 25.58 -34.61 27.39
N ALA A 1241 26.50 -33.74 27.80
CA ALA A 1241 27.83 -34.13 28.27
C ALA A 1241 27.76 -34.91 29.59
N GLN A 1242 26.91 -34.52 30.53
CA GLN A 1242 26.68 -35.26 31.77
C GLN A 1242 26.03 -36.62 31.50
N LEU A 1243 25.05 -36.71 30.60
CA LEU A 1243 24.41 -37.97 30.20
C LEU A 1243 25.40 -38.90 29.48
N ARG A 1244 26.22 -38.39 28.55
CA ARG A 1244 27.31 -39.17 27.93
C ARG A 1244 28.32 -39.68 28.95
N ASN A 1245 28.65 -38.89 29.97
CA ASN A 1245 29.55 -39.28 31.05
C ASN A 1245 28.90 -40.14 32.15
N ARG A 1246 27.56 -40.29 32.16
CA ARG A 1246 26.79 -41.09 33.14
C ARG A 1246 26.23 -42.41 32.58
N LEU A 1247 26.78 -42.92 31.48
CA LEU A 1247 26.56 -44.32 31.06
C LEU A 1247 27.78 -45.24 31.33
N PRO A 1248 28.12 -45.55 32.59
CA PRO A 1248 28.79 -46.79 32.93
C PRO A 1248 27.76 -47.91 33.17
N ASN A 1249 27.94 -49.04 32.48
CA ASN A 1249 27.56 -50.39 32.90
C ASN A 1249 26.13 -50.65 33.43
N THR A 1250 25.32 -51.29 32.56
CA THR A 1250 24.47 -52.44 32.94
C THR A 1250 23.69 -52.37 34.27
N ASP A 1251 22.61 -51.58 34.28
CA ASP A 1251 21.33 -51.97 34.93
C ASP A 1251 20.20 -50.97 34.59
N GLY A 1252 20.52 -49.70 34.33
CA GLY A 1252 19.54 -48.67 33.92
C GLY A 1252 18.73 -48.96 32.64
N GLY A 1253 19.03 -50.06 31.94
CA GLY A 1253 18.23 -50.56 30.82
C GLY A 1253 16.80 -50.96 31.22
N THR A 1254 16.57 -51.45 32.45
CA THR A 1254 15.21 -51.76 32.92
C THR A 1254 14.41 -50.50 33.25
N GLU A 1255 15.02 -49.45 33.81
CA GLU A 1255 14.33 -48.18 34.02
C GLU A 1255 14.09 -47.42 32.71
N LEU A 1256 15.02 -47.47 31.74
CA LEU A 1256 14.78 -46.90 30.41
C LEU A 1256 13.70 -47.66 29.64
N HIS A 1257 13.63 -48.99 29.75
CA HIS A 1257 12.50 -49.74 29.20
C HIS A 1257 11.19 -49.40 29.92
N ARG A 1258 11.17 -49.33 31.25
CA ARG A 1258 9.96 -48.97 32.02
C ARG A 1258 9.47 -47.56 31.67
N LEU A 1259 10.36 -46.57 31.58
CA LEU A 1259 10.02 -45.20 31.20
C LEU A 1259 9.65 -45.05 29.72
N ALA A 1260 10.16 -45.91 28.84
CA ALA A 1260 9.74 -45.99 27.44
C ALA A 1260 8.38 -46.70 27.28
N GLU A 1261 8.06 -47.65 28.17
CA GLU A 1261 6.75 -48.31 28.23
C GLU A 1261 5.71 -47.42 28.90
N GLU A 1262 6.05 -46.68 29.97
CA GLU A 1262 5.23 -45.61 30.54
C GLU A 1262 5.00 -44.48 29.52
N ASN A 1263 6.02 -44.06 28.74
CA ASN A 1263 5.79 -43.12 27.64
C ASN A 1263 4.91 -43.70 26.54
N ARG A 1264 5.03 -44.99 26.21
CA ARG A 1264 4.19 -45.63 25.19
C ARG A 1264 2.75 -45.83 25.69
N GLN A 1265 2.57 -46.13 26.98
CA GLN A 1265 1.26 -46.13 27.63
C GLN A 1265 0.66 -44.74 27.64
N LEU A 1266 1.38 -43.72 28.11
CA LEU A 1266 0.91 -42.32 28.10
C LEU A 1266 0.63 -41.81 26.68
N GLN A 1267 1.40 -42.20 25.67
CA GLN A 1267 1.08 -41.91 24.26
C GLN A 1267 -0.19 -42.64 23.82
N SER A 1268 -0.39 -43.91 24.21
CA SER A 1268 -1.63 -44.64 23.92
C SER A 1268 -2.84 -44.12 24.69
N GLU A 1269 -2.66 -43.60 25.90
CA GLU A 1269 -3.70 -42.96 26.72
C GLU A 1269 -4.01 -41.55 26.21
N VAL A 1270 -3.02 -40.80 25.72
CA VAL A 1270 -3.25 -39.53 25.02
C VAL A 1270 -3.90 -39.75 23.66
N SER A 1271 -3.56 -40.82 22.92
CA SER A 1271 -4.32 -41.23 21.74
C SER A 1271 -5.75 -41.65 22.09
N LEU A 1272 -5.96 -42.47 23.12
CA LEU A 1272 -7.30 -42.87 23.57
C LEU A 1272 -8.12 -41.69 24.14
N LEU A 1273 -7.48 -40.72 24.80
CA LEU A 1273 -8.15 -39.50 25.26
C LEU A 1273 -8.47 -38.57 24.09
N SER A 1274 -7.57 -38.42 23.12
CA SER A 1274 -7.83 -37.69 21.88
C SER A 1274 -8.97 -38.33 21.09
N ASP A 1275 -8.92 -39.64 20.88
CA ASP A 1275 -9.98 -40.42 20.25
C ASP A 1275 -11.29 -40.38 21.07
N SER A 1276 -11.23 -40.33 22.40
CA SER A 1276 -12.42 -40.14 23.24
C SER A 1276 -13.01 -38.74 23.13
N MET A 1277 -12.20 -37.67 22.99
CA MET A 1277 -12.70 -36.32 22.70
C MET A 1277 -13.31 -36.26 21.29
N ASN A 1278 -12.68 -36.91 20.32
CA ASN A 1278 -13.16 -37.07 18.95
C ASN A 1278 -14.40 -37.99 18.82
N ALA A 1279 -14.65 -38.86 19.80
CA ALA A 1279 -15.82 -39.75 19.85
C ALA A 1279 -16.97 -39.26 20.75
N THR A 1280 -16.67 -38.42 21.75
CA THR A 1280 -17.70 -37.77 22.60
C THR A 1280 -18.37 -36.62 21.85
N THR A 1281 -17.75 -36.11 20.78
CA THR A 1281 -18.45 -35.37 19.72
C THR A 1281 -19.11 -36.38 18.77
N GLY A 1282 -20.44 -36.46 18.81
CA GLY A 1282 -21.21 -37.56 18.21
C GLY A 1282 -20.99 -37.74 16.71
N ASN A 1283 -20.23 -38.78 16.35
CA ASN A 1283 -19.81 -39.20 15.00
C ASN A 1283 -20.43 -38.38 13.84
N PRO A 1284 -19.77 -37.28 13.43
CA PRO A 1284 -20.30 -36.42 12.38
C PRO A 1284 -20.34 -37.13 11.03
N ASP A 1285 -19.45 -38.09 10.75
CA ASP A 1285 -19.43 -38.78 9.46
C ASP A 1285 -20.61 -39.73 9.29
N ALA A 1286 -21.09 -40.40 10.34
CA ALA A 1286 -22.34 -41.17 10.28
C ALA A 1286 -23.56 -40.28 9.99
N THR A 1287 -23.63 -39.10 10.63
CA THR A 1287 -24.72 -38.14 10.47
C THR A 1287 -24.65 -37.45 9.10
N VAL A 1288 -23.45 -37.12 8.63
CA VAL A 1288 -23.19 -36.60 7.29
C VAL A 1288 -23.50 -37.65 6.22
N GLN A 1289 -23.11 -38.92 6.39
CA GLN A 1289 -23.47 -39.99 5.45
C GLN A 1289 -25.00 -40.18 5.37
N ARG A 1290 -25.70 -40.09 6.51
CA ARG A 1290 -27.17 -40.08 6.53
C ARG A 1290 -27.76 -38.88 5.79
N LEU A 1291 -27.32 -37.65 6.08
CA LEU A 1291 -27.76 -36.44 5.39
C LEU A 1291 -27.40 -36.45 3.90
N LYS A 1292 -26.30 -37.09 3.51
CA LYS A 1292 -25.85 -37.27 2.12
C LYS A 1292 -26.71 -38.31 1.39
N ALA A 1293 -27.21 -39.32 2.08
CA ALA A 1293 -28.22 -40.25 1.58
C ALA A 1293 -29.60 -39.60 1.46
N GLU A 1294 -30.02 -38.82 2.46
CA GLU A 1294 -31.29 -38.07 2.44
C GLU A 1294 -31.28 -36.96 1.37
N LEU A 1295 -30.16 -36.26 1.18
CA LEU A 1295 -29.95 -35.34 0.04
C LEU A 1295 -29.94 -36.06 -1.31
N GLN A 1296 -29.37 -37.27 -1.41
CA GLN A 1296 -29.49 -38.08 -2.64
C GLN A 1296 -30.91 -38.59 -2.90
N ALA A 1297 -31.71 -38.84 -1.85
CA ALA A 1297 -33.12 -39.19 -1.99
C ALA A 1297 -33.95 -37.98 -2.45
N LEU A 1298 -33.83 -36.84 -1.76
CA LEU A 1298 -34.45 -35.58 -2.15
C LEU A 1298 -34.07 -35.14 -3.57
N ALA A 1299 -32.79 -35.29 -3.97
CA ALA A 1299 -32.36 -35.00 -5.34
C ALA A 1299 -33.04 -35.91 -6.38
N LYS A 1300 -33.30 -37.19 -6.06
CA LYS A 1300 -34.01 -38.12 -6.95
C LYS A 1300 -35.49 -37.76 -7.14
N GLU A 1301 -36.12 -37.07 -6.19
CA GLU A 1301 -37.53 -36.61 -6.31
C GLU A 1301 -37.65 -35.19 -6.88
N LEU A 1302 -36.79 -34.26 -6.43
CA LEU A 1302 -36.81 -32.86 -6.86
C LEU A 1302 -36.31 -32.68 -8.29
N VAL A 1303 -35.32 -33.42 -8.77
CA VAL A 1303 -34.79 -33.23 -10.13
C VAL A 1303 -35.83 -33.59 -11.22
N PRO A 1304 -36.53 -34.73 -11.19
CA PRO A 1304 -37.62 -35.01 -12.14
C PRO A 1304 -38.76 -33.98 -12.08
N THR A 1305 -39.12 -33.55 -10.86
CA THR A 1305 -40.20 -32.57 -10.65
C THR A 1305 -39.84 -31.19 -11.20
N LYS A 1306 -38.59 -30.75 -10.98
CA LYS A 1306 -38.03 -29.52 -11.54
C LYS A 1306 -37.88 -29.59 -13.07
N ASN A 1307 -37.47 -30.73 -13.62
CA ASN A 1307 -37.39 -30.90 -15.07
C ASN A 1307 -38.77 -30.77 -15.72
N LYS A 1308 -39.82 -31.37 -15.14
CA LYS A 1308 -41.22 -31.13 -15.57
C LYS A 1308 -41.62 -29.66 -15.47
N LEU A 1309 -41.22 -28.95 -14.42
CA LEU A 1309 -41.50 -27.52 -14.31
C LEU A 1309 -40.84 -26.71 -15.44
N VAL A 1310 -39.60 -27.05 -15.81
CA VAL A 1310 -38.89 -26.44 -16.96
C VAL A 1310 -39.56 -26.82 -18.29
N GLU A 1311 -40.08 -28.04 -18.45
CA GLU A 1311 -40.88 -28.44 -19.62
C GLU A 1311 -42.20 -27.66 -19.69
N TYR A 1312 -42.89 -27.43 -18.56
CA TYR A 1312 -44.09 -26.60 -18.50
C TYR A 1312 -43.78 -25.11 -18.79
N MET A 1313 -42.65 -24.57 -18.31
CA MET A 1313 -42.20 -23.22 -18.70
C MET A 1313 -41.93 -23.13 -20.19
N ALA A 1314 -41.14 -24.06 -20.75
CA ALA A 1314 -40.88 -24.12 -22.19
C ALA A 1314 -42.14 -24.38 -23.05
N MET A 1315 -43.22 -24.93 -22.49
CA MET A 1315 -44.52 -25.05 -23.16
C MET A 1315 -45.36 -23.77 -23.04
N ALA A 1316 -45.42 -23.13 -21.87
CA ALA A 1316 -46.14 -21.87 -21.67
C ALA A 1316 -45.51 -20.73 -22.49
N ASP A 1317 -44.18 -20.63 -22.54
CA ASP A 1317 -43.43 -19.70 -23.40
C ASP A 1317 -43.80 -19.87 -24.88
N ARG A 1318 -43.96 -21.13 -25.33
CA ARG A 1318 -44.38 -21.47 -26.71
C ARG A 1318 -45.86 -21.21 -26.99
N LEU A 1319 -46.68 -21.09 -25.95
CA LEU A 1319 -48.11 -20.83 -26.03
C LEU A 1319 -48.47 -19.36 -25.74
N GLY A 1320 -47.49 -18.53 -25.36
CA GLY A 1320 -47.71 -17.12 -24.97
C GLY A 1320 -48.49 -16.97 -23.65
N ILE A 1321 -48.49 -17.99 -22.79
CA ILE A 1321 -49.27 -18.00 -21.55
C ILE A 1321 -48.40 -17.40 -20.42
N HIS A 1322 -48.78 -16.21 -19.94
CA HIS A 1322 -48.11 -15.53 -18.83
C HIS A 1322 -48.21 -16.35 -17.53
N TYR A 1323 -47.13 -16.45 -16.77
CA TYR A 1323 -47.14 -17.16 -15.49
C TYR A 1323 -47.92 -16.40 -14.39
N PRO A 1324 -48.63 -17.10 -13.50
CA PRO A 1324 -49.29 -16.51 -12.33
C PRO A 1324 -48.28 -16.24 -11.19
N PHE A 1325 -47.13 -15.64 -11.51
CA PHE A 1325 -46.14 -15.15 -10.56
C PHE A 1325 -46.03 -13.64 -10.67
N SER A 1326 -45.64 -12.94 -9.59
CA SER A 1326 -45.33 -11.51 -9.68
C SER A 1326 -44.05 -11.30 -10.51
N PRO A 1327 -43.87 -10.14 -11.17
CA PRO A 1327 -42.66 -9.86 -11.97
C PRO A 1327 -41.34 -10.07 -11.21
N ASP A 1328 -41.31 -9.75 -9.92
CA ASP A 1328 -40.15 -9.96 -9.05
C ASP A 1328 -39.84 -11.47 -8.87
N MET A 1329 -40.89 -12.28 -8.69
CA MET A 1329 -40.77 -13.73 -8.57
C MET A 1329 -40.43 -14.40 -9.90
N GLU A 1330 -40.94 -13.89 -11.02
CA GLU A 1330 -40.61 -14.35 -12.37
C GLU A 1330 -39.14 -14.09 -12.70
N GLY A 1331 -38.64 -12.88 -12.40
CA GLY A 1331 -37.22 -12.53 -12.52
C GLY A 1331 -36.30 -13.41 -11.65
N VAL A 1332 -36.62 -13.57 -10.36
CA VAL A 1332 -35.86 -14.42 -9.44
C VAL A 1332 -35.92 -15.89 -9.84
N ALA A 1333 -37.08 -16.41 -10.27
CA ALA A 1333 -37.22 -17.79 -10.72
C ALA A 1333 -36.40 -18.06 -11.99
N VAL A 1334 -36.47 -17.19 -13.00
CA VAL A 1334 -35.71 -17.32 -14.25
C VAL A 1334 -34.20 -17.27 -13.99
N LEU A 1335 -33.73 -16.37 -13.12
CA LEU A 1335 -32.31 -16.31 -12.73
C LEU A 1335 -31.88 -17.59 -11.99
N ARG A 1336 -32.66 -18.03 -10.99
CA ARG A 1336 -32.34 -19.19 -10.14
C ARG A 1336 -32.47 -20.54 -10.87
N LEU A 1337 -33.28 -20.61 -11.93
CA LEU A 1337 -33.36 -21.77 -12.84
C LEU A 1337 -32.23 -21.78 -13.87
N LYS A 1338 -31.89 -20.63 -14.48
CA LYS A 1338 -30.71 -20.50 -15.37
C LYS A 1338 -29.42 -20.90 -14.64
N ALA A 1339 -29.29 -20.57 -13.35
CA ALA A 1339 -28.14 -20.93 -12.52
C ALA A 1339 -28.01 -22.43 -12.17
N MET A 1340 -29.03 -23.27 -12.41
CA MET A 1340 -29.09 -24.64 -11.85
C MET A 1340 -29.53 -25.72 -12.85
N HIS A 1341 -29.01 -25.74 -14.08
CA HIS A 1341 -29.25 -26.87 -15.00
C HIS A 1341 -28.28 -28.04 -14.69
N PHE A 1342 -28.84 -29.22 -14.41
CA PHE A 1342 -28.11 -30.45 -14.06
C PHE A 1342 -28.35 -31.53 -15.13
N ASP A 1343 -27.28 -32.11 -15.68
CA ASP A 1343 -27.38 -33.26 -16.57
C ASP A 1343 -27.52 -34.57 -15.77
N THR A 1344 -28.70 -35.19 -15.88
CA THR A 1344 -29.05 -36.44 -15.20
C THR A 1344 -28.34 -37.68 -15.77
N VAL A 1345 -27.73 -37.58 -16.96
CA VAL A 1345 -27.04 -38.71 -17.62
C VAL A 1345 -25.56 -38.77 -17.27
N THR A 1346 -24.92 -37.64 -16.94
CA THR A 1346 -23.46 -37.57 -16.72
C THR A 1346 -23.01 -37.18 -15.32
N GLY A 1347 -23.91 -36.71 -14.45
CA GLY A 1347 -23.61 -36.41 -13.04
C GLY A 1347 -22.58 -35.30 -12.83
N ARG A 1348 -22.39 -34.42 -13.84
CA ARG A 1348 -21.51 -33.26 -13.77
C ARG A 1348 -22.26 -31.99 -14.19
N VAL A 1349 -21.98 -30.89 -13.49
CA VAL A 1349 -22.38 -29.56 -13.95
C VAL A 1349 -21.61 -29.24 -15.24
N ARG A 1350 -22.32 -28.84 -16.30
CA ARG A 1350 -21.72 -28.46 -17.58
C ARG A 1350 -22.55 -27.38 -18.24
N ALA A 1351 -21.96 -26.19 -18.43
CA ALA A 1351 -22.60 -25.12 -19.17
C ALA A 1351 -22.81 -25.51 -20.64
N CYS A 1352 -24.00 -25.23 -21.18
CA CYS A 1352 -24.40 -25.66 -22.51
C CYS A 1352 -23.77 -24.78 -23.61
N SER A 1353 -23.10 -25.44 -24.56
CA SER A 1353 -22.83 -24.90 -25.90
C SER A 1353 -23.95 -25.34 -26.86
N ALA A 1354 -24.19 -24.54 -27.91
CA ALA A 1354 -25.32 -24.71 -28.84
C ALA A 1354 -25.29 -26.05 -29.62
N PRO A 1355 -26.46 -26.58 -30.05
CA PRO A 1355 -26.58 -27.95 -30.55
C PRO A 1355 -26.07 -28.13 -31.99
N ARG A 1356 -25.49 -29.31 -32.26
CA ARG A 1356 -25.21 -29.79 -33.63
C ARG A 1356 -26.48 -30.37 -34.27
N GLN A 1357 -26.78 -29.98 -35.51
CA GLN A 1357 -27.78 -30.69 -36.32
C GLN A 1357 -27.27 -32.07 -36.80
N PRO A 1358 -28.17 -33.05 -37.01
CA PRO A 1358 -27.80 -34.41 -37.39
C PRO A 1358 -27.57 -34.59 -38.91
N TYR A 1359 -26.86 -35.67 -39.25
CA TYR A 1359 -26.59 -36.13 -40.61
C TYR A 1359 -27.77 -36.94 -41.20
N ALA A 1360 -28.19 -36.62 -42.42
CA ALA A 1360 -28.95 -37.49 -43.33
C ALA A 1360 -28.66 -37.04 -44.78
N SER A 1361 -27.72 -37.65 -45.49
CA SER A 1361 -27.82 -38.91 -46.27
C SER A 1361 -28.01 -38.63 -47.77
N SER A 1362 -27.02 -39.02 -48.57
CA SER A 1362 -26.91 -38.78 -50.02
C SER A 1362 -27.82 -39.66 -50.88
N PHE A 1363 -28.18 -39.18 -52.09
CA PHE A 1363 -28.18 -40.02 -53.31
C PHE A 1363 -27.97 -39.16 -54.59
N ASP A 1364 -27.90 -39.82 -55.75
CA ASP A 1364 -27.08 -39.40 -56.90
C ASP A 1364 -27.77 -38.62 -58.05
N LYS A 1365 -26.95 -37.78 -58.68
CA LYS A 1365 -26.82 -37.44 -60.12
C LYS A 1365 -28.01 -37.50 -61.11
N ASN A 1366 -28.00 -36.48 -61.98
CA ASN A 1366 -28.38 -36.46 -63.41
C ASN A 1366 -29.85 -36.23 -63.83
N ALA A 1367 -29.96 -35.79 -65.10
CA ALA A 1367 -31.12 -35.79 -66.00
C ALA A 1367 -32.18 -34.64 -65.90
N LEU A 1368 -31.92 -33.60 -66.71
CA LEU A 1368 -32.82 -33.13 -67.80
C LEU A 1368 -34.23 -32.56 -67.51
N SER A 1369 -34.36 -31.28 -67.87
CA SER A 1369 -35.40 -30.69 -68.75
C SER A 1369 -36.79 -30.25 -68.24
N SER A 1370 -37.11 -28.98 -68.58
CA SER A 1370 -38.45 -28.42 -68.87
C SER A 1370 -39.45 -28.29 -67.68
N SER A 1371 -40.41 -27.34 -67.67
CA SER A 1371 -40.55 -26.08 -68.41
C SER A 1371 -41.55 -25.12 -67.74
N GLY A 1372 -41.30 -23.81 -67.87
CA GLY A 1372 -42.32 -22.75 -67.71
C GLY A 1372 -42.67 -22.31 -66.27
N ALA A 1373 -43.27 -21.13 -66.06
CA ALA A 1373 -43.46 -20.00 -66.99
C ALA A 1373 -43.85 -18.69 -66.27
N LYS A 1374 -43.34 -17.53 -66.77
CA LYS A 1374 -43.91 -16.15 -66.66
C LYS A 1374 -44.00 -15.58 -65.23
N LYS A 1375 -43.40 -14.44 -64.83
CA LYS A 1375 -43.08 -13.15 -65.52
C LYS A 1375 -41.66 -12.66 -65.07
N LYS A 1376 -41.13 -11.43 -65.25
CA LYS A 1376 -41.62 -10.15 -65.83
C LYS A 1376 -40.51 -9.40 -66.63
N LYS A 1377 -39.85 -8.39 -66.04
CA LYS A 1377 -38.85 -7.42 -66.60
C LYS A 1377 -38.05 -6.81 -65.41
N ARG A 1378 -36.71 -6.63 -65.45
CA ARG A 1378 -35.83 -5.69 -66.21
C ARG A 1378 -35.93 -4.21 -65.73
N VAL A 1379 -34.90 -3.35 -65.59
CA VAL A 1379 -33.40 -3.34 -65.56
C VAL A 1379 -32.89 -2.01 -66.18
N LYS A 1380 -32.26 -1.14 -65.35
CA LYS A 1380 -31.04 -0.29 -65.55
C LYS A 1380 -30.92 0.82 -66.66
N LYS A 1381 -30.14 1.90 -66.31
CA LYS A 1381 -29.19 2.74 -67.14
C LYS A 1381 -29.64 4.03 -67.91
N ARG A 1382 -28.90 5.17 -68.00
CA ARG A 1382 -27.43 5.37 -68.25
C ARG A 1382 -26.76 6.78 -67.98
N GLN A 1383 -25.43 6.78 -67.69
CA GLN A 1383 -24.28 7.71 -67.38
C GLN A 1383 -23.85 8.83 -68.41
N PRO A 1384 -22.72 9.63 -68.23
CA PRO A 1384 -22.26 10.56 -67.15
C PRO A 1384 -21.58 11.89 -67.70
N GLN A 1385 -20.92 12.75 -66.88
CA GLN A 1385 -19.48 13.19 -67.03
C GLN A 1385 -19.04 14.50 -66.29
N GLY A 1386 -17.78 14.49 -65.80
CA GLY A 1386 -16.87 15.66 -65.62
C GLY A 1386 -16.84 16.41 -64.27
N SER A 1387 -15.73 16.99 -63.76
CA SER A 1387 -14.27 16.70 -63.78
C SER A 1387 -13.45 17.85 -63.13
N HIS A 1388 -12.34 17.55 -62.40
CA HIS A 1388 -11.40 18.48 -61.71
C HIS A 1388 -12.01 19.29 -60.53
N VAL A 1389 -11.24 19.93 -59.61
CA VAL A 1389 -9.78 20.16 -59.46
C VAL A 1389 -9.32 19.89 -58.01
N ASP A 1390 -8.02 19.71 -57.78
CA ASP A 1390 -7.34 19.64 -56.46
C ASP A 1390 -7.23 21.00 -55.73
N GLU A 1391 -6.94 21.01 -54.42
CA GLU A 1391 -5.76 21.75 -53.87
C GLU A 1391 -5.40 21.41 -52.41
N LEU A 1392 -4.10 21.13 -52.22
CA LEU A 1392 -3.19 21.46 -51.10
C LEU A 1392 -3.31 20.89 -49.66
N SER A 1393 -2.11 20.57 -49.16
CA SER A 1393 -1.76 19.90 -47.90
C SER A 1393 -1.28 20.86 -46.79
N ASP A 1394 -0.95 20.24 -45.65
CA ASP A 1394 0.27 20.47 -44.84
C ASP A 1394 0.32 21.43 -43.63
N LEU A 1395 1.18 20.99 -42.68
CA LEU A 1395 1.83 21.69 -41.56
C LEU A 1395 0.97 22.15 -40.35
N ARG A 1396 0.70 21.20 -39.45
CA ARG A 1396 1.54 21.08 -38.23
C ARG A 1396 1.46 19.71 -37.56
#